data_AF-A0AAF0CSU8-F1
#
_entry.id   AF-A0AAF0CSU8-F1
#
_cell.length_a   1.000
_cell.length_b   1.000
_cell.length_c   1.000
_cell.angle_alpha   90.00
_cell.angle_beta   90.00
_cell.angle_gamma   90.00
#
_symmetry.space_group_name_H-M   'P 1'
#
loop_
_entity.id
_entity.type
_entity.pdbx_description
1 polymer ?
#
loop_
_entity_poly.entity_id
_entity_poly.type
_entity_poly.pdbx_seq_one_letter_code
_entity_poly.pdbx_strand_id
1 'polypeptide(L)'
;MSGSKTDRKIAIVTPWFGRELKGGAELQSWNLALRFAGRGYEVEVITTCCSSFQNDWSTNDLPAGRTTEPEGFSVLRFPVKPRDRAAFDRVCGYLLSLDPASLTPGVSPLSEEDESVFEEHLIRCPSLLEYLGKEGWRYRAFIFLPYLYGPILKGLPIVASRAWLQPCLHDEAYAYLRCVQRIFFEAKHILWNSAGEEALGLRLYGPAIKPKSAVVGEGVEPISPLPSGPDIERLNELTPFVLVLGRKDRGKGTYLVAEAFKAHRSNGHSSLNMVIAGPGSDNFSDPSSGIFDLGLVSEDVRAWLLRKTIALLQPSPNESFSRVIFEAWFVSKPVVARRSCLATAEAVKSSRGGWLAENRDEWIEMLEQLELMDGADLAAAGQQGSDYAAHLATWENVMDRYDELLAPATNMEAQEIEINLTIYALEPQRIILIAGLREVASWEISTDQPKEVDGLRATIFEHDRILYLETNRSSRRTAPDPRNRGFCLTRFEARNEQGSDLRVRLSKGWNRSEDGNGSYPRWSTGSAEITINSPTVKGQGQIHQVLPNLGYGDAIGNHSMWIREQLQMLGYDSEIFARHIAPEVIDEAHHLTGPGALPKTAALLYHHSIGTEITPWVCNHPAARGLIYHNITPAEFFRHYRPELVKICRDGRRDLRHLAPFFRVNVGDSAHNASELEENGFDAPGVLPLCIDPQHWSFPPDDRIMAELHGKGSNILFVGRIVPNKRHEDLIVGFFHLRLRDPNARLYLVGTADVASFYQDCLSELVRGLQLEDSVQFVGRVNEAQLNAYYRCASLFWCASEHEGFCVPLIEAMWFDVPVLSYASTAIPETLAGSGCLYHSKADPNVAADLAFKLLHDSDYRESILSGQRTRREAFLPARVRPILENIAANLQSLQGEAPPPPMDIGTPRTIAVVKLDHIGDLVLATPVFAALKSRFPNAEITAVVAPSSAPILEANPNVRHIVTYNAPWMWRNPPAGRKLAHLLDANAAGQRMLLETKFDLVVNLRSDHGNVPFAASIPHRILLSYTNDTSYGFFITHPLTRTKAMHATEQHRQLLAAVGVTDWSDPELFPSPAHHSAVEKTHSFEPGTIALFPGAGVPLKKWPIAKFTKLAHLLVEQGLPVVVIGARDELEDAEKISAVPGVVNLCGKFSLLETASALACCSALVSNDSAPVHIAAAMGTPVICITRPLVRDEFSPVGIQHLTCCANLCYNPCDGFDPTKRSIAVEQCQCIEDITVEDVLRKVRSINALSFCSSSLPAESSAPAVTP
;
A
#
# COMPACT_ATOMS: atom_id res chain seq x y z
N MET A 1 5.95 54.11 -20.71
CA MET A 1 5.42 52.86 -21.30
C MET A 1 3.90 52.93 -21.30
N SER A 2 3.28 53.24 -22.44
CA SER A 2 1.82 53.29 -22.59
C SER A 2 1.30 51.93 -23.04
N GLY A 3 1.15 50.99 -22.10
CA GLY A 3 0.38 49.77 -22.34
C GLY A 3 -1.10 50.12 -22.55
N SER A 4 -1.79 49.42 -23.44
CA SER A 4 -3.22 49.60 -23.68
C SER A 4 -4.02 49.46 -22.38
N LYS A 5 -5.11 50.22 -22.20
CA LYS A 5 -5.97 50.13 -20.99
C LYS A 5 -6.45 48.70 -20.67
N THR A 6 -6.52 47.82 -21.67
CA THR A 6 -6.91 46.41 -21.54
C THR A 6 -5.85 45.54 -20.86
N ASP A 7 -4.59 45.98 -20.77
CA ASP A 7 -3.48 45.18 -20.25
C ASP A 7 -3.33 45.26 -18.71
N ARG A 8 -4.16 46.07 -18.04
CA ARG A 8 -4.13 46.29 -16.58
C ARG A 8 -5.44 45.92 -15.87
N LYS A 9 -6.38 45.30 -16.57
CA LYS A 9 -7.66 44.92 -16.00
C LYS A 9 -7.61 43.51 -15.42
N ILE A 10 -7.88 43.37 -14.12
CA ILE A 10 -7.88 42.09 -13.41
C ILE A 10 -9.22 41.86 -12.70
N ALA A 11 -9.56 40.60 -12.51
CA ALA A 11 -10.74 40.20 -11.76
C ALA A 11 -10.38 39.39 -10.52
N ILE A 12 -11.07 39.64 -9.42
CA ILE A 12 -11.05 38.78 -8.22
C ILE A 12 -12.40 38.09 -8.15
N VAL A 13 -12.42 36.76 -8.16
CA VAL A 13 -13.65 35.94 -8.12
C VAL A 13 -13.76 35.28 -6.76
N THR A 14 -14.82 35.62 -6.01
CA THR A 14 -15.07 35.17 -4.64
C THR A 14 -16.57 34.95 -4.41
N PRO A 15 -17.01 33.96 -3.60
CA PRO A 15 -18.43 33.69 -3.39
C PRO A 15 -19.20 34.88 -2.78
N TRP A 16 -18.58 35.61 -1.87
CA TRP A 16 -19.15 36.79 -1.19
C TRP A 16 -18.06 37.83 -0.97
N PHE A 17 -18.46 39.10 -0.88
CA PHE A 17 -17.51 40.21 -0.74
C PHE A 17 -18.11 41.41 -0.01
N GLY A 18 -17.40 41.92 0.99
CA GLY A 18 -17.76 43.12 1.72
C GLY A 18 -16.76 43.49 2.82
N ARG A 19 -16.71 44.78 3.17
CA ARG A 19 -15.78 45.37 4.15
C ARG A 19 -15.94 44.83 5.57
N GLU A 20 -17.16 44.46 5.95
CA GLU A 20 -17.48 44.03 7.31
C GLU A 20 -17.15 42.54 7.56
N LEU A 21 -16.77 41.78 6.52
CA LEU A 21 -16.43 40.37 6.65
C LEU A 21 -15.07 40.19 7.33
N LYS A 22 -15.02 39.32 8.34
CA LYS A 22 -13.84 39.14 9.22
C LYS A 22 -13.12 37.80 9.04
N GLY A 23 -13.49 36.97 8.06
CA GLY A 23 -12.78 35.73 7.78
C GLY A 23 -11.48 35.96 7.00
N GLY A 24 -10.57 34.99 7.03
CA GLY A 24 -9.23 35.13 6.44
C GLY A 24 -9.26 35.34 4.93
N ALA A 25 -9.97 34.47 4.21
CA ALA A 25 -10.11 34.56 2.75
C ALA A 25 -10.88 35.82 2.31
N GLU A 26 -11.91 36.21 3.06
CA GLU A 26 -12.69 37.42 2.80
C GLU A 26 -11.84 38.67 2.95
N LEU A 27 -11.09 38.78 4.05
CA LEU A 27 -10.19 39.90 4.30
C LEU A 27 -9.06 39.95 3.27
N GLN A 28 -8.51 38.80 2.89
CA GLN A 28 -7.52 38.71 1.83
C GLN A 28 -8.08 39.22 0.49
N SER A 29 -9.30 38.81 0.11
CA SER A 29 -9.93 39.28 -1.14
C SER A 29 -10.14 40.79 -1.15
N TRP A 30 -10.57 41.38 -0.02
CA TRP A 30 -10.74 42.82 0.13
C TRP A 30 -9.42 43.56 -0.02
N ASN A 31 -8.39 43.10 0.69
CA ASN A 31 -7.09 43.74 0.67
C ASN A 31 -6.40 43.59 -0.69
N LEU A 32 -6.50 42.45 -1.36
CA LEU A 32 -6.00 42.31 -2.73
C LEU A 32 -6.66 43.34 -3.65
N ALA A 33 -7.99 43.49 -3.59
CA ALA A 33 -8.70 44.47 -4.40
C ALA A 33 -8.21 45.91 -4.16
N LEU A 34 -8.06 46.28 -2.88
CA LEU A 34 -7.57 47.57 -2.44
C LEU A 34 -6.12 47.83 -2.91
N ARG A 35 -5.21 46.87 -2.71
CA ARG A 35 -3.79 47.04 -3.00
C ARG A 35 -3.50 47.03 -4.50
N PHE A 36 -4.18 46.18 -5.28
CA PHE A 36 -4.09 46.24 -6.74
C PHE A 36 -4.62 47.56 -7.31
N ALA A 37 -5.75 48.06 -6.80
CA ALA A 37 -6.25 49.38 -7.19
C ALA A 37 -5.23 50.49 -6.85
N GLY A 38 -4.62 50.42 -5.66
CA GLY A 38 -3.54 51.32 -5.23
C GLY A 38 -2.29 51.27 -6.12
N ARG A 39 -1.96 50.11 -6.70
CA ARG A 39 -0.88 49.94 -7.68
C ARG A 39 -1.29 50.31 -9.12
N GLY A 40 -2.51 50.81 -9.32
CA GLY A 40 -2.98 51.35 -10.60
C GLY A 40 -3.55 50.31 -11.57
N TYR A 41 -3.95 49.14 -11.07
CA TYR A 41 -4.73 48.16 -11.84
C TYR A 41 -6.21 48.56 -11.89
N GLU A 42 -6.90 48.24 -13.00
CA GLU A 42 -8.36 48.32 -13.08
C GLU A 42 -8.94 47.03 -12.47
N VAL A 43 -9.43 47.11 -11.24
CA VAL A 43 -9.90 45.93 -10.49
C VAL A 43 -11.42 45.82 -10.51
N GLU A 44 -11.92 44.63 -10.81
CA GLU A 44 -13.33 44.26 -10.65
C GLU A 44 -13.47 42.99 -9.83
N VAL A 45 -14.21 43.07 -8.73
CA VAL A 45 -14.56 41.91 -7.91
C VAL A 45 -15.84 41.30 -8.46
N ILE A 46 -15.76 40.06 -8.94
CA ILE A 46 -16.88 39.29 -9.46
C ILE A 46 -17.37 38.35 -8.36
N THR A 47 -18.59 38.56 -7.90
CA THR A 47 -19.11 37.85 -6.72
C THR A 47 -20.63 37.62 -6.81
N THR A 48 -21.20 36.95 -5.81
CA THR A 48 -22.64 36.68 -5.75
C THR A 48 -23.37 37.69 -4.87
N CYS A 49 -24.70 37.61 -4.87
CA CYS A 49 -25.56 38.36 -3.96
C CYS A 49 -25.62 37.78 -2.53
N CYS A 50 -24.90 36.70 -2.22
CA CYS A 50 -24.79 36.19 -0.86
C CYS A 50 -23.94 37.12 0.02
N SER A 51 -24.32 37.28 1.28
CA SER A 51 -23.61 38.19 2.20
C SER A 51 -22.55 37.53 3.06
N SER A 52 -22.68 36.24 3.41
CA SER A 52 -21.69 35.54 4.25
C SER A 52 -21.77 34.01 4.13
N PHE A 53 -20.74 33.33 4.63
CA PHE A 53 -20.70 31.88 4.78
C PHE A 53 -21.87 31.30 5.60
N GLN A 54 -22.32 32.01 6.64
CA GLN A 54 -23.32 31.52 7.59
C GLN A 54 -24.77 31.66 7.10
N ASN A 55 -24.97 32.36 5.99
CA ASN A 55 -26.30 32.65 5.44
C ASN A 55 -26.77 31.57 4.48
N ASP A 56 -28.05 31.60 4.10
CA ASP A 56 -28.60 30.69 3.10
C ASP A 56 -28.06 31.03 1.69
N TRP A 57 -27.31 30.11 1.10
CA TRP A 57 -26.72 30.28 -0.24
C TRP A 57 -27.73 30.26 -1.39
N SER A 58 -29.03 30.24 -1.09
CA SER A 58 -30.12 30.40 -2.05
C SER A 58 -30.80 31.78 -1.99
N THR A 59 -30.42 32.66 -1.05
CA THR A 59 -30.99 33.99 -0.89
C THR A 59 -30.07 35.10 -1.41
N ASN A 60 -30.68 36.12 -2.02
CA ASN A 60 -29.99 37.33 -2.48
C ASN A 60 -30.05 38.38 -1.37
N ASP A 61 -29.09 38.33 -0.45
CA ASP A 61 -29.01 39.25 0.70
C ASP A 61 -28.58 40.66 0.28
N LEU A 62 -27.81 40.75 -0.81
CA LEU A 62 -27.26 41.99 -1.37
C LEU A 62 -27.83 42.25 -2.78
N PRO A 63 -27.98 43.53 -3.20
CA PRO A 63 -28.50 43.86 -4.52
C PRO A 63 -27.55 43.40 -5.63
N ALA A 64 -28.12 42.86 -6.71
CA ALA A 64 -27.39 42.51 -7.92
C ALA A 64 -26.99 43.77 -8.70
N GLY A 65 -25.91 43.68 -9.48
CA GLY A 65 -25.42 44.76 -10.33
C GLY A 65 -24.00 45.22 -9.97
N ARG A 66 -23.53 46.25 -10.68
CA ARG A 66 -22.20 46.83 -10.50
C ARG A 66 -22.27 48.00 -9.53
N THR A 67 -21.41 47.98 -8.52
CA THR A 67 -21.14 49.12 -7.62
C THR A 67 -19.67 49.51 -7.72
N THR A 68 -19.34 50.76 -7.38
CA THR A 68 -17.95 51.24 -7.28
C THR A 68 -17.69 51.58 -5.82
N GLU A 69 -16.63 50.99 -5.26
CA GLU A 69 -16.20 51.29 -3.90
C GLU A 69 -15.41 52.61 -3.87
N PRO A 70 -15.51 53.40 -2.78
CA PRO A 70 -14.74 54.64 -2.62
C PRO A 70 -13.23 54.48 -2.81
N GLU A 71 -12.72 53.28 -2.51
CA GLU A 71 -11.31 52.89 -2.60
C GLU A 71 -10.81 52.66 -4.05
N GLY A 72 -11.66 52.79 -5.07
CA GLY A 72 -11.25 52.89 -6.47
C GLY A 72 -11.36 51.59 -7.30
N PHE A 73 -12.04 50.56 -6.80
CA PHE A 73 -12.35 49.33 -7.54
C PHE A 73 -13.86 49.10 -7.67
N SER A 74 -14.26 48.23 -8.60
CA SER A 74 -15.67 47.90 -8.84
C SER A 74 -16.04 46.53 -8.29
N VAL A 75 -17.30 46.35 -7.89
CA VAL A 75 -17.85 45.06 -7.46
C VAL A 75 -19.08 44.74 -8.31
N LEU A 76 -19.08 43.57 -8.94
CA LEU A 76 -20.16 43.08 -9.80
C LEU A 76 -20.82 41.86 -9.13
N ARG A 77 -22.06 42.05 -8.67
CA ARG A 77 -22.83 41.02 -7.96
C ARG A 77 -23.85 40.35 -8.88
N PHE A 78 -23.88 39.03 -8.84
CA PHE A 78 -24.83 38.22 -9.60
C PHE A 78 -25.82 37.50 -8.69
N PRO A 79 -27.11 37.40 -9.09
CA PRO A 79 -28.11 36.74 -8.28
C PRO A 79 -27.90 35.22 -8.23
N VAL A 80 -28.05 34.63 -7.05
CA VAL A 80 -28.05 33.17 -6.86
C VAL A 80 -29.40 32.55 -7.20
N LYS A 81 -29.39 31.25 -7.51
CA LYS A 81 -30.59 30.45 -7.81
C LYS A 81 -30.92 29.49 -6.66
N PRO A 82 -32.20 29.08 -6.52
CA PRO A 82 -32.59 28.05 -5.57
C PRO A 82 -31.80 26.75 -5.75
N ARG A 83 -31.59 26.01 -4.66
CA ARG A 83 -30.87 24.74 -4.58
C ARG A 83 -31.70 23.68 -3.86
N ASP A 84 -31.42 22.40 -4.11
CA ASP A 84 -31.96 21.32 -3.28
C ASP A 84 -31.12 21.23 -1.99
N ARG A 85 -31.62 21.88 -0.94
CA ARG A 85 -30.93 21.93 0.35
C ARG A 85 -30.85 20.55 1.01
N ALA A 86 -31.88 19.72 0.87
CA ALA A 86 -31.90 18.40 1.50
C ALA A 86 -30.88 17.45 0.86
N ALA A 87 -30.78 17.47 -0.48
CA ALA A 87 -29.77 16.69 -1.19
C ALA A 87 -28.35 17.18 -0.86
N PHE A 88 -28.12 18.49 -0.86
CA PHE A 88 -26.83 19.08 -0.54
C PHE A 88 -26.39 18.80 0.91
N ASP A 89 -27.27 19.04 1.88
CA ASP A 89 -26.95 18.84 3.31
C ASP A 89 -26.68 17.36 3.62
N ARG A 90 -27.30 16.42 2.88
CA ARG A 90 -27.00 14.99 2.98
C ARG A 90 -25.57 14.66 2.54
N VAL A 91 -25.15 15.18 1.38
CA VAL A 91 -23.80 14.95 0.85
C VAL A 91 -22.73 15.64 1.71
N CYS A 92 -22.96 16.90 2.08
CA CYS A 92 -22.05 17.63 2.98
C CYS A 92 -22.00 16.99 4.37
N GLY A 93 -23.13 16.50 4.89
CA GLY A 93 -23.18 15.76 6.15
C GLY A 93 -22.36 14.48 6.10
N TYR A 94 -22.40 13.75 4.98
CA TYR A 94 -21.53 12.60 4.74
C TYR A 94 -20.06 13.01 4.70
N LEU A 95 -19.69 14.01 3.89
CA LEU A 95 -18.30 14.51 3.80
C LEU A 95 -17.75 14.96 5.15
N LEU A 96 -18.53 15.67 5.96
CA LEU A 96 -18.15 16.13 7.30
C LEU A 96 -18.06 15.00 8.33
N SER A 97 -18.66 13.84 8.05
CA SER A 97 -18.58 12.66 8.93
C SER A 97 -17.33 11.81 8.68
N LEU A 98 -16.61 12.05 7.58
CA LEU A 98 -15.43 11.28 7.22
C LEU A 98 -14.24 11.66 8.11
N ASP A 99 -13.49 10.64 8.53
CA ASP A 99 -12.18 10.83 9.17
C ASP A 99 -11.16 11.22 8.08
N PRO A 100 -10.48 12.38 8.18
CA PRO A 100 -9.42 12.75 7.25
C PRO A 100 -8.33 11.67 7.09
N ALA A 101 -8.06 10.87 8.12
CA ALA A 101 -7.09 9.77 8.04
C ALA A 101 -7.55 8.61 7.14
N SER A 102 -8.83 8.54 6.80
CA SER A 102 -9.40 7.53 5.88
C SER A 102 -9.40 7.96 4.42
N LEU A 103 -9.11 9.24 4.14
CA LEU A 103 -9.14 9.80 2.79
C LEU A 103 -7.88 9.41 2.00
N THR A 104 -8.08 9.10 0.72
CA THR A 104 -6.99 8.70 -0.18
C THR A 104 -6.81 9.74 -1.27
N PRO A 105 -5.62 10.38 -1.40
CA PRO A 105 -5.35 11.34 -2.47
C PRO A 105 -5.70 10.78 -3.86
N GLY A 106 -6.34 11.62 -4.69
CA GLY A 106 -6.78 11.22 -6.03
C GLY A 106 -8.04 10.35 -6.08
N VAL A 107 -8.58 9.91 -4.94
CA VAL A 107 -9.84 9.16 -4.85
C VAL A 107 -10.90 10.03 -4.21
N SER A 108 -11.94 10.36 -4.99
CA SER A 108 -13.11 11.05 -4.44
C SER A 108 -13.79 10.17 -3.41
N PRO A 109 -14.09 10.68 -2.20
CA PRO A 109 -14.89 9.95 -1.22
C PRO A 109 -16.36 9.83 -1.62
N LEU A 110 -16.80 10.49 -2.70
CA LEU A 110 -18.18 10.44 -3.19
C LEU A 110 -18.34 9.55 -4.42
N SER A 111 -19.53 8.98 -4.57
CA SER A 111 -20.01 8.43 -5.83
C SER A 111 -20.08 9.53 -6.91
N GLU A 112 -20.14 9.14 -8.18
CA GLU A 112 -20.36 10.11 -9.28
C GLU A 112 -21.67 10.87 -9.12
N GLU A 113 -22.72 10.18 -8.68
CA GLU A 113 -24.02 10.80 -8.46
C GLU A 113 -23.98 11.82 -7.32
N ASP A 114 -23.40 11.47 -6.17
CA ASP A 114 -23.33 12.38 -5.02
C ASP A 114 -22.36 13.55 -5.25
N GLU A 115 -21.27 13.33 -5.99
CA GLU A 115 -20.38 14.42 -6.38
C GLU A 115 -21.07 15.40 -7.33
N SER A 116 -21.89 14.90 -8.27
CA SER A 116 -22.74 15.74 -9.10
C SER A 116 -23.76 16.53 -8.28
N VAL A 117 -24.34 15.94 -7.22
CA VAL A 117 -25.24 16.64 -6.29
C VAL A 117 -24.50 17.75 -5.56
N PHE A 118 -23.29 17.48 -5.09
CA PHE A 118 -22.43 18.47 -4.43
C PHE A 118 -22.13 19.65 -5.37
N GLU A 119 -21.64 19.39 -6.57
CA GLU A 119 -21.32 20.43 -7.56
C GLU A 119 -22.54 21.24 -7.99
N GLU A 120 -23.69 20.59 -8.17
CA GLU A 120 -24.90 21.24 -8.67
C GLU A 120 -25.62 22.08 -7.61
N HIS A 121 -25.53 21.71 -6.33
CA HIS A 121 -26.23 22.38 -5.24
C HIS A 121 -25.35 23.18 -4.29
N LEU A 122 -24.07 23.35 -4.64
CA LEU A 122 -23.23 24.42 -4.10
C LEU A 122 -23.78 25.81 -4.50
N ILE A 123 -23.05 26.91 -4.26
CA ILE A 123 -23.51 28.26 -4.62
C ILE A 123 -23.84 28.35 -6.13
N ARG A 124 -25.13 28.32 -6.49
CA ARG A 124 -25.62 28.28 -7.87
C ARG A 124 -25.76 29.69 -8.45
N CYS A 125 -24.85 30.07 -9.34
CA CYS A 125 -24.87 31.38 -9.97
C CYS A 125 -24.61 31.31 -11.49
N PRO A 126 -25.56 30.81 -12.30
CA PRO A 126 -25.36 30.60 -13.74
C PRO A 126 -25.07 31.89 -14.52
N SER A 127 -25.64 33.02 -14.09
CA SER A 127 -25.40 34.32 -14.74
C SER A 127 -23.96 34.82 -14.57
N LEU A 128 -23.30 34.48 -13.46
CA LEU A 128 -21.87 34.74 -13.25
C LEU A 128 -21.03 33.88 -14.22
N LEU A 129 -21.35 32.59 -14.36
CA LEU A 129 -20.65 31.69 -15.27
C LEU A 129 -20.81 32.13 -16.74
N GLU A 130 -22.01 32.54 -17.12
CA GLU A 130 -22.29 33.11 -18.45
C GLU A 130 -21.49 34.39 -18.71
N TYR A 131 -21.36 35.25 -17.69
CA TYR A 131 -20.54 36.45 -17.78
C TYR A 131 -19.06 36.12 -17.98
N LEU A 132 -18.50 35.16 -17.23
CA LEU A 132 -17.12 34.73 -17.42
C LEU A 132 -16.87 34.22 -18.84
N GLY A 133 -17.82 33.47 -19.41
CA GLY A 133 -17.70 32.98 -20.79
C GLY A 133 -17.79 34.07 -21.86
N LYS A 134 -18.65 35.08 -21.67
CA LYS A 134 -18.90 36.14 -22.67
C LYS A 134 -17.93 37.31 -22.58
N GLU A 135 -17.62 37.75 -21.37
CA GLU A 135 -16.84 38.96 -21.11
C GLU A 135 -15.43 38.65 -20.59
N GLY A 136 -15.11 37.38 -20.33
CA GLY A 136 -13.86 37.01 -19.67
C GLY A 136 -12.60 37.37 -20.45
N TRP A 137 -12.69 37.49 -21.77
CA TRP A 137 -11.61 37.92 -22.65
C TRP A 137 -11.09 39.34 -22.36
N ARG A 138 -11.84 40.16 -21.61
CA ARG A 138 -11.49 41.54 -21.27
C ARG A 138 -10.51 41.67 -20.11
N TYR A 139 -10.29 40.60 -19.36
CA TYR A 139 -9.42 40.59 -18.18
C TYR A 139 -8.10 39.91 -18.51
N ARG A 140 -7.00 40.47 -18.01
CA ARG A 140 -5.66 39.88 -18.10
C ARG A 140 -5.55 38.61 -17.27
N ALA A 141 -6.09 38.65 -16.06
CA ALA A 141 -6.04 37.55 -15.10
C ALA A 141 -7.30 37.51 -14.23
N PHE A 142 -7.64 36.31 -13.75
CA PHE A 142 -8.68 36.06 -12.77
C PHE A 142 -8.06 35.41 -11.54
N ILE A 143 -8.17 36.03 -10.38
CA ILE A 143 -7.75 35.44 -9.10
C ILE A 143 -9.00 34.83 -8.45
N PHE A 144 -9.04 33.50 -8.39
CA PHE A 144 -10.11 32.74 -7.76
C PHE A 144 -9.73 32.43 -6.31
N LEU A 145 -10.55 32.86 -5.34
CA LEU A 145 -10.39 32.49 -3.93
C LEU A 145 -11.71 32.42 -3.15
N PRO A 146 -11.85 31.49 -2.19
CA PRO A 146 -11.06 30.26 -1.99
C PRO A 146 -11.56 29.12 -2.90
N TYR A 147 -10.89 27.95 -2.89
CA TYR A 147 -11.14 26.85 -3.84
C TYR A 147 -12.56 26.26 -3.81
N LEU A 148 -13.20 26.26 -2.63
CA LEU A 148 -14.34 25.40 -2.29
C LEU A 148 -15.73 25.99 -2.62
N TYR A 149 -15.90 26.75 -3.72
CA TYR A 149 -17.22 27.30 -4.04
C TYR A 149 -17.61 27.21 -5.51
N GLY A 150 -18.93 27.14 -5.78
CA GLY A 150 -19.49 26.98 -7.11
C GLY A 150 -18.96 27.98 -8.15
N PRO A 151 -18.89 29.29 -7.85
CA PRO A 151 -18.26 30.27 -8.73
C PRO A 151 -16.80 29.99 -9.07
N ILE A 152 -16.07 29.27 -8.21
CA ILE A 152 -14.67 28.90 -8.41
C ILE A 152 -14.58 27.56 -9.16
N LEU A 153 -15.19 26.50 -8.64
CA LEU A 153 -15.16 25.14 -9.23
C LEU A 153 -15.68 25.10 -10.67
N LYS A 154 -16.73 25.89 -10.96
CA LYS A 154 -17.33 25.97 -12.30
C LYS A 154 -16.85 27.17 -13.11
N GLY A 155 -16.38 28.23 -12.47
CA GLY A 155 -15.93 29.45 -13.16
C GLY A 155 -14.50 29.38 -13.66
N LEU A 156 -13.59 28.77 -12.90
CA LEU A 156 -12.18 28.64 -13.27
C LEU A 156 -11.97 27.92 -14.61
N PRO A 157 -12.61 26.76 -14.88
CA PRO A 157 -12.48 26.06 -16.17
C PRO A 157 -12.84 26.94 -17.38
N ILE A 158 -13.82 27.84 -17.23
CA ILE A 158 -14.31 28.70 -18.33
C ILE A 158 -13.22 29.67 -18.81
N VAL A 159 -12.31 30.08 -17.91
CA VAL A 159 -11.25 31.06 -18.18
C VAL A 159 -9.86 30.52 -17.86
N ALA A 160 -9.67 29.19 -17.93
CA ALA A 160 -8.47 28.48 -17.46
C ALA A 160 -7.14 29.09 -17.94
N SER A 161 -7.06 29.51 -19.20
CA SER A 161 -5.87 30.15 -19.81
C SER A 161 -5.43 31.48 -19.15
N ARG A 162 -6.22 32.01 -18.21
CA ARG A 162 -6.00 33.25 -17.46
C ARG A 162 -6.32 33.12 -15.97
N ALA A 163 -6.63 31.91 -15.51
CA ALA A 163 -7.13 31.68 -14.18
C ALA A 163 -6.01 31.34 -13.19
N TRP A 164 -5.97 32.09 -12.10
CA TRP A 164 -5.02 31.94 -11.01
C TRP A 164 -5.80 31.49 -9.79
N LEU A 165 -5.43 30.36 -9.21
CA LEU A 165 -6.10 29.79 -8.06
C LEU A 165 -5.33 30.16 -6.80
N GLN A 166 -5.94 30.90 -5.88
CA GLN A 166 -5.46 31.05 -4.51
C GLN A 166 -6.37 30.22 -3.60
N PRO A 167 -6.00 28.96 -3.31
CA PRO A 167 -6.98 28.00 -2.86
C PRO A 167 -7.40 28.21 -1.41
N CYS A 168 -6.48 28.61 -0.51
CA CYS A 168 -6.69 28.51 0.94
C CYS A 168 -7.01 27.05 1.33
N LEU A 169 -6.18 26.12 0.85
CA LEU A 169 -6.34 24.68 0.89
C LEU A 169 -6.18 24.15 2.32
N HIS A 170 -7.03 23.17 2.64
CA HIS A 170 -7.05 22.46 3.91
C HIS A 170 -7.07 20.96 3.66
N ASP A 171 -6.56 20.19 4.61
CA ASP A 171 -6.64 18.72 4.54
C ASP A 171 -8.01 18.26 5.05
N GLU A 172 -9.01 18.37 4.18
CA GLU A 172 -10.42 18.11 4.48
C GLU A 172 -11.09 17.36 3.33
N ALA A 173 -12.20 16.67 3.59
CA ALA A 173 -12.87 15.78 2.63
C ALA A 173 -13.12 16.42 1.25
N TYR A 174 -13.39 17.72 1.22
CA TYR A 174 -13.62 18.44 -0.03
C TYR A 174 -12.38 18.51 -0.93
N ALA A 175 -11.17 18.59 -0.37
CA ALA A 175 -9.93 18.66 -1.14
C ALA A 175 -9.65 17.37 -1.95
N TYR A 176 -10.34 16.27 -1.64
CA TYR A 176 -10.19 14.98 -2.30
C TYR A 176 -11.20 14.76 -3.43
N LEU A 177 -12.13 15.70 -3.65
CA LEU A 177 -13.12 15.61 -4.73
C LEU A 177 -12.46 15.77 -6.11
N ARG A 178 -12.95 15.04 -7.11
CA ARG A 178 -12.49 15.13 -8.51
C ARG A 178 -12.71 16.52 -9.07
N CYS A 179 -13.83 17.17 -8.73
CA CYS A 179 -14.12 18.53 -9.17
C CYS A 179 -13.11 19.56 -8.65
N VAL A 180 -12.59 19.36 -7.43
CA VAL A 180 -11.53 20.19 -6.85
C VAL A 180 -10.21 19.87 -7.52
N GLN A 181 -9.85 18.60 -7.66
CA GLN A 181 -8.64 18.19 -8.35
C GLN A 181 -8.54 18.79 -9.77
N ARG A 182 -9.65 18.80 -10.52
CA ARG A 182 -9.71 19.39 -11.87
C ARG A 182 -9.25 20.84 -11.89
N ILE A 183 -9.71 21.68 -10.97
CA ILE A 183 -9.34 23.10 -10.97
C ILE A 183 -7.86 23.33 -10.64
N PHE A 184 -7.22 22.45 -9.85
CA PHE A 184 -5.78 22.51 -9.62
C PHE A 184 -4.99 22.17 -10.88
N PHE A 185 -5.44 21.21 -11.69
CA PHE A 185 -4.79 20.90 -12.97
C PHE A 185 -5.07 21.93 -14.07
N GLU A 186 -6.25 22.54 -14.09
CA GLU A 186 -6.62 23.54 -15.10
C GLU A 186 -6.14 24.96 -14.80
N ALA A 187 -5.89 25.31 -13.53
CA ALA A 187 -5.38 26.63 -13.17
C ALA A 187 -4.06 26.92 -13.89
N LYS A 188 -3.92 28.12 -14.45
CA LYS A 188 -2.68 28.60 -15.07
C LYS A 188 -1.57 28.80 -14.04
N HIS A 189 -1.93 29.38 -12.89
CA HIS A 189 -1.04 29.54 -11.74
C HIS A 189 -1.77 29.16 -10.46
N ILE A 190 -1.02 28.61 -9.50
CA ILE A 190 -1.51 28.32 -8.15
C ILE A 190 -0.71 29.17 -7.17
N LEU A 191 -1.43 29.93 -6.37
CA LEU A 191 -0.90 30.94 -5.46
C LEU A 191 -1.08 30.43 -4.03
N TRP A 192 0.00 29.97 -3.42
CA TRP A 192 -0.03 29.40 -2.08
C TRP A 192 0.16 30.49 -1.02
N ASN A 193 -0.64 30.45 0.04
CA ASN A 193 -0.46 31.33 1.20
C ASN A 193 0.78 30.91 1.98
N SER A 194 1.09 29.61 2.04
CA SER A 194 2.26 29.09 2.77
C SER A 194 2.95 27.94 2.03
N ALA A 195 4.22 27.69 2.37
CA ALA A 195 4.94 26.51 1.89
C ALA A 195 4.29 25.19 2.35
N GLY A 196 3.66 25.18 3.53
CA GLY A 196 2.93 24.00 4.00
C GLY A 196 1.62 23.75 3.23
N GLU A 197 0.96 24.80 2.74
CA GLU A 197 -0.17 24.67 1.81
C GLU A 197 0.28 24.12 0.45
N GLU A 198 1.41 24.60 -0.08
CA GLU A 198 2.03 24.03 -1.28
C GLU A 198 2.37 22.55 -1.08
N ALA A 199 2.98 22.19 0.05
CA ALA A 199 3.31 20.80 0.38
C ALA A 199 2.05 19.92 0.43
N LEU A 200 0.95 20.41 1.00
CA LEU A 200 -0.34 19.72 0.97
C LEU A 200 -0.86 19.56 -0.46
N GLY A 201 -0.80 20.61 -1.28
CA GLY A 201 -1.20 20.55 -2.69
C GLY A 201 -0.41 19.52 -3.49
N LEU A 202 0.92 19.50 -3.34
CA LEU A 202 1.80 18.52 -3.99
C LEU A 202 1.51 17.09 -3.51
N ARG A 203 1.17 16.93 -2.23
CA ARG A 203 0.77 15.64 -1.65
C ARG A 203 -0.57 15.15 -2.23
N LEU A 204 -1.52 16.05 -2.48
CA LEU A 204 -2.86 15.71 -2.97
C LEU A 204 -2.92 15.50 -4.48
N TYR A 205 -2.24 16.35 -5.25
CA TYR A 205 -2.40 16.42 -6.71
C TYR A 205 -1.12 16.07 -7.48
N GLY A 206 -0.04 15.75 -6.76
CA GLY A 206 1.22 15.33 -7.34
C GLY A 206 2.06 16.46 -7.93
N PRO A 207 3.19 16.13 -8.57
CA PRO A 207 4.20 17.09 -9.02
C PRO A 207 3.76 17.97 -10.20
N ALA A 208 2.69 17.60 -10.92
CA ALA A 208 2.18 18.35 -12.08
C ALA A 208 1.82 19.81 -11.76
N ILE A 209 1.46 20.11 -10.51
CA ILE A 209 1.12 21.47 -10.11
C ILE A 209 2.34 22.32 -9.75
N LYS A 210 3.53 21.72 -9.54
CA LYS A 210 4.74 22.43 -9.06
C LYS A 210 5.24 23.51 -10.02
N PRO A 211 5.36 23.28 -11.35
CA PRO A 211 5.92 24.27 -12.27
C PRO A 211 5.08 25.56 -12.38
N LYS A 212 3.82 25.50 -11.97
CA LYS A 212 2.87 26.62 -11.99
C LYS A 212 2.50 27.13 -10.60
N SER A 213 3.20 26.65 -9.57
CA SER A 213 3.00 27.00 -8.17
C SER A 213 3.92 28.14 -7.73
N ALA A 214 3.40 29.07 -6.93
CA ALA A 214 4.20 30.11 -6.27
C ALA A 214 3.66 30.39 -4.87
N VAL A 215 4.55 30.50 -3.87
CA VAL A 215 4.17 30.91 -2.51
C VAL A 215 4.11 32.43 -2.44
N VAL A 216 2.90 32.98 -2.44
CA VAL A 216 2.63 34.44 -2.45
C VAL A 216 2.36 35.04 -1.07
N GLY A 217 2.11 34.21 -0.05
CA GLY A 217 1.85 34.72 1.31
C GLY A 217 0.49 35.38 1.49
N GLU A 218 0.19 35.77 2.73
CA GLU A 218 -0.90 36.70 3.05
C GLU A 218 -0.36 37.95 3.74
N GLY A 219 -0.87 39.12 3.34
CA GLY A 219 -0.53 40.37 3.99
C GLY A 219 -1.19 40.50 5.36
N VAL A 220 -0.40 40.82 6.38
CA VAL A 220 -0.86 41.05 7.76
C VAL A 220 -0.62 42.51 8.11
N GLU A 221 -1.66 43.16 8.66
CA GLU A 221 -1.57 44.57 9.04
C GLU A 221 -0.71 44.74 10.29
N PRO A 222 0.09 45.82 10.40
CA PRO A 222 0.86 46.11 11.61
C PRO A 222 -0.05 46.24 12.83
N ILE A 223 0.36 45.63 13.95
CA ILE A 223 -0.35 45.80 15.23
C ILE A 223 -0.14 47.22 15.75
N SER A 224 -1.23 47.92 16.05
CA SER A 224 -1.23 49.26 16.64
C SER A 224 -0.29 49.40 17.84
N PRO A 225 0.20 50.62 18.14
CA PRO A 225 1.00 50.89 19.35
C PRO A 225 0.30 50.42 20.63
N LEU A 226 1.07 50.14 21.68
CA LEU A 226 0.51 49.71 22.97
C LEU A 226 -0.55 50.74 23.45
N PRO A 227 -1.80 50.32 23.62
CA PRO A 227 -2.83 51.21 24.15
C PRO A 227 -2.61 51.44 25.65
N SER A 228 -3.13 52.54 26.16
CA SER A 228 -3.11 52.89 27.59
C SER A 228 -4.54 53.15 28.07
N GLY A 229 -4.95 52.52 29.17
CA GLY A 229 -6.28 52.71 29.74
C GLY A 229 -6.55 51.82 30.96
N PRO A 230 -7.63 52.08 31.71
CA PRO A 230 -7.96 51.36 32.95
C PRO A 230 -8.27 49.87 32.74
N ASP A 231 -8.79 49.48 31.58
CA ASP A 231 -9.02 48.06 31.24
C ASP A 231 -7.70 47.28 31.07
N ILE A 232 -6.63 47.96 30.66
CA ILE A 232 -5.30 47.37 30.48
C ILE A 232 -4.56 47.19 31.82
N GLU A 233 -4.77 48.10 32.77
CA GLU A 233 -4.17 48.00 34.11
C GLU A 233 -4.63 46.74 34.83
N ARG A 234 -5.91 46.36 34.70
CA ARG A 234 -6.47 45.12 35.26
C ARG A 234 -5.90 43.86 34.61
N LEU A 235 -5.59 43.91 33.31
CA LEU A 235 -5.01 42.77 32.60
C LEU A 235 -3.56 42.50 32.99
N ASN A 236 -2.82 43.49 33.52
CA ASN A 236 -1.45 43.26 34.02
C ASN A 236 -1.40 42.22 35.14
N GLU A 237 -2.47 42.07 35.93
CA GLU A 237 -2.56 41.05 37.00
C GLU A 237 -2.54 39.61 36.45
N LEU A 238 -2.83 39.42 35.15
CA LEU A 238 -2.80 38.11 34.49
C LEU A 238 -1.39 37.71 34.06
N THR A 239 -0.39 38.59 34.15
CA THR A 239 0.99 38.26 33.75
C THR A 239 1.71 37.46 34.85
N PRO A 240 2.54 36.45 34.49
CA PRO A 240 2.82 35.93 33.15
C PRO A 240 1.69 35.07 32.56
N PHE A 241 1.47 35.13 31.23
CA PHE A 241 0.49 34.27 30.55
C PHE A 241 0.88 33.80 29.15
N VAL A 242 0.35 32.63 28.76
CA VAL A 242 0.29 32.14 27.37
C VAL A 242 -1.07 32.48 26.75
N LEU A 243 -1.10 32.72 25.43
CA LEU A 243 -2.27 33.25 24.72
C LEU A 243 -2.81 32.26 23.69
N VAL A 244 -4.12 32.00 23.71
CA VAL A 244 -4.85 31.43 22.58
C VAL A 244 -5.75 32.52 22.00
N LEU A 245 -5.56 32.86 20.73
CA LEU A 245 -6.28 33.96 20.08
C LEU A 245 -6.90 33.48 18.76
N GLY A 246 -8.23 33.54 18.66
CA GLY A 246 -8.97 33.09 17.48
C GLY A 246 -10.39 32.64 17.78
N ARG A 247 -11.08 32.13 16.75
CA ARG A 247 -12.43 31.56 16.92
C ARG A 247 -12.41 30.34 17.85
N LYS A 248 -13.37 30.27 18.77
CA LYS A 248 -13.54 29.15 19.72
C LYS A 248 -14.51 28.11 19.17
N ASP A 249 -14.11 27.46 18.09
CA ASP A 249 -14.87 26.37 17.45
C ASP A 249 -14.19 25.02 17.73
N ARG A 250 -14.96 23.92 17.77
CA ARG A 250 -14.41 22.57 18.03
C ARG A 250 -13.22 22.20 17.12
N GLY A 251 -13.24 22.67 15.87
CA GLY A 251 -12.18 22.44 14.89
C GLY A 251 -10.88 23.21 15.14
N LYS A 252 -10.82 24.11 16.13
CA LYS A 252 -9.62 24.93 16.42
C LYS A 252 -8.72 24.37 17.52
N GLY A 253 -9.10 23.26 18.15
CA GLY A 253 -8.22 22.56 19.10
C GLY A 253 -8.06 23.23 20.48
N THR A 254 -8.78 24.32 20.77
CA THR A 254 -8.68 25.06 22.05
C THR A 254 -8.90 24.17 23.28
N TYR A 255 -9.81 23.18 23.18
CA TYR A 255 -10.08 22.23 24.26
C TYR A 255 -8.84 21.40 24.66
N LEU A 256 -8.07 20.92 23.68
CA LEU A 256 -6.88 20.11 23.90
C LEU A 256 -5.85 20.86 24.75
N VAL A 257 -5.59 22.11 24.41
CA VAL A 257 -4.62 22.95 25.10
C VAL A 257 -5.13 23.43 26.46
N ALA A 258 -6.44 23.70 26.59
CA ALA A 258 -7.04 24.00 27.88
C ALA A 258 -6.93 22.81 28.86
N GLU A 259 -7.18 21.57 28.40
CA GLU A 259 -6.99 20.37 29.22
C GLU A 259 -5.53 20.11 29.58
N ALA A 260 -4.61 20.28 28.63
CA ALA A 260 -3.18 20.18 28.87
C ALA A 260 -2.73 21.19 29.94
N PHE A 261 -3.21 22.43 29.89
CA PHE A 261 -2.88 23.46 30.87
C PHE A 261 -3.41 23.16 32.27
N LYS A 262 -4.64 22.64 32.40
CA LYS A 262 -5.16 22.19 33.70
C LYS A 262 -4.31 21.07 34.30
N ALA A 263 -3.84 20.15 33.45
CA ALA A 263 -2.98 19.05 33.87
C ALA A 263 -1.61 19.55 34.33
N HIS A 264 -0.97 20.44 33.56
CA HIS A 264 0.28 21.12 33.93
C HIS A 264 0.17 21.78 35.31
N ARG A 265 -0.88 22.57 35.53
CA ARG A 265 -1.09 23.28 36.79
C ARG A 265 -1.43 22.37 37.98
N SER A 266 -1.97 21.18 37.72
CA SER A 266 -2.26 20.21 38.79
C SER A 266 -1.02 19.45 39.26
N ASN A 267 0.03 19.39 38.43
CA ASN A 267 1.26 18.64 38.70
C ASN A 267 2.36 19.47 39.42
N GLY A 268 2.16 20.78 39.61
CA GLY A 268 3.14 21.66 40.27
C GLY A 268 2.59 23.04 40.70
N HIS A 269 3.39 23.84 41.41
CA HIS A 269 3.05 25.23 41.75
C HIS A 269 3.45 26.18 40.59
N SER A 270 2.73 26.11 39.47
CA SER A 270 2.93 27.03 38.33
C SER A 270 2.32 28.41 38.60
N SER A 271 3.04 29.46 38.22
CA SER A 271 2.54 30.85 38.29
C SER A 271 1.97 31.36 36.96
N LEU A 272 2.06 30.53 35.92
CA LEU A 272 1.61 30.84 34.57
C LEU A 272 0.08 30.88 34.50
N ASN A 273 -0.46 31.87 33.79
CA ASN A 273 -1.87 31.92 33.43
C ASN A 273 -2.08 31.59 31.94
N MET A 274 -3.29 31.19 31.58
CA MET A 274 -3.69 31.04 30.18
C MET A 274 -4.80 32.04 29.88
N VAL A 275 -4.61 32.86 28.84
CA VAL A 275 -5.64 33.78 28.36
C VAL A 275 -6.17 33.30 27.03
N ILE A 276 -7.49 33.24 26.90
CA ILE A 276 -8.19 32.86 25.67
C ILE A 276 -9.04 34.06 25.23
N ALA A 277 -8.94 34.46 23.96
CA ALA A 277 -9.73 35.56 23.41
C ALA A 277 -10.18 35.28 21.98
N GLY A 278 -11.41 35.67 21.67
CA GLY A 278 -12.03 35.60 20.35
C GLY A 278 -13.50 35.17 20.36
N PRO A 279 -14.17 35.25 19.20
CA PRO A 279 -15.59 34.92 19.08
C PRO A 279 -15.86 33.40 19.15
N GLY A 280 -17.01 33.01 19.71
CA GLY A 280 -17.47 31.62 19.81
C GLY A 280 -18.41 31.43 21.01
N SER A 281 -19.19 30.34 21.02
CA SER A 281 -20.17 30.06 22.08
C SER A 281 -19.57 29.36 23.31
N ASP A 282 -18.44 28.68 23.14
CA ASP A 282 -17.79 27.95 24.23
C ASP A 282 -17.09 28.91 25.21
N ASN A 283 -17.23 28.63 26.51
CA ASN A 283 -16.58 29.37 27.59
C ASN A 283 -15.60 28.45 28.32
N PHE A 284 -14.31 28.79 28.25
CA PHE A 284 -13.22 28.01 28.86
C PHE A 284 -12.73 28.59 30.20
N SER A 285 -13.35 29.66 30.70
CA SER A 285 -12.92 30.35 31.92
C SER A 285 -12.94 29.41 33.14
N ASP A 286 -11.79 29.26 33.78
CA ASP A 286 -11.60 28.49 35.00
C ASP A 286 -10.48 29.15 35.83
N PRO A 287 -10.80 30.21 36.60
CA PRO A 287 -9.81 30.94 37.39
C PRO A 287 -9.12 30.08 38.45
N SER A 288 -9.76 28.99 38.92
CA SER A 288 -9.15 28.06 39.88
C SER A 288 -7.97 27.30 39.26
N SER A 289 -8.05 27.05 37.95
CA SER A 289 -6.97 26.53 37.12
C SER A 289 -6.19 27.65 36.40
N GLY A 290 -6.45 28.93 36.73
CA GLY A 290 -5.96 30.16 36.09
C GLY A 290 -6.04 30.21 34.57
N ILE A 291 -7.15 29.73 34.03
CA ILE A 291 -7.57 29.96 32.65
C ILE A 291 -8.58 31.11 32.65
N PHE A 292 -8.33 32.13 31.84
CA PHE A 292 -9.16 33.32 31.71
C PHE A 292 -9.64 33.47 30.26
N ASP A 293 -10.94 33.21 30.03
CA ASP A 293 -11.57 33.43 28.72
C ASP A 293 -12.22 34.82 28.69
N LEU A 294 -11.68 35.72 27.87
CA LEU A 294 -12.12 37.10 27.73
C LEU A 294 -13.21 37.28 26.66
N GLY A 295 -13.55 36.23 25.92
CA GLY A 295 -14.49 36.32 24.81
C GLY A 295 -14.01 37.26 23.70
N LEU A 296 -14.95 37.93 23.02
CA LEU A 296 -14.62 38.91 22.00
C LEU A 296 -14.04 40.18 22.65
N VAL A 297 -12.82 40.54 22.26
CA VAL A 297 -12.09 41.69 22.82
C VAL A 297 -11.92 42.80 21.78
N SER A 298 -11.70 44.04 22.25
CA SER A 298 -11.36 45.16 21.36
C SER A 298 -9.98 44.98 20.72
N GLU A 299 -9.72 45.67 19.62
CA GLU A 299 -8.42 45.67 18.96
C GLU A 299 -7.28 46.13 19.89
N ASP A 300 -7.57 47.09 20.79
CA ASP A 300 -6.60 47.56 21.77
C ASP A 300 -6.21 46.46 22.78
N VAL A 301 -7.19 45.73 23.31
CA VAL A 301 -6.95 44.61 24.23
C VAL A 301 -6.23 43.47 23.49
N ARG A 302 -6.62 43.16 22.26
CA ARG A 302 -5.96 42.16 21.42
C ARG A 302 -4.48 42.50 21.17
N ALA A 303 -4.18 43.74 20.81
CA ALA A 303 -2.82 44.23 20.60
C ALA A 303 -1.98 44.13 21.89
N TRP A 304 -2.58 44.46 23.04
CA TRP A 304 -1.93 44.32 24.34
C TRP A 304 -1.62 42.85 24.67
N LEU A 305 -2.60 41.95 24.47
CA LEU A 305 -2.45 40.52 24.73
C LEU A 305 -1.28 39.92 23.93
N LEU A 306 -1.24 40.19 22.63
CA LEU A 306 -0.16 39.73 21.75
C LEU A 306 1.21 40.26 22.20
N ARG A 307 1.31 41.50 22.66
CA ARG A 307 2.61 42.07 23.10
C ARG A 307 3.05 41.59 24.48
N LYS A 308 2.11 41.17 25.34
CA LYS A 308 2.40 40.78 26.73
C LYS A 308 2.47 39.28 26.98
N THR A 309 1.96 38.46 26.07
CA THR A 309 2.08 37.01 26.18
C THR A 309 3.54 36.53 26.16
N ILE A 310 3.80 35.40 26.82
CA ILE A 310 5.05 34.64 26.72
C ILE A 310 5.16 33.99 25.35
N ALA A 311 4.11 33.28 24.94
CA ALA A 311 4.01 32.63 23.65
C ALA A 311 2.55 32.52 23.21
N LEU A 312 2.31 32.62 21.91
CA LEU A 312 1.01 32.31 21.32
C LEU A 312 0.90 30.80 21.11
N LEU A 313 -0.17 30.19 21.60
CA LEU A 313 -0.49 28.79 21.36
C LEU A 313 -1.52 28.71 20.23
N GLN A 314 -1.16 28.01 19.15
CA GLN A 314 -2.02 27.76 17.99
C GLN A 314 -2.30 26.25 17.84
N PRO A 315 -3.33 25.72 18.52
CA PRO A 315 -3.63 24.29 18.53
C PRO A 315 -4.43 23.78 17.35
N SER A 316 -4.74 24.64 16.39
CA SER A 316 -5.58 24.29 15.25
C SER A 316 -4.94 23.17 14.40
N PRO A 317 -5.65 22.07 14.13
CA PRO A 317 -5.18 20.99 13.27
C PRO A 317 -5.18 21.37 11.79
N ASN A 318 -5.94 22.41 11.40
CA ASN A 318 -6.16 22.78 10.01
C ASN A 318 -6.21 24.31 9.86
N GLU A 319 -5.14 24.87 9.32
CA GLU A 319 -4.98 26.28 8.94
C GLU A 319 -4.35 26.32 7.54
N SER A 320 -4.70 27.31 6.73
CA SER A 320 -3.99 27.58 5.46
C SER A 320 -2.76 28.47 5.65
N PHE A 321 -2.80 29.36 6.65
CA PHE A 321 -1.75 30.34 6.93
C PHE A 321 -1.65 30.70 8.42
N SER A 322 -2.79 30.94 9.08
CA SER A 322 -2.89 31.45 10.46
C SER A 322 -2.27 32.85 10.64
N ARG A 323 -3.03 33.88 10.25
CA ARG A 323 -2.65 35.31 10.41
C ARG A 323 -2.16 35.67 11.81
N VAL A 324 -2.74 35.06 12.84
CA VAL A 324 -2.42 35.31 14.25
C VAL A 324 -0.99 34.92 14.62
N ILE A 325 -0.43 33.89 13.97
CA ILE A 325 0.99 33.52 14.16
C ILE A 325 1.90 34.65 13.66
N PHE A 326 1.63 35.17 12.47
CA PHE A 326 2.41 36.25 11.88
C PHE A 326 2.24 37.56 12.66
N GLU A 327 1.05 37.81 13.21
CA GLU A 327 0.81 38.93 14.13
C GLU A 327 1.66 38.83 15.40
N ALA A 328 1.74 37.64 16.02
CA ALA A 328 2.62 37.41 17.16
C ALA A 328 4.10 37.60 16.80
N TRP A 329 4.52 37.08 15.64
CA TRP A 329 5.88 37.26 15.13
C TRP A 329 6.23 38.73 14.83
N PHE A 330 5.32 39.54 14.29
CA PHE A 330 5.57 40.98 14.08
C PHE A 330 5.78 41.78 15.37
N VAL A 331 5.39 41.23 16.53
CA VAL A 331 5.71 41.79 17.84
C VAL A 331 6.72 40.94 18.61
N SER A 332 7.52 40.16 17.88
CA SER A 332 8.63 39.34 18.36
C SER A 332 8.24 38.36 19.46
N LYS A 333 7.07 37.72 19.33
CA LYS A 333 6.63 36.66 20.24
C LYS A 333 6.73 35.28 19.59
N PRO A 334 7.31 34.30 20.29
CA PRO A 334 7.35 32.94 19.79
C PRO A 334 5.96 32.31 19.79
N VAL A 335 5.81 31.25 19.01
CA VAL A 335 4.56 30.50 18.89
C VAL A 335 4.76 29.02 19.22
N VAL A 336 3.71 28.34 19.66
CA VAL A 336 3.65 26.88 19.70
C VAL A 336 2.50 26.44 18.80
N ALA A 337 2.80 25.70 17.74
CA ALA A 337 1.81 25.29 16.74
C ALA A 337 1.59 23.77 16.75
N ARG A 338 0.42 23.33 16.27
CA ARG A 338 0.13 21.90 16.15
C ARG A 338 0.95 21.25 15.03
N ARG A 339 1.64 20.13 15.30
CA ARG A 339 2.52 19.45 14.33
C ARG A 339 1.77 18.94 13.09
N SER A 340 0.54 18.46 13.26
CA SER A 340 -0.29 17.97 12.16
C SER A 340 -0.70 19.05 11.15
N CYS A 341 -0.66 20.33 11.54
CA CYS A 341 -1.08 21.43 10.69
C CYS A 341 0.08 21.87 9.80
N LEU A 342 0.18 21.29 8.60
CA LEU A 342 1.34 21.48 7.71
C LEU A 342 1.65 22.96 7.45
N ALA A 343 0.64 23.81 7.19
CA ALA A 343 0.82 25.23 6.91
C ALA A 343 1.60 25.97 8.01
N THR A 344 1.21 25.75 9.27
CA THR A 344 1.84 26.43 10.42
C THR A 344 3.09 25.69 10.88
N ALA A 345 3.12 24.36 10.78
CA ALA A 345 4.25 23.55 11.18
C ALA A 345 5.49 23.82 10.29
N GLU A 346 5.32 23.89 8.97
CA GLU A 346 6.41 24.22 8.05
C GLU A 346 6.90 25.65 8.24
N ALA A 347 6.00 26.59 8.53
CA ALA A 347 6.39 27.97 8.85
C ALA A 347 7.25 28.03 10.12
N VAL A 348 6.85 27.34 11.20
CA VAL A 348 7.61 27.28 12.46
C VAL A 348 8.96 26.59 12.28
N LYS A 349 9.03 25.48 11.53
CA LYS A 349 10.31 24.79 11.25
C LYS A 349 11.26 25.66 10.45
N SER A 350 10.75 26.34 9.42
CA SER A 350 11.54 27.16 8.52
C SER A 350 12.06 28.42 9.19
N SER A 351 11.20 29.07 10.00
CA SER A 351 11.58 30.28 10.73
C SER A 351 12.37 29.99 11.99
N ARG A 352 12.23 28.79 12.59
CA ARG A 352 12.63 28.51 13.98
C ARG A 352 11.95 29.47 14.98
N GLY A 353 10.82 30.05 14.59
CA GLY A 353 10.09 31.08 15.34
C GLY A 353 9.25 30.57 16.51
N GLY A 354 9.53 29.36 17.01
CA GLY A 354 8.68 28.67 17.96
C GLY A 354 8.87 27.15 17.98
N TRP A 355 7.86 26.45 18.50
CA TRP A 355 7.90 25.00 18.74
C TRP A 355 6.64 24.29 18.25
N LEU A 356 6.68 22.96 18.22
CA LEU A 356 5.59 22.11 17.75
C LEU A 356 5.16 21.07 18.78
N ALA A 357 3.86 20.96 19.00
CA ALA A 357 3.23 19.93 19.84
C ALA A 357 2.07 19.26 19.11
N GLU A 358 1.72 18.02 19.45
CA GLU A 358 0.64 17.28 18.75
C GLU A 358 -0.49 16.84 19.69
N ASN A 359 -0.13 16.13 20.75
CA ASN A 359 -1.05 15.49 21.69
C ASN A 359 -0.97 16.14 23.08
N ARG A 360 -1.88 15.75 23.97
CA ARG A 360 -2.02 16.37 25.30
C ARG A 360 -0.72 16.35 26.10
N ASP A 361 0.03 15.25 26.06
CA ASP A 361 1.25 15.10 26.85
C ASP A 361 2.37 16.01 26.32
N GLU A 362 2.55 16.08 25.00
CA GLU A 362 3.49 17.02 24.39
C GLU A 362 3.12 18.49 24.67
N TRP A 363 1.82 18.83 24.71
CA TRP A 363 1.39 20.18 25.10
C TRP A 363 1.70 20.47 26.57
N ILE A 364 1.60 19.48 27.47
CA ILE A 364 2.01 19.62 28.87
C ILE A 364 3.52 19.88 28.95
N GLU A 365 4.33 19.05 28.28
CA GLU A 365 5.78 19.21 28.25
C GLU A 365 6.20 20.58 27.69
N MET A 366 5.53 21.05 26.63
CA MET A 366 5.81 22.38 26.07
C MET A 366 5.45 23.51 27.03
N LEU A 367 4.35 23.40 27.79
CA LEU A 367 3.98 24.39 28.80
C LEU A 367 4.98 24.43 29.95
N GLU A 368 5.46 23.26 30.41
CA GLU A 368 6.55 23.15 31.39
C GLU A 368 7.83 23.82 30.87
N GLN A 369 8.20 23.54 29.63
CA GLN A 369 9.39 24.14 29.01
C GLN A 369 9.29 25.65 28.87
N LEU A 370 8.14 26.19 28.43
CA LEU A 370 7.94 27.64 28.29
C LEU A 370 8.07 28.38 29.63
N GLU A 371 7.71 27.76 30.75
CA GLU A 371 7.85 28.34 32.09
C GLU A 371 9.32 28.30 32.59
N LEU A 372 10.10 27.32 32.12
CA LEU A 372 11.51 27.13 32.50
C LEU A 372 12.51 27.84 31.56
N MET A 373 12.09 28.17 30.33
CA MET A 373 12.94 28.83 29.34
C MET A 373 13.37 30.22 29.78
N ASP A 374 14.60 30.58 29.43
CA ASP A 374 15.16 31.90 29.65
C ASP A 374 14.49 32.93 28.71
N GLY A 375 14.46 34.19 29.14
CA GLY A 375 13.82 35.27 28.36
C GLY A 375 14.54 35.64 27.06
N ALA A 376 15.85 35.42 26.97
CA ALA A 376 16.64 35.56 25.75
C ALA A 376 16.34 34.46 24.72
N ASP A 377 16.13 33.21 25.12
CA ASP A 377 15.73 32.11 24.23
C ASP A 377 14.35 32.37 23.61
N LEU A 378 13.39 32.80 24.44
CA LEU A 378 12.05 33.20 23.99
C LEU A 378 12.10 34.40 23.03
N ALA A 379 12.95 35.40 23.33
CA ALA A 379 13.13 36.56 22.48
C ALA A 379 13.83 36.21 21.16
N ALA A 380 14.81 35.30 21.17
CA ALA A 380 15.50 34.83 19.98
C ALA A 380 14.55 34.09 19.03
N ALA A 381 13.74 33.16 19.55
CA ALA A 381 12.70 32.50 18.77
C ALA A 381 11.67 33.51 18.21
N GLY A 382 11.20 34.45 19.04
CA GLY A 382 10.31 35.52 18.59
C GLY A 382 10.90 36.38 17.48
N GLN A 383 12.19 36.73 17.55
CA GLN A 383 12.89 37.51 16.53
C GLN A 383 13.07 36.73 15.22
N GLN A 384 13.44 35.45 15.29
CA GLN A 384 13.58 34.61 14.09
C GLN A 384 12.23 34.46 13.36
N GLY A 385 11.14 34.32 14.12
CA GLY A 385 9.78 34.39 13.59
C GLY A 385 9.46 35.72 12.94
N SER A 386 9.84 36.84 13.57
CA SER A 386 9.68 38.20 13.03
C SER A 386 10.38 38.38 11.68
N ASP A 387 11.62 37.91 11.56
CA ASP A 387 12.42 38.04 10.33
C ASP A 387 11.78 37.25 9.18
N TYR A 388 11.25 36.05 9.47
CA TYR A 388 10.49 35.26 8.52
C TYR A 388 9.17 35.95 8.12
N ALA A 389 8.43 36.50 9.08
CA ALA A 389 7.18 37.23 8.84
C ALA A 389 7.41 38.48 7.97
N ALA A 390 8.52 39.18 8.15
CA ALA A 390 8.90 40.33 7.33
C ALA A 390 9.02 39.97 5.84
N HIS A 391 9.52 38.77 5.53
CA HIS A 391 9.66 38.32 4.15
C HIS A 391 8.34 37.82 3.53
N LEU A 392 7.52 37.11 4.32
CA LEU A 392 6.37 36.38 3.79
C LEU A 392 5.02 37.11 3.94
N ALA A 393 4.89 38.01 4.92
CA ALA A 393 3.58 38.51 5.37
C ALA A 393 3.43 40.05 5.36
N THR A 394 4.45 40.80 4.92
CA THR A 394 4.29 42.25 4.70
C THR A 394 3.60 42.52 3.37
N TRP A 395 2.69 43.50 3.33
CA TRP A 395 1.93 43.82 2.12
C TRP A 395 2.79 44.15 0.90
N GLU A 396 3.89 44.90 1.06
CA GLU A 396 4.77 45.21 -0.08
C GLU A 396 5.36 43.94 -0.69
N ASN A 397 6.04 43.10 0.11
CA ASN A 397 6.63 41.83 -0.37
C ASN A 397 5.59 40.83 -0.90
N VAL A 398 4.38 40.82 -0.34
CA VAL A 398 3.26 40.01 -0.88
C VAL A 398 2.90 40.50 -2.27
N MET A 399 2.62 41.80 -2.41
CA MET A 399 2.19 42.37 -3.67
C MET A 399 3.29 42.34 -4.74
N ASP A 400 4.56 42.43 -4.36
CA ASP A 400 5.70 42.33 -5.29
C ASP A 400 5.74 40.95 -5.96
N ARG A 401 5.51 39.88 -5.20
CA ARG A 401 5.36 38.52 -5.75
C ARG A 401 4.16 38.39 -6.69
N TYR A 402 3.06 39.09 -6.45
CA TYR A 402 1.95 39.16 -7.40
C TYR A 402 2.32 39.91 -8.68
N ASP A 403 3.04 41.03 -8.58
CA ASP A 403 3.46 41.83 -9.72
C ASP A 403 4.49 41.09 -10.60
N GLU A 404 5.42 40.35 -9.99
CA GLU A 404 6.37 39.46 -10.69
C GLU A 404 5.64 38.44 -11.55
N LEU A 405 4.60 37.80 -11.02
CA LEU A 405 3.76 36.86 -11.75
C LEU A 405 2.92 37.55 -12.84
N LEU A 406 2.50 38.80 -12.63
CA LEU A 406 1.62 39.55 -13.54
C LEU A 406 2.38 40.27 -14.66
N ALA A 407 3.70 40.41 -14.55
CA ALA A 407 4.52 41.05 -15.55
C ALA A 407 4.35 40.39 -16.94
N PRO A 408 4.36 41.15 -18.05
CA PRO A 408 4.42 40.57 -19.39
C PRO A 408 5.70 39.74 -19.49
N ALA A 409 5.63 38.54 -20.06
CA ALA A 409 6.82 37.82 -20.48
C ALA A 409 7.54 38.69 -21.53
N THR A 410 8.52 39.47 -21.11
CA THR A 410 9.46 40.11 -22.04
C THR A 410 10.19 38.98 -22.75
N ASN A 411 10.41 39.11 -24.06
CA ASN A 411 11.38 38.28 -24.77
C ASN A 411 12.72 38.38 -24.02
N MET A 412 12.99 37.43 -23.13
CA MET A 412 14.25 37.31 -22.44
C MET A 412 15.22 36.69 -23.43
N GLU A 413 15.95 37.57 -24.13
CA GLU A 413 17.37 37.34 -24.34
C GLU A 413 18.00 36.93 -23.00
N ALA A 414 18.92 35.98 -23.07
CA ALA A 414 19.72 35.49 -21.96
C ALA A 414 20.08 36.60 -20.96
N GLN A 415 19.39 36.62 -19.82
CA GLN A 415 19.79 37.38 -18.65
C GLN A 415 19.93 36.41 -17.50
N GLU A 416 21.15 36.41 -16.98
CA GLU A 416 21.63 35.69 -15.82
C GLU A 416 20.59 35.69 -14.70
N ILE A 417 20.07 34.50 -14.39
CA ILE A 417 19.41 34.27 -13.12
C ILE A 417 20.55 34.16 -12.10
N GLU A 418 20.88 35.28 -11.48
CA GLU A 418 21.73 35.31 -10.29
C GLU A 418 20.91 34.70 -9.14
N ILE A 419 20.97 33.36 -9.03
CA ILE A 419 20.38 32.62 -7.91
C ILE A 419 21.26 32.89 -6.70
N ASN A 420 20.78 33.76 -5.80
CA ASN A 420 21.33 33.87 -4.46
C ASN A 420 21.16 32.52 -3.74
N LEU A 421 22.26 31.76 -3.71
CA LEU A 421 22.42 30.53 -2.94
C LEU A 421 22.42 30.87 -1.45
N THR A 422 21.26 30.80 -0.81
CA THR A 422 21.18 30.76 0.66
C THR A 422 21.55 29.36 1.12
N ILE A 423 22.82 29.21 1.51
CA ILE A 423 23.39 27.99 2.09
C ILE A 423 22.74 27.74 3.46
N TYR A 424 21.92 26.69 3.58
CA TYR A 424 21.57 26.15 4.89
C TYR A 424 22.77 25.38 5.45
N ALA A 425 23.48 26.03 6.37
CA ALA A 425 24.42 25.39 7.26
C ALA A 425 23.67 24.51 8.27
N LEU A 426 23.89 23.20 8.21
CA LEU A 426 23.67 22.27 9.31
C LEU A 426 24.96 21.48 9.55
N GLU A 427 25.67 21.97 10.57
CA GLU A 427 26.70 21.42 11.44
C GLU A 427 27.93 20.61 10.94
N PRO A 428 29.06 20.76 11.66
CA PRO A 428 30.39 20.48 11.13
C PRO A 428 31.13 19.45 11.98
N GLN A 429 31.19 18.17 11.61
CA GLN A 429 32.15 17.26 12.24
C GLN A 429 32.79 16.25 11.27
N ARG A 430 34.12 16.39 11.17
CA ARG A 430 35.15 15.52 10.58
C ARG A 430 35.63 15.84 9.17
N ILE A 431 36.44 16.90 9.15
CA ILE A 431 37.59 17.06 8.25
C ILE A 431 38.63 15.96 8.56
N ILE A 432 38.97 15.15 7.56
CA ILE A 432 40.32 14.59 7.38
C ILE A 432 40.77 15.00 5.97
N LEU A 433 41.51 16.11 5.92
CA LEU A 433 42.50 16.49 4.89
C LEU A 433 43.83 15.81 5.32
N ILE A 434 44.82 15.36 4.53
CA ILE A 434 45.35 15.70 3.21
C ILE A 434 46.45 14.65 2.86
N ALA A 435 46.65 14.45 1.55
CA ALA A 435 47.88 14.08 0.81
C ALA A 435 48.72 12.82 1.11
N GLY A 436 49.14 12.22 -0.01
CA GLY A 436 50.30 11.35 -0.11
C GLY A 436 50.62 10.98 -1.57
N LEU A 437 51.01 11.95 -2.41
CA LEU A 437 51.79 11.68 -3.62
C LEU A 437 53.18 11.19 -3.19
N ARG A 438 53.64 10.03 -3.71
CA ARG A 438 55.06 9.78 -4.08
C ARG A 438 55.28 8.44 -4.82
N GLU A 439 55.98 8.61 -5.94
CA GLU A 439 56.74 7.71 -6.83
C GLU A 439 57.37 6.43 -6.21
N VAL A 440 57.59 5.39 -7.04
CA VAL A 440 58.92 4.92 -7.53
C VAL A 440 58.87 3.49 -8.15
N ALA A 441 59.47 3.35 -9.34
CA ALA A 441 60.16 2.20 -9.98
C ALA A 441 59.37 0.93 -10.38
N SER A 442 59.19 0.57 -11.65
CA SER A 442 60.11 0.28 -12.79
C SER A 442 60.71 -1.14 -12.79
N TRP A 443 60.28 -2.00 -13.72
CA TRP A 443 61.11 -3.02 -14.40
C TRP A 443 60.62 -3.20 -15.86
N GLU A 444 61.42 -2.76 -16.82
CA GLU A 444 61.42 -3.17 -18.24
C GLU A 444 62.43 -4.32 -18.42
N ILE A 445 62.08 -5.37 -19.17
CA ILE A 445 63.00 -6.24 -19.96
C ILE A 445 62.18 -6.79 -21.15
N SER A 446 62.30 -6.21 -22.36
CA SER A 446 63.09 -6.67 -23.54
C SER A 446 62.73 -8.07 -24.05
N THR A 447 61.91 -8.20 -25.11
CA THR A 447 62.28 -8.43 -26.53
C THR A 447 63.28 -9.55 -26.82
N ASP A 448 62.79 -10.64 -27.44
CA ASP A 448 63.55 -11.48 -28.37
C ASP A 448 62.61 -12.07 -29.46
N GLN A 449 62.82 -11.60 -30.69
CA GLN A 449 62.49 -12.18 -32.00
C GLN A 449 63.79 -12.03 -32.84
N PRO A 450 64.05 -12.71 -33.98
CA PRO A 450 63.15 -13.47 -34.87
C PRO A 450 63.74 -14.78 -35.46
N LYS A 451 62.91 -15.56 -36.18
CA LYS A 451 63.34 -16.27 -37.40
C LYS A 451 62.23 -16.21 -38.45
N GLU A 452 62.36 -15.24 -39.34
CA GLU A 452 61.78 -15.27 -40.69
C GLU A 452 62.44 -16.38 -41.52
N VAL A 453 61.68 -16.96 -42.45
CA VAL A 453 61.79 -16.85 -43.93
C VAL A 453 60.86 -17.95 -44.46
N ASP A 454 59.68 -17.67 -45.03
CA ASP A 454 59.49 -17.15 -46.39
C ASP A 454 58.24 -16.24 -46.56
N GLY A 455 58.48 -14.95 -46.83
CA GLY A 455 58.01 -14.26 -48.06
C GLY A 455 56.53 -13.85 -48.25
N LEU A 456 56.15 -12.69 -47.69
CA LEU A 456 55.45 -11.51 -48.30
C LEU A 456 54.24 -11.74 -49.26
N ARG A 457 53.06 -11.10 -49.13
CA ARG A 457 52.74 -9.67 -48.90
C ARG A 457 51.24 -9.47 -48.57
N ALA A 458 50.95 -8.43 -47.78
CA ALA A 458 49.64 -7.94 -47.38
C ALA A 458 48.79 -7.34 -48.52
N THR A 459 47.45 -7.32 -48.38
CA THR A 459 46.54 -6.15 -48.56
C THR A 459 45.14 -6.48 -47.98
N ILE A 460 44.53 -5.52 -47.29
CA ILE A 460 43.16 -5.48 -46.74
C ILE A 460 42.09 -5.48 -47.84
N PHE A 461 40.93 -6.12 -47.66
CA PHE A 461 39.62 -5.61 -48.13
C PHE A 461 38.42 -6.11 -47.31
N GLU A 462 37.46 -5.21 -47.23
CA GLU A 462 36.14 -5.10 -46.59
C GLU A 462 35.06 -6.19 -46.81
N HIS A 463 34.11 -6.18 -45.85
CA HIS A 463 32.66 -6.48 -45.93
C HIS A 463 32.14 -7.88 -46.32
N ASP A 464 31.04 -8.23 -45.62
CA ASP A 464 30.14 -9.39 -45.80
C ASP A 464 29.97 -9.91 -47.24
N ARG A 465 30.25 -11.20 -47.46
CA ARG A 465 29.22 -12.21 -47.80
C ARG A 465 29.82 -13.57 -48.20
N ILE A 466 29.14 -14.57 -47.66
CA ILE A 466 29.10 -15.99 -48.01
C ILE A 466 29.04 -16.22 -49.53
N LEU A 467 29.76 -17.25 -50.03
CA LEU A 467 29.39 -17.94 -51.27
C LEU A 467 29.66 -19.45 -51.19
N TYR A 468 28.69 -20.16 -51.75
CA TYR A 468 28.31 -21.57 -51.63
C TYR A 468 29.14 -22.55 -52.48
N LEU A 469 28.99 -23.85 -52.17
CA LEU A 469 29.04 -24.93 -53.18
C LEU A 469 27.68 -25.64 -53.29
N GLU A 470 27.18 -25.67 -54.52
CA GLU A 470 25.95 -26.28 -55.05
C GLU A 470 25.95 -27.82 -55.05
N THR A 471 24.74 -28.41 -55.16
CA THR A 471 24.53 -29.44 -56.20
C THR A 471 23.34 -29.09 -57.12
N ASN A 472 23.64 -29.11 -58.42
CA ASN A 472 22.80 -28.99 -59.62
C ASN A 472 21.76 -30.15 -59.72
N ARG A 473 20.64 -30.13 -60.46
CA ARG A 473 20.18 -29.33 -61.59
C ARG A 473 18.68 -29.59 -61.91
N SER A 474 18.04 -28.55 -62.43
CA SER A 474 17.06 -28.52 -63.54
C SER A 474 15.69 -29.20 -63.44
N SER A 475 14.62 -28.40 -63.41
CA SER A 475 13.82 -28.02 -64.61
C SER A 475 12.71 -27.02 -64.20
N ARG A 476 12.83 -25.75 -64.61
CA ARG A 476 12.07 -25.05 -65.68
C ARG A 476 10.53 -24.96 -65.51
N ARG A 477 10.07 -23.69 -65.36
CA ARG A 477 8.76 -23.09 -65.75
C ARG A 477 7.57 -23.57 -64.89
N THR A 478 6.69 -22.76 -64.30
CA THR A 478 5.96 -21.56 -64.73
C THR A 478 5.34 -20.87 -63.49
N ALA A 479 4.81 -19.65 -63.67
CA ALA A 479 4.07 -18.82 -62.71
C ALA A 479 2.92 -19.54 -61.96
N PRO A 480 2.47 -19.02 -60.78
CA PRO A 480 1.73 -19.79 -59.78
C PRO A 480 0.23 -19.90 -60.08
N ASP A 481 -0.31 -21.12 -59.98
CA ASP A 481 -1.75 -21.40 -59.84
C ASP A 481 -2.11 -21.43 -58.33
N PRO A 482 -3.10 -20.67 -57.85
CA PRO A 482 -3.42 -20.57 -56.41
C PRO A 482 -4.13 -21.80 -55.81
N ARG A 483 -4.26 -22.92 -56.54
CA ARG A 483 -5.11 -24.05 -56.12
C ARG A 483 -4.40 -25.40 -56.20
N ASN A 484 -3.33 -25.59 -55.44
CA ASN A 484 -2.94 -26.92 -54.96
C ASN A 484 -1.85 -26.83 -53.87
N ARG A 485 -2.23 -27.13 -52.61
CA ARG A 485 -1.28 -27.36 -51.52
C ARG A 485 -0.97 -28.85 -51.43
N GLY A 486 0.28 -29.22 -51.63
CA GLY A 486 0.78 -30.57 -51.36
C GLY A 486 2.30 -30.62 -51.53
N PHE A 487 3.06 -30.32 -50.47
CA PHE A 487 4.51 -30.51 -50.47
C PHE A 487 4.87 -31.96 -50.13
N CYS A 488 5.80 -32.50 -50.91
CA CYS A 488 6.42 -33.81 -50.77
C CYS A 488 7.50 -33.77 -49.67
N LEU A 489 7.44 -34.69 -48.71
CA LEU A 489 8.46 -34.88 -47.67
C LEU A 489 9.74 -35.45 -48.29
N THR A 490 10.87 -34.74 -48.14
CA THR A 490 12.21 -35.28 -48.40
C THR A 490 12.90 -35.48 -47.05
N ARG A 491 13.43 -36.68 -46.82
CA ARG A 491 14.07 -37.12 -45.58
C ARG A 491 15.46 -36.51 -45.45
N PHE A 492 15.76 -35.84 -44.34
CA PHE A 492 17.12 -35.42 -43.98
C PHE A 492 17.63 -36.30 -42.84
N GLU A 493 18.83 -36.85 -42.99
CA GLU A 493 19.61 -37.45 -41.90
C GLU A 493 20.82 -36.55 -41.68
N ALA A 494 20.95 -35.98 -40.47
CA ALA A 494 22.12 -35.22 -40.04
C ALA A 494 22.71 -35.91 -38.81
N ARG A 495 24.04 -36.08 -38.80
CA ARG A 495 24.81 -36.60 -37.66
C ARG A 495 25.61 -35.45 -37.05
N ASN A 496 25.65 -35.37 -35.73
CA ASN A 496 26.58 -34.48 -35.03
C ASN A 496 27.97 -35.15 -34.88
N GLU A 497 28.98 -34.38 -34.49
CA GLU A 497 30.39 -34.82 -34.34
C GLU A 497 30.60 -35.98 -33.33
N GLN A 498 29.55 -36.37 -32.60
CA GLN A 498 29.58 -37.46 -31.62
C GLN A 498 28.82 -38.73 -32.08
N GLY A 499 28.30 -38.78 -33.31
CA GLY A 499 27.85 -40.02 -33.95
C GLY A 499 26.45 -40.54 -33.57
N SER A 500 25.59 -39.71 -32.97
CA SER A 500 24.22 -40.09 -32.62
C SER A 500 23.26 -39.93 -33.81
N ASP A 501 22.52 -40.99 -34.18
CA ASP A 501 21.48 -40.94 -35.23
C ASP A 501 20.21 -40.23 -34.72
N LEU A 502 19.87 -39.08 -35.32
CA LEU A 502 18.59 -38.38 -35.08
C LEU A 502 17.49 -39.00 -35.97
N ARG A 503 16.50 -39.67 -35.36
CA ARG A 503 15.31 -40.18 -36.06
C ARG A 503 14.09 -39.32 -35.77
N VAL A 504 13.62 -38.57 -36.77
CA VAL A 504 12.33 -37.87 -36.74
C VAL A 504 11.27 -38.77 -37.38
N ARG A 505 10.19 -39.09 -36.65
CA ARG A 505 9.04 -39.84 -37.17
C ARG A 505 7.78 -38.97 -37.06
N LEU A 506 7.24 -38.53 -38.18
CA LEU A 506 5.95 -37.84 -38.23
C LEU A 506 4.85 -38.88 -38.51
N SER A 507 3.81 -38.96 -37.67
CA SER A 507 2.66 -39.84 -37.89
C SER A 507 1.32 -39.10 -37.86
N LYS A 508 0.62 -39.15 -39.03
CA LYS A 508 -0.80 -38.81 -39.33
C LYS A 508 -1.17 -37.31 -39.16
N GLY A 509 -1.99 -36.64 -39.97
CA GLY A 509 -2.98 -37.03 -40.98
C GLY A 509 -4.27 -36.24 -40.68
N TRP A 510 -4.52 -35.12 -41.37
CA TRP A 510 -5.64 -34.20 -41.10
C TRP A 510 -6.98 -34.83 -41.50
N ASN A 511 -7.94 -34.96 -40.58
CA ASN A 511 -9.32 -35.32 -40.90
C ASN A 511 -10.25 -34.12 -40.70
N ARG A 512 -11.16 -33.95 -41.67
CA ARG A 512 -12.23 -32.96 -41.69
C ARG A 512 -13.47 -33.60 -41.06
N SER A 513 -14.01 -33.07 -39.96
CA SER A 513 -15.35 -33.47 -39.50
C SER A 513 -16.40 -32.71 -40.30
N GLU A 514 -17.36 -33.44 -40.86
CA GLU A 514 -18.54 -32.90 -41.55
C GLU A 514 -19.73 -32.92 -40.59
N ASP A 515 -19.86 -31.89 -39.76
CA ASP A 515 -21.03 -31.72 -38.91
C ASP A 515 -21.73 -30.43 -39.34
N GLY A 516 -22.82 -30.59 -40.09
CA GLY A 516 -23.57 -29.52 -40.72
C GLY A 516 -24.36 -28.67 -39.74
N ASN A 517 -23.78 -27.55 -39.29
CA ASN A 517 -24.52 -26.35 -38.89
C ASN A 517 -23.61 -25.10 -38.84
N GLY A 518 -23.49 -24.41 -39.98
CA GLY A 518 -23.54 -22.94 -40.08
C GLY A 518 -22.67 -22.02 -39.21
N SER A 519 -21.47 -22.39 -38.76
CA SER A 519 -20.49 -21.43 -38.21
C SER A 519 -19.04 -21.89 -38.42
N TYR A 520 -18.12 -20.93 -38.61
CA TYR A 520 -16.72 -21.03 -39.10
C TYR A 520 -15.88 -22.28 -38.70
N PRO A 521 -14.95 -22.75 -39.55
CA PRO A 521 -14.11 -23.92 -39.25
C PRO A 521 -13.15 -23.67 -38.07
N ARG A 522 -13.25 -24.49 -37.01
CA ARG A 522 -12.22 -24.58 -35.97
C ARG A 522 -11.08 -25.48 -36.44
N TRP A 523 -9.88 -24.93 -36.48
CA TRP A 523 -8.64 -25.71 -36.50
C TRP A 523 -8.25 -25.98 -35.04
N SER A 524 -8.18 -27.23 -34.61
CA SER A 524 -7.59 -27.58 -33.32
C SER A 524 -6.07 -27.61 -33.44
N THR A 525 -5.36 -26.83 -32.62
CA THR A 525 -3.92 -26.97 -32.41
C THR A 525 -3.65 -28.29 -31.70
N GLY A 526 -3.28 -29.32 -32.45
CA GLY A 526 -2.64 -30.50 -31.88
C GLY A 526 -1.20 -30.15 -31.51
N SER A 527 -0.80 -30.43 -30.27
CA SER A 527 0.58 -30.31 -29.81
C SER A 527 1.51 -31.18 -30.65
N ALA A 528 2.64 -30.61 -31.07
CA ALA A 528 3.75 -31.37 -31.61
C ALA A 528 4.66 -31.76 -30.43
N GLU A 529 4.65 -33.03 -30.03
CA GLU A 529 5.67 -33.54 -29.11
C GLU A 529 7.00 -33.64 -29.86
N ILE A 530 7.91 -32.71 -29.58
CA ILE A 530 9.33 -32.86 -29.90
C ILE A 530 9.97 -33.60 -28.73
N THR A 531 10.05 -34.93 -28.80
CA THR A 531 10.84 -35.68 -27.83
C THR A 531 12.33 -35.51 -28.17
N ILE A 532 12.97 -34.48 -27.60
CA ILE A 532 14.43 -34.45 -27.50
C ILE A 532 14.79 -35.42 -26.39
N ASN A 533 15.21 -36.64 -26.74
CA ASN A 533 15.89 -37.50 -25.77
C ASN A 533 17.26 -36.88 -25.50
N SER A 534 17.30 -35.86 -24.64
CA SER A 534 18.54 -35.44 -23.99
C SER A 534 19.09 -36.65 -23.25
N PRO A 535 20.40 -36.95 -23.35
CA PRO A 535 20.99 -38.07 -22.63
C PRO A 535 20.71 -37.85 -21.14
N THR A 536 20.00 -38.79 -20.53
CA THR A 536 19.72 -38.81 -19.10
C THR A 536 21.05 -38.95 -18.37
N VAL A 537 21.67 -37.83 -18.03
CA VAL A 537 22.70 -37.76 -17.01
C VAL A 537 22.02 -38.26 -15.72
N LYS A 538 22.60 -39.25 -15.06
CA LYS A 538 22.09 -39.75 -13.76
C LYS A 538 21.83 -38.55 -12.84
N GLY A 539 20.57 -38.37 -12.45
CA GLY A 539 20.07 -37.14 -11.82
C GLY A 539 20.77 -36.80 -10.51
N GLN A 540 21.17 -35.52 -10.37
CA GLN A 540 21.79 -34.96 -9.17
C GLN A 540 20.75 -34.55 -8.10
N GLY A 541 19.46 -34.90 -8.24
CA GLY A 541 18.40 -34.57 -7.29
C GLY A 541 17.39 -33.54 -7.82
N GLN A 542 16.52 -33.04 -6.95
CA GLN A 542 15.44 -32.07 -7.30
C GLN A 542 15.66 -30.71 -6.64
N ILE A 543 15.63 -29.64 -7.44
CA ILE A 543 15.67 -28.24 -6.98
C ILE A 543 14.59 -27.46 -7.74
N HIS A 544 13.52 -27.07 -7.06
CA HIS A 544 12.42 -26.31 -7.67
C HIS A 544 12.42 -24.85 -7.23
N GLN A 545 11.89 -23.97 -8.09
CA GLN A 545 11.78 -22.54 -7.81
C GLN A 545 10.36 -22.19 -7.38
N VAL A 546 10.21 -21.28 -6.42
CA VAL A 546 8.91 -20.84 -5.90
C VAL A 546 8.82 -19.32 -5.96
N LEU A 547 7.78 -18.78 -6.61
CA LEU A 547 7.59 -17.33 -6.78
C LEU A 547 6.17 -16.86 -6.43
N PRO A 548 5.98 -15.62 -5.97
CA PRO A 548 4.66 -15.02 -5.82
C PRO A 548 3.99 -14.76 -7.17
N ASN A 549 4.73 -14.22 -8.13
CA ASN A 549 4.22 -13.87 -9.46
C ASN A 549 5.24 -14.29 -10.52
N LEU A 550 4.76 -14.88 -11.62
CA LEU A 550 5.53 -15.14 -12.83
C LEU A 550 4.96 -14.32 -13.99
N GLY A 551 5.73 -13.36 -14.50
CA GLY A 551 5.36 -12.52 -15.63
C GLY A 551 6.18 -12.82 -16.88
N TYR A 552 5.64 -12.49 -18.05
CA TYR A 552 6.41 -12.48 -19.31
C TYR A 552 7.11 -11.14 -19.50
N GLY A 553 8.43 -11.17 -19.73
CA GLY A 553 9.23 -9.99 -20.03
C GLY A 553 9.55 -9.10 -18.83
N ASP A 554 9.33 -9.59 -17.60
CA ASP A 554 9.82 -8.96 -16.39
C ASP A 554 11.15 -9.58 -15.93
N ALA A 555 11.91 -8.83 -15.13
CA ALA A 555 13.26 -9.22 -14.72
C ALA A 555 13.28 -10.53 -13.91
N ILE A 556 12.31 -10.71 -13.00
CA ILE A 556 12.24 -11.88 -12.11
C ILE A 556 11.82 -13.12 -12.90
N GLY A 557 10.78 -13.02 -13.74
CA GLY A 557 10.32 -14.13 -14.57
C GLY A 557 11.40 -14.62 -15.51
N ASN A 558 12.05 -13.72 -16.25
CA ASN A 558 13.15 -14.07 -17.15
C ASN A 558 14.31 -14.74 -16.40
N HIS A 559 14.67 -14.23 -15.22
CA HIS A 559 15.75 -14.82 -14.42
C HIS A 559 15.38 -16.23 -13.90
N SER A 560 14.13 -16.44 -13.46
CA SER A 560 13.69 -17.74 -12.97
C SER A 560 13.66 -18.82 -14.06
N MET A 561 13.26 -18.47 -15.29
CA MET A 561 13.32 -19.37 -16.45
C MET A 561 14.77 -19.72 -16.80
N TRP A 562 15.67 -18.73 -16.79
CA TRP A 562 17.10 -18.97 -17.00
C TRP A 562 17.70 -19.89 -15.93
N ILE A 563 17.40 -19.65 -14.64
CA ILE A 563 17.86 -20.50 -13.53
C ILE A 563 17.38 -21.95 -13.73
N ARG A 564 16.11 -22.16 -14.13
CA ARG A 564 15.55 -23.49 -14.40
C ARG A 564 16.38 -24.21 -15.47
N GLU A 565 16.62 -23.55 -16.61
CA GLU A 565 17.41 -24.12 -17.70
C GLU A 565 18.84 -24.48 -17.26
N GLN A 566 19.49 -23.60 -16.50
CA GLN A 566 20.85 -23.89 -16.00
C GLN A 566 20.85 -25.08 -15.02
N LEU A 567 19.88 -25.16 -14.10
CA LEU A 567 19.76 -26.29 -13.18
C LEU A 567 19.51 -27.61 -13.93
N GLN A 568 18.68 -27.61 -14.97
CA GLN A 568 18.46 -28.76 -15.83
C GLN A 568 19.74 -29.18 -16.58
N MET A 569 20.52 -28.22 -17.08
CA MET A 569 21.82 -28.49 -17.72
C MET A 569 22.84 -29.09 -16.73
N LEU A 570 22.77 -28.73 -15.45
CA LEU A 570 23.60 -29.31 -14.38
C LEU A 570 23.14 -30.72 -13.95
N GLY A 571 21.99 -31.20 -14.48
CA GLY A 571 21.45 -32.53 -14.20
C GLY A 571 20.50 -32.60 -13.01
N TYR A 572 19.97 -31.46 -12.55
CA TYR A 572 18.87 -31.41 -11.59
C TYR A 572 17.52 -31.48 -12.29
N ASP A 573 16.55 -32.14 -11.65
CA ASP A 573 15.14 -32.00 -11.99
C ASP A 573 14.62 -30.69 -11.37
N SER A 574 14.23 -29.74 -12.22
CA SER A 574 13.91 -28.36 -11.82
C SER A 574 12.70 -27.84 -12.56
N GLU A 575 11.77 -27.29 -11.79
CA GLU A 575 10.48 -26.78 -12.25
C GLU A 575 10.16 -25.49 -11.48
N ILE A 576 9.27 -24.68 -12.03
CA ILE A 576 8.85 -23.40 -11.46
C ILE A 576 7.44 -23.54 -10.90
N PHE A 577 7.22 -23.06 -9.67
CA PHE A 577 5.91 -23.00 -9.04
C PHE A 577 5.59 -21.54 -8.68
N ALA A 578 4.43 -21.05 -9.13
CA ALA A 578 4.04 -19.65 -8.91
C ALA A 578 2.59 -19.52 -8.45
N ARG A 579 2.33 -18.55 -7.55
CA ARG A 579 0.98 -18.26 -7.06
C ARG A 579 0.11 -17.59 -8.12
N HIS A 580 0.67 -16.64 -8.85
CA HIS A 580 0.03 -16.00 -10.00
C HIS A 580 0.92 -16.16 -11.23
N ILE A 581 0.34 -16.59 -12.34
CA ILE A 581 1.05 -16.83 -13.60
C ILE A 581 0.37 -16.00 -14.69
N ALA A 582 1.13 -15.17 -15.39
CA ALA A 582 0.62 -14.39 -16.50
C ALA A 582 0.21 -15.32 -17.66
N PRO A 583 -0.87 -15.01 -18.41
CA PRO A 583 -1.37 -15.87 -19.49
C PRO A 583 -0.31 -16.27 -20.53
N GLU A 584 0.67 -15.40 -20.78
CA GLU A 584 1.73 -15.59 -21.76
C GLU A 584 2.77 -16.65 -21.36
N VAL A 585 2.88 -16.96 -20.06
CA VAL A 585 3.85 -17.92 -19.48
C VAL A 585 3.14 -19.01 -18.68
N ILE A 586 1.87 -19.26 -18.97
CA ILE A 586 1.05 -20.22 -18.22
C ILE A 586 1.58 -21.66 -18.28
N ASP A 587 2.26 -22.01 -19.38
CA ASP A 587 2.87 -23.33 -19.59
C ASP A 587 4.30 -23.44 -19.02
N GLU A 588 4.87 -22.34 -18.50
CA GLU A 588 6.24 -22.28 -17.97
C GLU A 588 6.32 -22.64 -16.47
N ALA A 589 5.19 -22.71 -15.77
CA ALA A 589 5.15 -22.95 -14.33
C ALA A 589 3.88 -23.67 -13.85
N HIS A 590 4.01 -24.35 -12.71
CA HIS A 590 2.90 -24.96 -12.00
C HIS A 590 2.20 -23.96 -11.08
N HIS A 591 0.86 -23.92 -11.16
CA HIS A 591 0.06 -23.04 -10.32
C HIS A 591 0.04 -23.51 -8.86
N LEU A 592 0.47 -22.65 -7.95
CA LEU A 592 0.56 -22.95 -6.52
C LEU A 592 -0.79 -22.64 -5.83
N THR A 593 -1.65 -23.65 -5.76
CA THR A 593 -3.02 -23.55 -5.19
C THR A 593 -3.05 -23.69 -3.66
N GLY A 594 -1.99 -24.24 -3.05
CA GLY A 594 -1.85 -24.41 -1.61
C GLY A 594 -0.52 -25.09 -1.24
N PRO A 595 -0.24 -25.29 0.06
CA PRO A 595 1.05 -25.82 0.54
C PRO A 595 1.32 -27.27 0.08
N GLY A 596 0.28 -28.05 -0.21
CA GLY A 596 0.41 -29.43 -0.70
C GLY A 596 0.85 -29.57 -2.15
N ALA A 597 0.90 -28.47 -2.92
CA ALA A 597 1.33 -28.48 -4.31
C ALA A 597 2.86 -28.60 -4.48
N LEU A 598 3.64 -28.36 -3.42
CA LEU A 598 5.10 -28.41 -3.46
C LEU A 598 5.62 -29.85 -3.20
N PRO A 599 6.55 -30.37 -4.02
CA PRO A 599 7.16 -31.67 -3.79
C PRO A 599 7.99 -31.74 -2.51
N LYS A 600 7.55 -32.54 -1.53
CA LYS A 600 8.13 -32.61 -0.18
C LYS A 600 9.62 -33.00 -0.13
N THR A 601 10.14 -33.70 -1.13
CA THR A 601 11.53 -34.18 -1.17
C THR A 601 12.48 -33.25 -1.93
N ALA A 602 11.95 -32.26 -2.66
CA ALA A 602 12.74 -31.37 -3.48
C ALA A 602 13.24 -30.18 -2.68
N ALA A 603 14.50 -29.77 -2.90
CA ALA A 603 14.96 -28.50 -2.35
C ALA A 603 14.25 -27.33 -3.06
N LEU A 604 14.05 -26.21 -2.35
CA LEU A 604 13.34 -25.05 -2.88
C LEU A 604 14.26 -23.84 -2.99
N LEU A 605 14.19 -23.11 -4.10
CA LEU A 605 14.69 -21.74 -4.26
C LEU A 605 13.52 -20.77 -4.24
N TYR A 606 13.41 -19.97 -3.17
CA TYR A 606 12.33 -19.01 -2.99
C TYR A 606 12.71 -17.63 -3.50
N HIS A 607 11.93 -17.09 -4.43
CA HIS A 607 12.09 -15.73 -4.93
C HIS A 607 11.26 -14.75 -4.11
N HIS A 608 11.89 -14.04 -3.18
CA HIS A 608 11.22 -13.07 -2.34
C HIS A 608 11.28 -11.67 -2.97
N SER A 609 10.14 -11.22 -3.51
CA SER A 609 10.01 -9.97 -4.26
C SER A 609 8.80 -9.12 -3.84
N ILE A 610 7.93 -9.66 -2.99
CA ILE A 610 6.75 -8.99 -2.44
C ILE A 610 6.24 -9.77 -1.21
N GLY A 611 5.48 -9.13 -0.32
CA GLY A 611 4.75 -9.84 0.74
C GLY A 611 3.68 -10.75 0.16
N THR A 612 3.53 -11.96 0.70
CA THR A 612 2.62 -12.98 0.14
C THR A 612 2.31 -14.09 1.14
N GLU A 613 1.15 -14.69 0.98
CA GLU A 613 0.65 -15.87 1.70
C GLU A 613 1.46 -17.15 1.46
N ILE A 614 2.31 -17.20 0.42
CA ILE A 614 3.15 -18.38 0.15
C ILE A 614 4.39 -18.44 1.04
N THR A 615 4.81 -17.32 1.63
CA THR A 615 6.02 -17.23 2.45
C THR A 615 6.02 -18.27 3.59
N PRO A 616 4.94 -18.43 4.39
CA PRO A 616 4.86 -19.49 5.39
C PRO A 616 4.93 -20.90 4.81
N TRP A 617 4.39 -21.14 3.61
CA TRP A 617 4.42 -22.46 2.96
C TRP A 617 5.85 -22.88 2.66
N VAL A 618 6.67 -21.94 2.17
CA VAL A 618 8.08 -22.20 1.90
C VAL A 618 8.88 -22.35 3.19
N CYS A 619 8.66 -21.51 4.20
CA CYS A 619 9.34 -21.66 5.50
C CYS A 619 9.11 -23.03 6.13
N ASN A 620 7.89 -23.57 6.01
CA ASN A 620 7.50 -24.86 6.58
C ASN A 620 7.82 -26.08 5.69
N HIS A 621 8.48 -25.88 4.55
CA HIS A 621 8.84 -26.97 3.64
C HIS A 621 9.85 -27.95 4.27
N PRO A 622 9.68 -29.27 4.19
CA PRO A 622 10.53 -30.21 4.93
C PRO A 622 11.95 -30.38 4.37
N ALA A 623 12.21 -29.99 3.12
CA ALA A 623 13.53 -30.07 2.48
C ALA A 623 14.34 -28.78 2.62
N ALA A 624 15.58 -28.79 2.10
CA ALA A 624 16.46 -27.63 2.05
C ALA A 624 15.82 -26.44 1.30
N ARG A 625 16.09 -25.21 1.77
CA ARG A 625 15.53 -23.97 1.24
C ARG A 625 16.62 -22.95 0.99
N GLY A 626 16.62 -22.37 -0.18
CA GLY A 626 17.42 -21.20 -0.54
C GLY A 626 16.52 -19.98 -0.76
N LEU A 627 17.05 -18.79 -0.49
CA LEU A 627 16.38 -17.51 -0.72
C LEU A 627 17.10 -16.74 -1.83
N ILE A 628 16.34 -16.23 -2.80
CA ILE A 628 16.77 -15.21 -3.76
C ILE A 628 15.93 -13.97 -3.49
N TYR A 629 16.59 -12.89 -3.07
CA TYR A 629 15.93 -11.63 -2.71
C TYR A 629 16.06 -10.60 -3.83
N HIS A 630 14.92 -10.10 -4.31
CA HIS A 630 14.80 -9.20 -5.47
C HIS A 630 14.54 -7.73 -5.11
N ASN A 631 14.71 -7.37 -3.84
CA ASN A 631 14.24 -6.13 -3.23
C ASN A 631 12.71 -6.03 -3.19
N ILE A 632 12.21 -5.35 -2.16
CA ILE A 632 10.80 -4.98 -2.04
C ILE A 632 10.74 -3.46 -1.93
N THR A 633 10.03 -2.84 -2.87
CA THR A 633 9.89 -1.39 -2.92
C THR A 633 9.26 -0.85 -1.63
N PRO A 634 9.85 0.16 -0.98
CA PRO A 634 9.31 0.74 0.24
C PRO A 634 7.88 1.25 0.09
N ALA A 635 7.07 1.02 1.14
CA ALA A 635 5.63 1.24 1.10
C ALA A 635 5.24 2.72 0.93
N GLU A 636 6.12 3.64 1.31
CA GLU A 636 5.93 5.09 1.17
C GLU A 636 5.79 5.55 -0.28
N PHE A 637 6.46 4.89 -1.24
CA PHE A 637 6.30 5.21 -2.66
C PHE A 637 4.89 4.94 -3.18
N PHE A 638 4.19 3.98 -2.58
CA PHE A 638 2.83 3.61 -2.97
C PHE A 638 1.75 4.29 -2.14
N ARG A 639 2.11 4.96 -1.03
CA ARG A 639 1.14 5.51 -0.05
C ARG A 639 0.02 6.34 -0.68
N HIS A 640 0.36 7.14 -1.69
CA HIS A 640 -0.57 8.09 -2.32
C HIS A 640 -1.14 7.60 -3.64
N TYR A 641 -0.62 6.50 -4.19
CA TYR A 641 -0.97 6.04 -5.54
C TYR A 641 -1.58 4.63 -5.57
N ARG A 642 -1.20 3.76 -4.62
CA ARG A 642 -1.60 2.35 -4.53
C ARG A 642 -1.70 1.89 -3.05
N PRO A 643 -2.69 2.34 -2.26
CA PRO A 643 -2.82 2.01 -0.83
C PRO A 643 -2.82 0.51 -0.52
N GLU A 644 -3.34 -0.31 -1.44
CA GLU A 644 -3.38 -1.76 -1.33
C GLU A 644 -1.97 -2.39 -1.29
N LEU A 645 -0.99 -1.80 -1.99
CA LEU A 645 0.39 -2.28 -2.00
C LEU A 645 1.17 -1.87 -0.75
N VAL A 646 0.73 -0.83 -0.03
CA VAL A 646 1.42 -0.30 1.15
C VAL A 646 1.58 -1.38 2.21
N LYS A 647 0.50 -2.10 2.52
CA LYS A 647 0.53 -3.17 3.51
C LYS A 647 1.40 -4.32 3.03
N ILE A 648 1.22 -4.75 1.78
CA ILE A 648 1.93 -5.89 1.19
C ILE A 648 3.44 -5.66 1.18
N CYS A 649 3.89 -4.49 0.74
CA CYS A 649 5.32 -4.15 0.70
C CYS A 649 5.91 -4.00 2.11
N ARG A 650 5.15 -3.38 3.04
CA ARG A 650 5.58 -3.25 4.44
C ARG A 650 5.72 -4.60 5.12
N ASP A 651 4.74 -5.48 4.93
CA ASP A 651 4.74 -6.82 5.50
C ASP A 651 5.88 -7.65 4.88
N GLY A 652 6.05 -7.66 3.55
CA GLY A 652 7.14 -8.37 2.89
C GLY A 652 8.54 -7.92 3.37
N ARG A 653 8.78 -6.62 3.50
CA ARG A 653 10.05 -6.10 4.06
C ARG A 653 10.23 -6.48 5.53
N ARG A 654 9.16 -6.45 6.34
CA ARG A 654 9.20 -6.89 7.74
C ARG A 654 9.53 -8.38 7.85
N ASP A 655 9.02 -9.18 6.91
CA ASP A 655 9.18 -10.63 6.93
C ASP A 655 10.66 -11.03 6.81
N LEU A 656 11.53 -10.25 6.17
CA LEU A 656 12.97 -10.53 6.06
C LEU A 656 13.62 -10.98 7.39
N ARG A 657 13.36 -10.27 8.49
CA ARG A 657 13.89 -10.64 9.83
C ARG A 657 13.39 -11.99 10.32
N HIS A 658 12.17 -12.33 9.94
CA HIS A 658 11.55 -13.60 10.29
C HIS A 658 12.00 -14.74 9.37
N LEU A 659 12.48 -14.44 8.16
CA LEU A 659 12.96 -15.42 7.19
C LEU A 659 14.36 -15.92 7.50
N ALA A 660 15.24 -15.08 8.07
CA ALA A 660 16.65 -15.41 8.29
C ALA A 660 16.92 -16.81 8.90
N PRO A 661 16.18 -17.29 9.92
CA PRO A 661 16.41 -18.63 10.50
C PRO A 661 16.11 -19.81 9.56
N PHE A 662 15.34 -19.59 8.48
CA PHE A 662 14.83 -20.66 7.60
C PHE A 662 15.68 -20.89 6.35
N PHE A 663 16.53 -19.92 5.96
CA PHE A 663 17.26 -19.91 4.70
C PHE A 663 18.78 -19.81 4.92
N ARG A 664 19.42 -20.96 5.11
CA ARG A 664 20.89 -21.05 5.25
C ARG A 664 21.64 -20.72 3.94
N VAL A 665 21.00 -20.97 2.80
CA VAL A 665 21.46 -20.50 1.49
C VAL A 665 20.63 -19.26 1.16
N ASN A 666 21.27 -18.11 1.05
CA ASN A 666 20.56 -16.87 0.78
C ASN A 666 21.44 -15.93 -0.07
N VAL A 667 20.81 -15.31 -1.06
CA VAL A 667 21.47 -14.36 -1.96
C VAL A 667 20.56 -13.18 -2.26
N GLY A 668 21.14 -11.99 -2.36
CA GLY A 668 20.53 -10.85 -3.02
C GLY A 668 20.90 -10.84 -4.51
N ASP A 669 20.05 -10.30 -5.37
CA ASP A 669 20.43 -10.12 -6.78
C ASP A 669 21.38 -8.94 -7.04
N SER A 670 21.67 -8.14 -6.00
CA SER A 670 22.73 -7.12 -5.94
C SER A 670 23.40 -7.13 -4.57
N ALA A 671 24.58 -6.53 -4.43
CA ALA A 671 25.20 -6.33 -3.12
C ALA A 671 24.37 -5.39 -2.23
N HIS A 672 23.63 -4.42 -2.80
CA HIS A 672 22.63 -3.66 -2.06
C HIS A 672 21.59 -4.57 -1.39
N ASN A 673 21.05 -5.53 -2.14
CA ASN A 673 20.06 -6.48 -1.63
C ASN A 673 20.68 -7.49 -0.65
N ALA A 674 21.93 -7.90 -0.86
CA ALA A 674 22.65 -8.74 0.09
C ALA A 674 22.91 -7.99 1.42
N SER A 675 23.28 -6.71 1.37
CA SER A 675 23.43 -5.86 2.56
C SER A 675 22.11 -5.74 3.32
N GLU A 676 20.98 -5.60 2.62
CA GLU A 676 19.67 -5.57 3.25
C GLU A 676 19.31 -6.91 3.93
N LEU A 677 19.71 -8.05 3.36
CA LEU A 677 19.58 -9.34 4.03
C LEU A 677 20.45 -9.39 5.30
N GLU A 678 21.71 -8.94 5.23
CA GLU A 678 22.62 -8.92 6.38
C GLU A 678 22.07 -8.07 7.53
N GLU A 679 21.56 -6.87 7.23
CA GLU A 679 20.89 -5.98 8.19
C GLU A 679 19.65 -6.61 8.85
N ASN A 680 19.04 -7.60 8.21
CA ASN A 680 17.88 -8.33 8.72
C ASN A 680 18.22 -9.70 9.32
N GLY A 681 19.51 -9.97 9.58
CA GLY A 681 19.97 -11.10 10.39
C GLY A 681 20.30 -12.37 9.60
N PHE A 682 20.42 -12.29 8.28
CA PHE A 682 20.93 -13.40 7.47
C PHE A 682 22.46 -13.50 7.62
N ASP A 683 22.96 -14.73 7.72
CA ASP A 683 24.39 -15.00 7.88
C ASP A 683 25.08 -15.03 6.52
N ALA A 684 26.04 -14.12 6.32
CA ALA A 684 26.90 -14.00 5.12
C ALA A 684 26.16 -14.12 3.77
N PRO A 685 25.17 -13.25 3.46
CA PRO A 685 24.42 -13.31 2.21
C PRO A 685 25.33 -13.16 0.98
N GLY A 686 25.11 -14.02 -0.02
CA GLY A 686 25.80 -13.94 -1.30
C GLY A 686 25.13 -12.98 -2.29
N VAL A 687 25.73 -12.80 -3.46
CA VAL A 687 25.16 -12.03 -4.58
C VAL A 687 24.99 -12.92 -5.80
N LEU A 688 23.76 -13.03 -6.32
CA LEU A 688 23.45 -13.70 -7.58
C LEU A 688 22.88 -12.67 -8.57
N PRO A 689 23.73 -11.99 -9.36
CA PRO A 689 23.27 -10.97 -10.30
C PRO A 689 22.35 -11.59 -11.37
N LEU A 690 21.41 -10.79 -11.89
CA LEU A 690 20.58 -11.25 -13.01
C LEU A 690 21.46 -11.49 -14.24
N CYS A 691 21.30 -12.68 -14.83
CA CYS A 691 22.00 -13.03 -16.05
C CYS A 691 21.35 -12.36 -17.27
N ILE A 692 22.20 -11.86 -18.16
CA ILE A 692 21.80 -11.28 -19.43
C ILE A 692 22.35 -12.17 -20.55
N ASP A 693 21.45 -12.82 -21.28
CA ASP A 693 21.80 -13.56 -22.50
C ASP A 693 21.58 -12.67 -23.73
N PRO A 694 22.66 -12.22 -24.40
CA PRO A 694 22.53 -11.37 -25.56
C PRO A 694 21.88 -12.04 -26.78
N GLN A 695 21.71 -13.36 -26.78
CA GLN A 695 20.95 -14.04 -27.82
C GLN A 695 19.50 -13.55 -27.89
N HIS A 696 18.95 -13.03 -26.78
CA HIS A 696 17.61 -12.42 -26.73
C HIS A 696 17.48 -11.17 -27.62
N TRP A 697 18.58 -10.54 -28.02
CA TRP A 697 18.57 -9.34 -28.88
C TRP A 697 19.00 -9.60 -30.33
N SER A 698 19.09 -10.88 -30.71
CA SER A 698 19.43 -11.31 -32.07
C SER A 698 18.31 -11.06 -33.07
N PHE A 699 17.09 -10.75 -32.60
CA PHE A 699 15.95 -10.47 -33.45
C PHE A 699 16.13 -9.16 -34.23
N PRO A 700 15.67 -9.08 -35.49
CA PRO A 700 15.70 -7.84 -36.24
C PRO A 700 14.84 -6.75 -35.56
N PRO A 701 15.30 -5.49 -35.53
CA PRO A 701 14.50 -4.39 -34.99
C PRO A 701 13.29 -4.09 -35.88
N ASP A 702 12.24 -3.49 -35.30
CA ASP A 702 11.08 -3.02 -36.04
C ASP A 702 11.44 -1.92 -37.05
N ASP A 703 11.28 -2.20 -38.35
CA ASP A 703 11.64 -1.31 -39.45
C ASP A 703 10.91 0.05 -39.41
N ARG A 704 9.67 0.09 -38.91
CA ARG A 704 8.87 1.32 -38.88
C ARG A 704 9.43 2.28 -37.83
N ILE A 705 9.71 1.79 -36.63
CA ILE A 705 10.31 2.59 -35.55
C ILE A 705 11.71 3.08 -35.98
N MET A 706 12.51 2.21 -36.60
CA MET A 706 13.81 2.57 -37.14
C MET A 706 13.70 3.70 -38.17
N ALA A 707 12.79 3.60 -39.15
CA ALA A 707 12.57 4.65 -40.15
C ALA A 707 12.08 5.99 -39.55
N GLU A 708 11.32 5.90 -38.45
CA GLU A 708 10.76 7.06 -37.77
C GLU A 708 11.81 7.80 -36.93
N LEU A 709 12.66 7.08 -36.19
CA LEU A 709 13.47 7.64 -35.11
C LEU A 709 14.99 7.66 -35.39
N HIS A 710 15.50 6.72 -36.18
CA HIS A 710 16.94 6.53 -36.36
C HIS A 710 17.59 7.76 -36.99
N GLY A 711 18.64 8.28 -36.34
CA GLY A 711 19.40 9.44 -36.82
C GLY A 711 18.63 10.76 -36.79
N LYS A 712 17.47 10.84 -36.14
CA LYS A 712 16.66 12.07 -36.06
C LYS A 712 16.64 12.61 -34.63
N GLY A 713 17.30 13.75 -34.39
CA GLY A 713 17.31 14.40 -33.08
C GLY A 713 17.88 13.54 -31.96
N SER A 714 17.78 14.03 -30.72
CA SER A 714 18.25 13.32 -29.53
C SER A 714 17.11 12.49 -28.94
N ASN A 715 17.18 11.16 -29.06
CA ASN A 715 16.14 10.26 -28.54
C ASN A 715 16.52 9.79 -27.14
N ILE A 716 15.78 10.21 -26.12
CA ILE A 716 15.98 9.85 -24.72
C ILE A 716 15.04 8.70 -24.40
N LEU A 717 15.59 7.63 -23.84
CA LEU A 717 14.84 6.41 -23.57
C LEU A 717 14.81 6.11 -22.07
N PHE A 718 13.63 5.75 -21.59
CA PHE A 718 13.44 5.02 -20.34
C PHE A 718 12.64 3.75 -20.62
N VAL A 719 13.06 2.63 -20.03
CA VAL A 719 12.37 1.34 -20.13
C VAL A 719 12.06 0.85 -18.72
N GLY A 720 10.79 0.56 -18.44
CA GLY A 720 10.34 0.05 -17.15
C GLY A 720 8.88 0.34 -16.86
N ARG A 721 8.35 -0.25 -15.79
CA ARG A 721 6.97 0.03 -15.33
C ARG A 721 6.80 1.50 -14.97
N ILE A 722 5.64 2.08 -15.31
CA ILE A 722 5.28 3.45 -14.93
C ILE A 722 4.73 3.44 -13.50
N VAL A 723 5.64 3.44 -12.52
CA VAL A 723 5.32 3.37 -11.08
C VAL A 723 6.09 4.42 -10.26
N PRO A 724 5.56 4.86 -9.10
CA PRO A 724 6.07 6.04 -8.37
C PRO A 724 7.54 5.98 -7.96
N ASN A 725 8.05 4.81 -7.57
CA ASN A 725 9.45 4.67 -7.15
C ASN A 725 10.47 4.89 -8.28
N LYS A 726 10.03 4.89 -9.54
CA LYS A 726 10.85 5.19 -10.72
C LYS A 726 10.98 6.68 -11.01
N ARG A 727 10.15 7.52 -10.35
CA ARG A 727 10.24 8.99 -10.39
C ARG A 727 10.22 9.57 -11.81
N HIS A 728 9.24 9.15 -12.60
CA HIS A 728 9.04 9.65 -13.95
C HIS A 728 8.81 11.17 -13.97
N GLU A 729 8.26 11.73 -12.90
CA GLU A 729 8.11 13.18 -12.73
C GLU A 729 9.45 13.91 -12.80
N ASP A 730 10.49 13.39 -12.16
CA ASP A 730 11.82 14.00 -12.14
C ASP A 730 12.48 13.87 -13.51
N LEU A 731 12.25 12.74 -14.19
CA LEU A 731 12.72 12.53 -15.55
C LEU A 731 12.06 13.50 -16.54
N ILE A 732 10.75 13.73 -16.45
CA ILE A 732 10.01 14.67 -17.31
C ILE A 732 10.46 16.10 -17.04
N VAL A 733 10.62 16.49 -15.77
CA VAL A 733 11.13 17.82 -15.41
C VAL A 733 12.58 18.00 -15.88
N GLY A 734 13.46 17.03 -15.64
CA GLY A 734 14.84 17.06 -16.16
C GLY A 734 14.87 17.16 -17.68
N PHE A 735 14.00 16.43 -18.37
CA PHE A 735 13.86 16.48 -19.82
C PHE A 735 13.36 17.85 -20.32
N PHE A 736 12.43 18.50 -19.61
CA PHE A 736 12.03 19.88 -19.90
C PHE A 736 13.25 20.81 -19.94
N HIS A 737 14.10 20.74 -18.91
CA HIS A 737 15.32 21.55 -18.84
C HIS A 737 16.34 21.19 -19.93
N LEU A 738 16.44 19.90 -20.31
CA LEU A 738 17.27 19.49 -21.44
C LEU A 738 16.77 20.11 -22.75
N ARG A 739 15.45 20.14 -22.98
CA ARG A 739 14.86 20.65 -24.22
C ARG A 739 15.10 22.16 -24.43
N LEU A 740 15.28 22.92 -23.35
CA LEU A 740 15.71 24.32 -23.44
C LEU A 740 17.09 24.48 -24.10
N ARG A 741 17.94 23.45 -24.02
CA ARG A 741 19.29 23.41 -24.59
C ARG A 741 19.34 22.61 -25.89
N ASP A 742 18.52 21.56 -26.01
CA ASP A 742 18.37 20.72 -27.21
C ASP A 742 16.89 20.65 -27.63
N PRO A 743 16.40 21.60 -28.46
CA PRO A 743 14.98 21.69 -28.84
C PRO A 743 14.45 20.47 -29.60
N ASN A 744 15.35 19.66 -30.19
CA ASN A 744 15.02 18.47 -30.97
C ASN A 744 15.02 17.19 -30.13
N ALA A 745 15.28 17.28 -28.82
CA ALA A 745 15.22 16.13 -27.92
C ALA A 745 13.79 15.61 -27.77
N ARG A 746 13.65 14.28 -27.69
CA ARG A 746 12.38 13.55 -27.53
C ARG A 746 12.53 12.50 -26.45
N LEU A 747 11.54 12.35 -25.57
CA LEU A 747 11.54 11.37 -24.48
C LEU A 747 10.52 10.26 -24.75
N TYR A 748 11.01 9.02 -24.74
CA TYR A 748 10.19 7.82 -24.90
C TYR A 748 10.16 7.05 -23.58
N LEU A 749 8.96 6.92 -23.01
CA LEU A 749 8.68 6.15 -21.80
C LEU A 749 8.07 4.82 -22.20
N VAL A 750 8.90 3.77 -22.27
CA VAL A 750 8.51 2.42 -22.70
C VAL A 750 8.21 1.54 -21.49
N GLY A 751 6.99 1.00 -21.44
CA GLY A 751 6.53 0.12 -20.37
C GLY A 751 5.08 0.40 -19.95
N THR A 752 4.53 -0.50 -19.15
CA THR A 752 3.12 -0.46 -18.74
C THR A 752 2.92 0.33 -17.45
N ALA A 753 1.83 1.09 -17.39
CA ALA A 753 1.22 1.48 -16.12
C ALA A 753 0.14 0.47 -15.72
N ASP A 754 -0.31 0.55 -14.48
CA ASP A 754 -1.47 -0.20 -14.01
C ASP A 754 -2.78 0.31 -14.65
N VAL A 755 -3.80 -0.54 -14.71
CA VAL A 755 -5.14 -0.14 -15.18
C VAL A 755 -5.69 0.97 -14.28
N ALA A 756 -6.11 2.09 -14.87
CA ALA A 756 -6.54 3.30 -14.15
C ALA A 756 -5.48 3.85 -13.17
N SER A 757 -4.22 3.89 -13.61
CA SER A 757 -3.11 4.43 -12.82
C SER A 757 -3.22 5.94 -12.62
N PHE A 758 -3.69 6.34 -11.42
CA PHE A 758 -3.69 7.74 -10.97
C PHE A 758 -2.30 8.40 -11.13
N TYR A 759 -1.23 7.64 -10.91
CA TYR A 759 0.13 8.14 -11.11
C TYR A 759 0.40 8.52 -12.57
N GLN A 760 -0.03 7.71 -13.56
CA GLN A 760 0.13 8.05 -14.97
C GLN A 760 -0.70 9.27 -15.37
N ASP A 761 -1.90 9.44 -14.80
CA ASP A 761 -2.72 10.64 -15.03
C ASP A 761 -1.98 11.90 -14.55
N CYS A 762 -1.38 11.86 -13.35
CA CYS A 762 -0.54 12.95 -12.85
C CYS A 762 0.65 13.25 -13.78
N LEU A 763 1.31 12.23 -14.34
CA LEU A 763 2.42 12.45 -15.27
C LEU A 763 1.94 13.05 -16.60
N SER A 764 0.76 12.65 -17.08
CA SER A 764 0.16 13.20 -18.30
C SER A 764 -0.22 14.68 -18.13
N GLU A 765 -0.74 15.05 -16.96
CA GLU A 765 -0.99 16.45 -16.60
C GLU A 765 0.30 17.26 -16.47
N LEU A 766 1.38 16.67 -15.93
CA LEU A 766 2.70 17.32 -15.87
C LEU A 766 3.24 17.61 -17.28
N VAL A 767 3.15 16.65 -18.20
CA VAL A 767 3.56 16.83 -19.61
C VAL A 767 2.77 17.97 -20.26
N ARG A 768 1.45 18.02 -20.03
CA ARG A 768 0.59 19.11 -20.54
C ARG A 768 0.94 20.47 -19.94
N GLY A 769 1.14 20.51 -18.62
CA GLY A 769 1.52 21.73 -17.90
C GLY A 769 2.86 22.31 -18.36
N LEU A 770 3.78 21.46 -18.78
CA LEU A 770 5.10 21.83 -19.31
C LEU A 770 5.14 22.02 -20.84
N GLN A 771 4.01 21.86 -21.54
CA GLN A 771 3.91 21.96 -23.01
C GLN A 771 4.85 20.99 -23.74
N LEU A 772 4.92 19.76 -23.25
CA LEU A 772 5.80 18.70 -23.74
C LEU A 772 5.08 17.61 -24.54
N GLU A 773 3.79 17.78 -24.85
CA GLU A 773 2.93 16.77 -25.49
C GLU A 773 3.50 16.27 -26.83
N ASP A 774 4.16 17.16 -27.59
CA ASP A 774 4.78 16.82 -28.88
C ASP A 774 6.15 16.13 -28.75
N SER A 775 6.70 16.02 -27.54
CA SER A 775 8.08 15.61 -27.28
C SER A 775 8.24 14.51 -26.23
N VAL A 776 7.21 14.22 -25.44
CA VAL A 776 7.17 13.12 -24.46
C VAL A 776 6.11 12.11 -24.87
N GLN A 777 6.50 10.86 -25.08
CA GLN A 777 5.59 9.80 -25.50
C GLN A 777 5.56 8.65 -24.48
N PHE A 778 4.39 8.37 -23.92
CA PHE A 778 4.10 7.15 -23.19
C PHE A 778 3.80 6.04 -24.20
N VAL A 779 4.77 5.15 -24.43
CA VAL A 779 4.69 4.14 -25.50
C VAL A 779 3.84 2.94 -25.09
N GLY A 780 3.81 2.59 -23.80
CA GLY A 780 3.13 1.39 -23.31
C GLY A 780 3.97 0.12 -23.48
N ARG A 781 3.30 -1.04 -23.48
CA ARG A 781 3.95 -2.34 -23.70
C ARG A 781 4.38 -2.48 -25.16
N VAL A 782 5.60 -2.96 -25.38
CA VAL A 782 6.17 -3.22 -26.70
C VAL A 782 6.61 -4.68 -26.80
N ASN A 783 6.68 -5.21 -28.01
CA ASN A 783 7.30 -6.52 -28.26
C ASN A 783 8.84 -6.41 -28.38
N GLU A 784 9.53 -7.54 -28.52
CA GLU A 784 11.00 -7.58 -28.58
C GLU A 784 11.59 -6.82 -29.77
N ALA A 785 11.00 -6.92 -30.96
CA ALA A 785 11.47 -6.20 -32.16
C ALA A 785 11.35 -4.68 -31.99
N GLN A 786 10.25 -4.22 -31.38
CA GLN A 786 10.03 -2.81 -31.06
C GLN A 786 10.99 -2.31 -29.98
N LEU A 787 11.19 -3.09 -28.90
CA LEU A 787 12.14 -2.75 -27.84
C LEU A 787 13.57 -2.61 -28.38
N ASN A 788 13.98 -3.55 -29.24
CA ASN A 788 15.28 -3.53 -29.91
C ASN A 788 15.43 -2.27 -30.80
N ALA A 789 14.36 -1.88 -31.52
CA ALA A 789 14.36 -0.64 -32.30
C ALA A 789 14.50 0.62 -31.42
N TYR A 790 13.80 0.69 -30.28
CA TYR A 790 13.92 1.82 -29.35
C TYR A 790 15.34 1.96 -28.81
N TYR A 791 15.96 0.87 -28.35
CA TYR A 791 17.35 0.92 -27.89
C TYR A 791 18.32 1.33 -29.00
N ARG A 792 18.19 0.79 -30.21
CA ARG A 792 19.05 1.15 -31.36
C ARG A 792 18.86 2.59 -31.85
N CYS A 793 17.70 3.19 -31.59
CA CYS A 793 17.43 4.58 -31.94
C CYS A 793 17.75 5.55 -30.79
N ALA A 794 17.97 5.06 -29.57
CA ALA A 794 18.23 5.88 -28.40
C ALA A 794 19.61 6.53 -28.48
N SER A 795 19.68 7.80 -28.12
CA SER A 795 20.90 8.59 -27.97
C SER A 795 21.38 8.62 -26.52
N LEU A 796 20.46 8.43 -25.57
CA LEU A 796 20.70 8.42 -24.13
C LEU A 796 19.66 7.54 -23.44
N PHE A 797 20.10 6.71 -22.51
CA PHE A 797 19.21 6.05 -21.56
C PHE A 797 19.22 6.84 -20.24
N TRP A 798 18.06 7.33 -19.79
CA TRP A 798 17.98 8.19 -18.60
C TRP A 798 17.03 7.60 -17.55
N CYS A 799 17.60 7.21 -16.41
CA CYS A 799 16.88 6.62 -15.27
C CYS A 799 16.86 7.56 -14.06
N ALA A 800 15.66 7.98 -13.61
CA ALA A 800 15.50 8.83 -12.43
C ALA A 800 15.10 8.05 -11.15
N SER A 801 15.10 6.71 -11.22
CA SER A 801 14.60 5.84 -10.17
C SER A 801 15.24 6.11 -8.81
N GLU A 802 14.39 6.21 -7.78
CA GLU A 802 14.82 6.33 -6.39
C GLU A 802 15.00 4.98 -5.71
N HIS A 803 14.40 3.93 -6.28
CA HIS A 803 14.51 2.59 -5.70
C HIS A 803 14.49 1.50 -6.78
N GLU A 804 15.60 0.77 -6.86
CA GLU A 804 15.88 -0.34 -7.77
C GLU A 804 16.60 -1.49 -7.04
N GLY A 805 16.10 -2.71 -7.21
CA GLY A 805 16.80 -3.90 -6.71
C GLY A 805 18.01 -4.29 -7.57
N PHE A 806 17.96 -4.01 -8.87
CA PHE A 806 19.04 -4.30 -9.82
C PHE A 806 19.02 -3.40 -11.07
N CYS A 807 17.84 -3.04 -11.58
CA CYS A 807 17.66 -2.19 -12.78
C CYS A 807 18.26 -2.79 -14.08
N VAL A 808 17.71 -3.93 -14.52
CA VAL A 808 18.07 -4.60 -15.79
C VAL A 808 18.20 -3.66 -16.99
N PRO A 809 17.29 -2.68 -17.22
CA PRO A 809 17.36 -1.77 -18.36
C PRO A 809 18.68 -1.00 -18.53
N LEU A 810 19.44 -0.77 -17.45
CA LEU A 810 20.77 -0.16 -17.53
C LEU A 810 21.73 -1.05 -18.32
N ILE A 811 21.70 -2.35 -18.09
CA ILE A 811 22.58 -3.32 -18.75
C ILE A 811 22.15 -3.52 -20.20
N GLU A 812 20.84 -3.51 -20.46
CA GLU A 812 20.31 -3.52 -21.83
C GLU A 812 20.85 -2.31 -22.61
N ALA A 813 20.81 -1.11 -22.02
CA ALA A 813 21.41 0.08 -22.64
C ALA A 813 22.92 -0.07 -22.90
N MET A 814 23.68 -0.66 -21.97
CA MET A 814 25.10 -1.00 -22.20
C MET A 814 25.30 -1.97 -23.36
N TRP A 815 24.36 -2.89 -23.58
CA TRP A 815 24.45 -3.84 -24.68
C TRP A 815 24.31 -3.17 -26.05
N PHE A 816 23.42 -2.18 -26.14
CA PHE A 816 23.18 -1.41 -27.36
C PHE A 816 24.14 -0.22 -27.55
N ASP A 817 25.19 -0.11 -26.72
CA ASP A 817 26.11 1.03 -26.69
C ASP A 817 25.39 2.38 -26.56
N VAL A 818 24.31 2.42 -25.77
CA VAL A 818 23.59 3.64 -25.39
C VAL A 818 24.17 4.17 -24.08
N PRO A 819 24.65 5.42 -24.01
CA PRO A 819 25.20 5.96 -22.77
C PRO A 819 24.12 6.04 -21.69
N VAL A 820 24.48 5.73 -20.45
CA VAL A 820 23.55 5.69 -19.32
C VAL A 820 23.75 6.91 -18.41
N LEU A 821 22.67 7.65 -18.16
CA LEU A 821 22.54 8.66 -17.11
C LEU A 821 21.57 8.16 -16.05
N SER A 822 21.97 8.14 -14.77
CA SER A 822 21.10 7.63 -13.71
C SER A 822 21.24 8.36 -12.38
N TYR A 823 20.13 8.47 -11.65
CA TYR A 823 20.15 8.89 -10.25
C TYR A 823 20.85 7.82 -9.40
N ALA A 824 21.79 8.24 -8.55
CA ALA A 824 22.60 7.35 -7.73
C ALA A 824 21.84 6.90 -6.47
N SER A 825 20.97 5.90 -6.63
CA SER A 825 20.20 5.32 -5.52
C SER A 825 20.19 3.78 -5.54
N THR A 826 20.11 3.15 -4.36
CA THR A 826 19.98 1.69 -4.19
C THR A 826 21.01 0.88 -4.98
N ALA A 827 20.60 -0.12 -5.78
CA ALA A 827 21.53 -0.98 -6.53
C ALA A 827 22.14 -0.32 -7.78
N ILE A 828 21.70 0.88 -8.20
CA ILE A 828 22.14 1.53 -9.44
C ILE A 828 23.66 1.78 -9.47
N PRO A 829 24.29 2.40 -8.44
CA PRO A 829 25.72 2.69 -8.48
C PRO A 829 26.57 1.44 -8.60
N GLU A 830 26.15 0.35 -7.94
CA GLU A 830 26.81 -0.95 -8.01
C GLU A 830 26.60 -1.60 -9.39
N THR A 831 25.39 -1.56 -9.93
CA THR A 831 25.06 -2.10 -11.26
C THR A 831 25.93 -1.46 -12.34
N LEU A 832 26.11 -0.14 -12.27
CA LEU A 832 27.01 0.58 -13.17
C LEU A 832 28.49 0.39 -12.83
N ALA A 833 28.85 0.22 -11.55
CA ALA A 833 30.24 0.11 -11.09
C ALA A 833 31.18 1.17 -11.70
N GLY A 834 30.72 2.43 -11.70
CA GLY A 834 31.45 3.56 -12.31
C GLY A 834 31.37 3.67 -13.84
N SER A 835 30.67 2.75 -14.51
CA SER A 835 30.51 2.68 -15.96
C SER A 835 29.24 3.40 -16.45
N GLY A 836 28.91 4.54 -15.85
CA GLY A 836 27.75 5.34 -16.25
C GLY A 836 27.84 6.73 -15.62
N CYS A 837 27.03 7.65 -16.12
CA CYS A 837 26.96 9.00 -15.57
C CYS A 837 25.97 9.03 -14.41
N LEU A 838 26.46 9.28 -13.19
CA LEU A 838 25.65 9.31 -11.98
C LEU A 838 25.44 10.74 -11.48
N TYR A 839 24.23 11.06 -11.05
CA TYR A 839 23.94 12.29 -10.31
C TYR A 839 23.34 11.96 -8.93
N HIS A 840 23.70 12.77 -7.94
CA HIS A 840 23.43 12.48 -6.51
C HIS A 840 22.36 13.38 -5.88
N SER A 841 21.92 14.43 -6.59
CA SER A 841 20.91 15.35 -6.11
C SER A 841 19.83 15.56 -7.16
N LYS A 842 18.58 15.62 -6.70
CA LYS A 842 17.40 15.99 -7.47
C LYS A 842 16.89 17.40 -7.12
N ALA A 843 17.58 18.09 -6.22
CA ALA A 843 17.16 19.41 -5.75
C ALA A 843 17.13 20.45 -6.88
N ASP A 844 18.04 20.32 -7.85
CA ASP A 844 18.07 21.13 -9.05
C ASP A 844 17.99 20.22 -10.29
N PRO A 845 16.89 20.25 -11.07
CA PRO A 845 16.75 19.44 -12.27
C PRO A 845 17.74 19.83 -13.38
N ASN A 846 18.36 21.02 -13.33
CA ASN A 846 19.37 21.42 -14.31
C ASN A 846 20.64 20.55 -14.22
N VAL A 847 20.99 20.04 -13.04
CA VAL A 847 22.18 19.17 -12.90
C VAL A 847 22.07 17.94 -13.78
N ALA A 848 20.94 17.24 -13.72
CA ALA A 848 20.71 16.06 -14.54
C ALA A 848 20.56 16.42 -16.03
N ALA A 849 19.92 17.55 -16.34
CA ALA A 849 19.79 18.06 -17.71
C ALA A 849 21.14 18.43 -18.35
N ASP A 850 22.05 19.07 -17.61
CA ASP A 850 23.39 19.44 -18.08
C ASP A 850 24.26 18.21 -18.33
N LEU A 851 24.16 17.20 -17.47
CA LEU A 851 24.82 15.91 -17.69
C LEU A 851 24.24 15.18 -18.91
N ALA A 852 22.92 15.18 -19.09
CA ALA A 852 22.27 14.64 -20.27
C ALA A 852 22.75 15.36 -21.54
N PHE A 853 22.75 16.70 -21.52
CA PHE A 853 23.24 17.52 -22.62
C PHE A 853 24.71 17.22 -22.94
N LYS A 854 25.56 17.12 -21.92
CA LYS A 854 26.97 16.76 -22.10
C LYS A 854 27.12 15.38 -22.74
N LEU A 855 26.41 14.36 -22.26
CA LEU A 855 26.43 13.04 -22.88
C LEU A 855 25.98 13.07 -24.35
N LEU A 856 25.01 13.93 -24.70
CA LEU A 856 24.46 14.07 -26.05
C LEU A 856 25.33 14.90 -27.01
N HIS A 857 26.25 15.73 -26.52
CA HIS A 857 27.00 16.66 -27.37
C HIS A 857 28.53 16.63 -27.18
N ASP A 858 29.06 16.01 -26.13
CA ASP A 858 30.49 15.79 -25.90
C ASP A 858 30.87 14.34 -26.25
N SER A 859 31.50 14.15 -27.42
CA SER A 859 31.86 12.82 -27.93
C SER A 859 32.91 12.10 -27.09
N ASP A 860 33.88 12.83 -26.55
CA ASP A 860 34.98 12.24 -25.77
C ASP A 860 34.46 11.77 -24.42
N TYR A 861 33.61 12.58 -23.79
CA TYR A 861 32.93 12.19 -22.56
C TYR A 861 31.99 11.00 -22.78
N ARG A 862 31.23 10.98 -23.89
CA ARG A 862 30.38 9.84 -24.23
C ARG A 862 31.17 8.54 -24.43
N GLU A 863 32.24 8.58 -25.24
CA GLU A 863 33.06 7.38 -25.49
C GLU A 863 33.75 6.87 -24.23
N SER A 864 34.17 7.76 -23.32
CA SER A 864 34.68 7.37 -22.01
C SER A 864 33.66 6.54 -21.21
N ILE A 865 32.40 6.99 -21.19
CA ILE A 865 31.30 6.26 -20.54
C ILE A 865 31.02 4.93 -21.26
N LEU A 866 30.90 4.92 -22.59
CA LEU A 866 30.64 3.70 -23.37
C LEU A 866 31.74 2.65 -23.22
N SER A 867 33.02 3.08 -23.16
CA SER A 867 34.14 2.16 -22.93
C SER A 867 34.03 1.44 -21.58
N GLY A 868 33.64 2.17 -20.53
CA GLY A 868 33.32 1.55 -19.24
C GLY A 868 32.16 0.57 -19.35
N GLN A 869 31.06 0.97 -20.00
CA GLN A 869 29.85 0.15 -20.16
C GLN A 869 30.13 -1.17 -20.90
N ARG A 870 30.94 -1.14 -21.96
CA ARG A 870 31.36 -2.33 -22.71
C ARG A 870 32.16 -3.33 -21.86
N THR A 871 32.94 -2.83 -20.90
CA THR A 871 33.65 -3.69 -19.94
C THR A 871 32.69 -4.22 -18.88
N ARG A 872 31.82 -3.36 -18.34
CA ARG A 872 30.89 -3.71 -17.26
C ARG A 872 29.89 -4.78 -17.67
N ARG A 873 29.34 -4.71 -18.89
CA ARG A 873 28.33 -5.68 -19.36
C ARG A 873 28.81 -7.13 -19.36
N GLU A 874 30.12 -7.39 -19.46
CA GLU A 874 30.67 -8.75 -19.41
C GLU A 874 30.43 -9.45 -18.07
N ALA A 875 30.26 -8.71 -16.98
CA ALA A 875 30.01 -9.26 -15.64
C ALA A 875 28.67 -10.00 -15.53
N PHE A 876 27.72 -9.73 -16.44
CA PHE A 876 26.36 -10.28 -16.41
C PHE A 876 26.13 -11.41 -17.42
N LEU A 877 27.16 -11.78 -18.19
CA LEU A 877 27.08 -12.86 -19.15
C LEU A 877 26.96 -14.23 -18.46
N PRO A 878 26.34 -15.24 -19.11
CA PRO A 878 26.18 -16.58 -18.54
C PRO A 878 27.49 -17.19 -18.02
N ALA A 879 28.61 -16.95 -18.69
CA ALA A 879 29.93 -17.45 -18.28
C ALA A 879 30.42 -16.90 -16.92
N ARG A 880 29.92 -15.75 -16.48
CA ARG A 880 30.25 -15.15 -15.18
C ARG A 880 29.24 -15.48 -14.09
N VAL A 881 27.96 -15.57 -14.44
CA VAL A 881 26.87 -15.81 -13.48
C VAL A 881 26.70 -17.30 -13.16
N ARG A 882 26.86 -18.19 -14.15
CA ARG A 882 26.65 -19.65 -13.98
C ARG A 882 27.45 -20.26 -12.82
N PRO A 883 28.77 -19.96 -12.63
CA PRO A 883 29.53 -20.54 -11.51
C PRO A 883 28.98 -20.17 -10.13
N ILE A 884 28.32 -19.01 -9.99
CA ILE A 884 27.67 -18.58 -8.74
C ILE A 884 26.44 -19.47 -8.48
N LEU A 885 25.61 -19.69 -9.50
CA LEU A 885 24.45 -20.57 -9.40
C LEU A 885 24.85 -22.02 -9.11
N GLU A 886 25.92 -22.52 -9.73
CA GLU A 886 26.49 -23.85 -9.45
C GLU A 886 26.84 -24.01 -7.96
N ASN A 887 27.47 -22.99 -7.36
CA ASN A 887 27.80 -23.00 -5.93
C ASN A 887 26.54 -22.95 -5.05
N ILE A 888 25.52 -22.15 -5.42
CA ILE A 888 24.23 -22.10 -4.71
C ILE A 888 23.54 -23.47 -4.75
N ALA A 889 23.48 -24.11 -5.91
CA ALA A 889 22.90 -25.43 -6.08
C ALA A 889 23.64 -26.49 -5.27
N ALA A 890 24.98 -26.48 -5.31
CA ALA A 890 25.82 -27.40 -4.52
C ALA A 890 25.63 -27.22 -3.01
N ASN A 891 25.58 -25.98 -2.52
CA ASN A 891 25.32 -25.68 -1.11
C ASN A 891 23.92 -26.13 -0.70
N LEU A 892 22.91 -25.87 -1.52
CA LEU A 892 21.55 -26.28 -1.24
C LEU A 892 21.40 -27.81 -1.21
N GLN A 893 22.12 -28.50 -2.10
CA GLN A 893 22.18 -29.95 -2.12
C GLN A 893 22.93 -30.52 -0.91
N SER A 894 24.00 -29.88 -0.44
CA SER A 894 24.72 -30.31 0.77
C SER A 894 23.86 -30.30 2.03
N LEU A 895 22.78 -29.51 2.01
CA LEU A 895 21.77 -29.43 3.08
C LEU A 895 20.61 -30.42 2.88
N GLN A 896 20.54 -31.15 1.76
CA GLN A 896 19.52 -32.18 1.55
C GLN A 896 19.75 -33.34 2.52
N GLY A 897 18.90 -33.43 3.54
CA GLY A 897 18.96 -34.44 4.60
C GLY A 897 19.33 -33.88 5.98
N GLU A 898 19.70 -32.60 6.09
CA GLU A 898 19.71 -31.93 7.40
C GLU A 898 18.26 -31.67 7.82
N ALA A 899 17.83 -32.37 8.87
CA ALA A 899 16.53 -32.16 9.49
C ALA A 899 16.38 -30.68 9.93
N PRO A 900 15.15 -30.16 10.07
CA PRO A 900 14.90 -28.95 10.87
C PRO A 900 15.67 -29.02 12.20
N PRO A 901 16.00 -27.88 12.85
CA PRO A 901 16.76 -27.87 14.09
C PRO A 901 16.27 -29.00 14.99
N PRO A 902 17.18 -29.87 15.49
CA PRO A 902 16.79 -31.14 16.07
C PRO A 902 15.70 -30.88 17.12
N PRO A 903 14.58 -31.62 17.06
CA PRO A 903 13.52 -31.44 18.04
C PRO A 903 14.11 -31.59 19.43
N MET A 904 13.60 -30.82 20.38
CA MET A 904 14.10 -30.86 21.74
C MET A 904 14.06 -32.29 22.25
N ASP A 905 15.15 -32.75 22.85
CA ASP A 905 15.17 -34.03 23.55
C ASP A 905 14.37 -33.91 24.84
N ILE A 906 13.07 -34.16 24.72
CA ILE A 906 12.14 -34.20 25.83
C ILE A 906 11.97 -35.63 26.37
N GLY A 907 12.75 -36.61 25.92
CA GLY A 907 12.52 -38.03 26.23
C GLY A 907 11.16 -38.55 25.75
N THR A 908 10.66 -39.63 26.38
CA THR A 908 9.33 -40.20 26.09
C THR A 908 8.33 -39.82 27.20
N PRO A 909 7.61 -38.68 27.10
CA PRO A 909 6.61 -38.30 28.08
C PRO A 909 5.52 -39.37 28.21
N ARG A 910 5.13 -39.69 29.44
CA ARG A 910 4.01 -40.59 29.77
C ARG A 910 2.74 -39.82 30.11
N THR A 911 2.86 -38.60 30.63
CA THR A 911 1.71 -37.74 30.97
C THR A 911 1.81 -36.39 30.25
N ILE A 912 0.79 -36.06 29.45
CA ILE A 912 0.76 -34.82 28.66
C ILE A 912 -0.52 -34.03 28.98
N ALA A 913 -0.39 -32.74 29.27
CA ALA A 913 -1.53 -31.83 29.38
C ALA A 913 -1.56 -30.88 28.17
N VAL A 914 -2.69 -30.76 27.49
CA VAL A 914 -2.89 -29.80 26.39
C VAL A 914 -3.89 -28.75 26.85
N VAL A 915 -3.48 -27.48 26.89
CA VAL A 915 -4.29 -26.36 27.37
C VAL A 915 -4.88 -25.59 26.19
N LYS A 916 -6.21 -25.58 26.09
CA LYS A 916 -6.98 -24.83 25.08
C LYS A 916 -8.30 -24.34 25.68
N LEU A 917 -8.27 -23.19 26.34
CA LEU A 917 -9.43 -22.61 27.06
C LEU A 917 -10.34 -21.73 26.19
N ASP A 918 -10.22 -21.87 24.86
CA ASP A 918 -10.89 -21.05 23.86
C ASP A 918 -12.30 -21.55 23.52
N HIS A 919 -12.91 -20.92 22.51
CA HIS A 919 -14.24 -21.25 22.04
C HIS A 919 -14.26 -22.57 21.26
N ILE A 920 -15.47 -23.09 21.05
CA ILE A 920 -15.72 -24.41 20.45
C ILE A 920 -14.99 -24.56 19.11
N GLY A 921 -15.12 -23.58 18.20
CA GLY A 921 -14.46 -23.62 16.88
C GLY A 921 -12.93 -23.71 16.98
N ASP A 922 -12.33 -22.97 17.90
CA ASP A 922 -10.88 -22.99 18.09
C ASP A 922 -10.38 -24.33 18.68
N LEU A 923 -11.23 -25.02 19.45
CA LEU A 923 -10.92 -26.37 19.93
C LEU A 923 -11.04 -27.42 18.82
N VAL A 924 -12.00 -27.26 17.90
CA VAL A 924 -12.09 -28.11 16.69
C VAL A 924 -10.80 -27.99 15.87
N LEU A 925 -10.30 -26.78 15.62
CA LEU A 925 -9.01 -26.56 14.96
C LEU A 925 -7.79 -27.12 15.73
N ALA A 926 -7.96 -27.42 17.02
CA ALA A 926 -6.93 -28.05 17.84
C ALA A 926 -7.05 -29.58 17.91
N THR A 927 -8.08 -30.22 17.34
CA THR A 927 -8.22 -31.69 17.43
C THR A 927 -7.04 -32.48 16.84
N PRO A 928 -6.34 -32.02 15.78
CA PRO A 928 -5.16 -32.72 15.26
C PRO A 928 -4.00 -32.81 16.26
N VAL A 929 -3.90 -31.87 17.21
CA VAL A 929 -2.86 -31.87 18.25
C VAL A 929 -2.89 -33.18 19.05
N PHE A 930 -4.08 -33.65 19.41
CA PHE A 930 -4.22 -34.87 20.22
C PHE A 930 -3.79 -36.10 19.43
N ALA A 931 -4.21 -36.23 18.18
CA ALA A 931 -3.81 -37.34 17.30
C ALA A 931 -2.30 -37.32 17.01
N ALA A 932 -1.73 -36.14 16.75
CA ALA A 932 -0.32 -35.98 16.44
C ALA A 932 0.58 -36.29 17.65
N LEU A 933 0.20 -35.83 18.85
CA LEU A 933 0.87 -36.19 20.10
C LEU A 933 0.75 -37.69 20.40
N LYS A 934 -0.41 -38.30 20.15
CA LYS A 934 -0.64 -39.74 20.38
C LYS A 934 0.14 -40.60 19.38
N SER A 935 0.24 -40.18 18.12
CA SER A 935 1.09 -40.83 17.11
C SER A 935 2.57 -40.79 17.53
N ARG A 936 3.06 -39.61 17.96
CA ARG A 936 4.46 -39.44 18.36
C ARG A 936 4.81 -40.10 19.70
N PHE A 937 3.84 -40.15 20.62
CA PHE A 937 3.98 -40.76 21.95
C PHE A 937 2.83 -41.75 22.23
N PRO A 938 2.85 -42.96 21.64
CA PRO A 938 1.73 -43.91 21.71
C PRO A 938 1.33 -44.28 23.13
N ASN A 939 2.32 -44.36 24.02
CA ASN A 939 2.13 -44.72 25.43
C ASN A 939 1.77 -43.52 26.34
N ALA A 940 1.67 -42.30 25.82
CA ALA A 940 1.33 -41.14 26.62
C ALA A 940 -0.17 -41.08 26.92
N GLU A 941 -0.52 -40.76 28.16
CA GLU A 941 -1.86 -40.37 28.56
C GLU A 941 -2.02 -38.86 28.35
N ILE A 942 -3.00 -38.48 27.53
CA ILE A 942 -3.24 -37.08 27.16
C ILE A 942 -4.47 -36.56 27.92
N THR A 943 -4.26 -35.49 28.68
CA THR A 943 -5.29 -34.73 29.39
C THR A 943 -5.58 -33.43 28.65
N ALA A 944 -6.80 -33.26 28.17
CA ALA A 944 -7.26 -32.02 27.56
C ALA A 944 -7.79 -31.07 28.65
N VAL A 945 -7.23 -29.87 28.74
CA VAL A 945 -7.69 -28.81 29.66
C VAL A 945 -8.40 -27.73 28.85
N VAL A 946 -9.73 -27.72 28.94
CA VAL A 946 -10.61 -26.97 28.03
C VAL A 946 -11.72 -26.22 28.78
N ALA A 947 -12.42 -25.33 28.09
CA ALA A 947 -13.59 -24.66 28.66
C ALA A 947 -14.78 -25.64 28.82
N PRO A 948 -15.65 -25.49 29.84
CA PRO A 948 -16.83 -26.34 30.02
C PRO A 948 -17.75 -26.41 28.80
N SER A 949 -17.87 -25.31 28.04
CA SER A 949 -18.70 -25.22 26.85
C SER A 949 -18.14 -25.95 25.63
N SER A 950 -16.82 -26.19 25.59
CA SER A 950 -16.16 -26.88 24.48
C SER A 950 -15.79 -28.32 24.80
N ALA A 951 -15.77 -28.72 26.06
CA ALA A 951 -15.51 -30.09 26.51
C ALA A 951 -16.28 -31.20 25.76
N PRO A 952 -17.59 -31.06 25.45
CA PRO A 952 -18.33 -32.13 24.78
C PRO A 952 -17.82 -32.51 23.38
N ILE A 953 -17.04 -31.64 22.72
CA ILE A 953 -16.38 -31.94 21.43
C ILE A 953 -15.35 -33.08 21.56
N LEU A 954 -14.75 -33.25 22.73
CA LEU A 954 -13.68 -34.23 22.94
C LEU A 954 -14.13 -35.52 23.62
N GLU A 955 -15.39 -35.62 24.08
CA GLU A 955 -15.88 -36.72 24.93
C GLU A 955 -15.71 -38.11 24.31
N ALA A 956 -15.77 -38.21 22.98
CA ALA A 956 -15.60 -39.46 22.24
C ALA A 956 -14.28 -39.52 21.44
N ASN A 957 -13.34 -38.59 21.66
CA ASN A 957 -12.06 -38.57 20.96
C ASN A 957 -11.14 -39.68 21.51
N PRO A 958 -10.70 -40.65 20.68
CA PRO A 958 -9.91 -41.79 21.14
C PRO A 958 -8.49 -41.41 21.60
N ASN A 959 -8.02 -40.21 21.24
CA ASN A 959 -6.69 -39.73 21.58
C ASN A 959 -6.64 -39.00 22.93
N VAL A 960 -7.80 -38.74 23.56
CA VAL A 960 -7.90 -38.01 24.83
C VAL A 960 -8.32 -38.97 25.94
N ARG A 961 -7.52 -39.07 26.99
CA ARG A 961 -7.80 -39.96 28.14
C ARG A 961 -8.64 -39.25 29.20
N HIS A 962 -8.33 -38.00 29.49
CA HIS A 962 -9.00 -37.21 30.51
C HIS A 962 -9.39 -35.84 29.95
N ILE A 963 -10.60 -35.38 30.25
CA ILE A 963 -11.08 -34.03 29.93
C ILE A 963 -11.26 -33.29 31.25
N VAL A 964 -10.45 -32.26 31.45
CA VAL A 964 -10.52 -31.38 32.61
C VAL A 964 -11.08 -30.04 32.16
N THR A 965 -12.16 -29.61 32.81
CA THR A 965 -12.82 -28.35 32.49
C THR A 965 -12.36 -27.24 33.43
N TYR A 966 -11.94 -26.12 32.86
CA TYR A 966 -11.60 -24.92 33.62
C TYR A 966 -12.34 -23.71 33.06
N ASN A 967 -13.07 -23.00 33.92
CA ASN A 967 -13.86 -21.83 33.55
C ASN A 967 -13.02 -20.55 33.74
N ALA A 968 -12.25 -20.18 32.71
CA ALA A 968 -11.35 -19.03 32.77
C ALA A 968 -12.09 -17.68 32.82
N PRO A 969 -11.92 -16.86 33.87
CA PRO A 969 -12.60 -15.58 34.00
C PRO A 969 -12.30 -14.57 32.89
N TRP A 970 -11.07 -14.61 32.35
CA TRP A 970 -10.65 -13.77 31.23
C TRP A 970 -11.26 -14.18 29.88
N MET A 971 -11.97 -15.32 29.82
CA MET A 971 -12.68 -15.81 28.64
C MET A 971 -14.20 -15.63 28.74
N TRP A 972 -14.70 -14.97 29.79
CA TRP A 972 -16.13 -14.75 29.99
C TRP A 972 -16.71 -13.75 28.99
N ARG A 973 -17.66 -14.21 28.17
CA ARG A 973 -18.47 -13.34 27.30
C ARG A 973 -19.51 -12.54 28.09
N ASN A 974 -20.10 -13.13 29.12
CA ASN A 974 -21.05 -12.52 30.05
C ASN A 974 -20.64 -12.87 31.50
N PRO A 975 -19.93 -11.98 32.21
CA PRO A 975 -19.57 -12.25 33.59
C PRO A 975 -20.85 -12.34 34.46
N PRO A 976 -21.00 -13.34 35.34
CA PRO A 976 -22.16 -13.43 36.21
C PRO A 976 -22.26 -12.20 37.13
N ALA A 977 -23.49 -11.74 37.37
CA ALA A 977 -23.75 -10.59 38.23
C ALA A 977 -23.40 -10.94 39.69
N GLY A 978 -22.33 -10.33 40.20
CA GLY A 978 -21.79 -10.56 41.55
C GLY A 978 -20.53 -11.41 41.53
N ARG A 979 -19.41 -10.83 41.98
CA ARG A 979 -18.12 -11.52 42.17
C ARG A 979 -18.26 -12.56 43.28
N LYS A 980 -18.69 -13.78 42.97
CA LYS A 980 -18.54 -14.93 43.88
C LYS A 980 -17.53 -15.90 43.30
N LEU A 981 -16.42 -16.05 44.02
CA LEU A 981 -15.33 -17.01 43.80
C LEU A 981 -15.83 -18.46 43.65
N ALA A 982 -17.06 -18.75 44.10
CA ALA A 982 -17.73 -20.05 43.99
C ALA A 982 -17.94 -20.53 42.54
N HIS A 983 -18.04 -19.65 41.53
CA HIS A 983 -18.21 -20.08 40.13
C HIS A 983 -16.93 -20.64 39.48
N LEU A 984 -15.77 -20.50 40.13
CA LEU A 984 -14.51 -21.13 39.71
C LEU A 984 -14.43 -22.61 40.14
N LEU A 985 -15.18 -22.99 41.16
CA LEU A 985 -15.12 -24.29 41.82
C LEU A 985 -16.54 -24.82 42.03
N ASP A 986 -17.14 -25.55 41.08
CA ASP A 986 -18.25 -26.47 41.46
C ASP A 986 -18.75 -27.52 40.46
N ALA A 987 -18.20 -27.69 39.25
CA ALA A 987 -18.68 -28.75 38.33
C ALA A 987 -17.68 -29.90 38.06
N ASN A 988 -16.37 -29.67 38.28
CA ASN A 988 -15.31 -30.65 37.98
C ASN A 988 -14.17 -30.61 39.02
N ALA A 989 -14.52 -30.54 40.31
CA ALA A 989 -13.55 -30.43 41.41
C ALA A 989 -12.53 -31.60 41.43
N ALA A 990 -12.95 -32.79 41.01
CA ALA A 990 -12.08 -33.96 40.90
C ALA A 990 -11.04 -33.82 39.77
N GLY A 991 -11.44 -33.37 38.58
CA GLY A 991 -10.53 -33.14 37.46
C GLY A 991 -9.57 -31.98 37.70
N GLN A 992 -10.03 -30.91 38.37
CA GLN A 992 -9.17 -29.79 38.77
C GLN A 992 -8.17 -30.19 39.87
N ARG A 993 -8.60 -31.02 40.83
CA ARG A 993 -7.69 -31.61 41.83
C ARG A 993 -6.66 -32.52 41.15
N MET A 994 -7.07 -33.36 40.22
CA MET A 994 -6.16 -34.20 39.42
C MET A 994 -5.12 -33.34 38.68
N LEU A 995 -5.53 -32.21 38.09
CA LEU A 995 -4.62 -31.29 37.38
C LEU A 995 -3.56 -30.68 38.32
N LEU A 996 -3.89 -30.44 39.59
CA LEU A 996 -2.99 -29.87 40.59
C LEU A 996 -2.13 -30.92 41.31
N GLU A 997 -2.56 -32.18 41.35
CA GLU A 997 -1.86 -33.28 42.03
C GLU A 997 -1.00 -34.12 41.08
N THR A 998 -1.28 -34.06 39.78
CA THR A 998 -0.52 -34.80 38.75
C THR A 998 0.66 -33.97 38.27
N LYS A 999 1.87 -34.55 38.31
CA LYS A 999 3.06 -33.97 37.69
C LYS A 999 3.15 -34.42 36.23
N PHE A 1000 2.92 -33.48 35.31
CA PHE A 1000 2.95 -33.73 33.87
C PHE A 1000 4.39 -33.73 33.32
N ASP A 1001 4.70 -34.66 32.42
CA ASP A 1001 5.99 -34.67 31.73
C ASP A 1001 6.09 -33.55 30.69
N LEU A 1002 4.95 -33.18 30.09
CA LEU A 1002 4.82 -32.12 29.09
C LEU A 1002 3.47 -31.40 29.25
N VAL A 1003 3.50 -30.07 29.32
CA VAL A 1003 2.33 -29.20 29.17
C VAL A 1003 2.48 -28.42 27.86
N VAL A 1004 1.51 -28.57 26.97
CA VAL A 1004 1.43 -27.84 25.70
C VAL A 1004 0.36 -26.77 25.82
N ASN A 1005 0.76 -25.51 25.82
CA ASN A 1005 -0.15 -24.38 25.87
C ASN A 1005 -0.29 -23.79 24.46
N LEU A 1006 -1.50 -23.89 23.90
CA LEU A 1006 -1.79 -23.48 22.53
C LEU A 1006 -2.10 -21.98 22.39
N ARG A 1007 -2.04 -21.19 23.47
CA ARG A 1007 -2.39 -19.76 23.48
C ARG A 1007 -1.44 -18.91 24.32
N SER A 1008 -0.99 -17.78 23.79
CA SER A 1008 0.07 -16.94 24.39
C SER A 1008 -0.38 -15.63 25.07
N ASP A 1009 -1.64 -15.53 25.47
CA ASP A 1009 -2.15 -14.33 26.17
C ASP A 1009 -1.84 -14.32 27.67
N HIS A 1010 -2.00 -13.14 28.27
CA HIS A 1010 -1.75 -12.86 29.68
C HIS A 1010 -2.52 -13.72 30.68
N GLY A 1011 -3.62 -14.37 30.27
CA GLY A 1011 -4.39 -15.29 31.13
C GLY A 1011 -3.92 -16.74 31.01
N ASN A 1012 -3.70 -17.25 29.79
CA ASN A 1012 -3.39 -18.67 29.58
C ASN A 1012 -1.96 -19.04 29.97
N VAL A 1013 -0.96 -18.18 29.73
CA VAL A 1013 0.45 -18.51 30.04
C VAL A 1013 0.67 -18.73 31.55
N PRO A 1014 0.22 -17.82 32.45
CA PRO A 1014 0.35 -18.05 33.89
C PRO A 1014 -0.46 -19.25 34.38
N PHE A 1015 -1.64 -19.50 33.80
CA PHE A 1015 -2.44 -20.67 34.14
C PHE A 1015 -1.73 -21.98 33.76
N ALA A 1016 -1.21 -22.08 32.54
CA ALA A 1016 -0.47 -23.26 32.10
C ALA A 1016 0.80 -23.48 32.94
N ALA A 1017 1.49 -22.40 33.32
CA ALA A 1017 2.65 -22.47 34.22
C ALA A 1017 2.31 -22.92 35.65
N SER A 1018 1.07 -22.74 36.10
CA SER A 1018 0.60 -23.20 37.42
C SER A 1018 0.32 -24.70 37.51
N ILE A 1019 0.20 -25.39 36.36
CA ILE A 1019 0.04 -26.85 36.31
C ILE A 1019 1.38 -27.49 36.65
N PRO A 1020 1.50 -28.44 37.59
CA PRO A 1020 2.77 -29.09 37.89
C PRO A 1020 3.34 -29.81 36.66
N HIS A 1021 4.49 -29.36 36.16
CA HIS A 1021 5.08 -29.87 34.91
C HIS A 1021 6.60 -30.03 34.99
N ARG A 1022 7.15 -30.86 34.09
CA ARG A 1022 8.59 -30.89 33.79
C ARG A 1022 8.95 -29.93 32.65
N ILE A 1023 8.10 -29.86 31.62
CA ILE A 1023 8.29 -29.02 30.43
C ILE A 1023 6.99 -28.27 30.13
N LEU A 1024 7.07 -26.94 30.04
CA LEU A 1024 6.02 -26.10 29.45
C LEU A 1024 6.45 -25.60 28.07
N LEU A 1025 5.69 -26.04 27.06
CA LEU A 1025 5.82 -25.63 25.66
C LEU A 1025 4.72 -24.62 25.34
N SER A 1026 5.11 -23.38 25.03
CA SER A 1026 4.18 -22.27 24.80
C SER A 1026 4.79 -21.21 23.90
N TYR A 1027 3.94 -20.46 23.19
CA TYR A 1027 4.36 -19.22 22.56
C TYR A 1027 4.63 -18.11 23.58
N THR A 1028 5.59 -17.23 23.30
CA THR A 1028 5.85 -15.97 24.01
C THR A 1028 5.53 -14.79 23.09
N ASN A 1029 4.54 -13.99 23.50
CA ASN A 1029 4.21 -12.71 22.86
C ASN A 1029 4.26 -11.66 23.98
N ASP A 1030 5.06 -10.62 23.79
CA ASP A 1030 5.50 -9.68 24.83
C ASP A 1030 6.44 -10.28 25.87
N THR A 1031 7.59 -9.63 26.03
CA THR A 1031 8.75 -10.04 26.85
C THR A 1031 8.45 -10.21 28.35
N SER A 1032 7.22 -9.99 28.80
CA SER A 1032 6.83 -9.90 30.21
C SER A 1032 6.59 -11.24 30.91
N TYR A 1033 6.29 -12.33 30.18
CA TYR A 1033 5.92 -13.64 30.77
C TYR A 1033 6.75 -14.83 30.26
N GLY A 1034 7.75 -14.59 29.41
CA GLY A 1034 8.62 -15.65 28.87
C GLY A 1034 9.35 -16.45 29.96
N PHE A 1035 9.63 -15.83 31.12
CA PHE A 1035 10.28 -16.48 32.25
C PHE A 1035 9.48 -17.66 32.84
N PHE A 1036 8.14 -17.66 32.69
CA PHE A 1036 7.30 -18.75 33.17
C PHE A 1036 7.31 -19.98 32.24
N ILE A 1037 7.88 -19.85 31.04
CA ILE A 1037 7.84 -20.87 29.99
C ILE A 1037 9.18 -21.59 29.96
N THR A 1038 9.17 -22.92 30.14
CA THR A 1038 10.41 -23.72 30.08
C THR A 1038 11.04 -23.65 28.69
N HIS A 1039 10.23 -23.68 27.64
CA HIS A 1039 10.68 -23.61 26.25
C HIS A 1039 9.79 -22.65 25.43
N PRO A 1040 10.11 -21.35 25.40
CA PRO A 1040 9.33 -20.35 24.69
C PRO A 1040 9.59 -20.40 23.18
N LEU A 1041 8.52 -20.34 22.38
CA LEU A 1041 8.59 -20.12 20.94
C LEU A 1041 8.04 -18.74 20.57
N THR A 1042 8.62 -18.08 19.57
CA THR A 1042 8.09 -16.82 19.05
C THR A 1042 6.96 -17.10 18.07
N ARG A 1043 5.79 -16.46 18.26
CA ARG A 1043 4.65 -16.63 17.35
C ARG A 1043 4.79 -15.72 16.14
N THR A 1044 4.67 -16.27 14.94
CA THR A 1044 4.54 -15.49 13.70
C THR A 1044 3.13 -14.91 13.58
N LYS A 1045 2.99 -13.58 13.55
CA LYS A 1045 1.69 -12.91 13.35
C LYS A 1045 1.29 -13.07 11.87
N ALA A 1046 0.06 -13.54 11.61
CA ALA A 1046 -0.55 -13.88 10.30
C ALA A 1046 -0.58 -15.38 9.89
N MET A 1047 -0.17 -16.30 10.76
CA MET A 1047 -0.24 -17.74 10.49
C MET A 1047 -1.60 -18.34 10.91
N HIS A 1048 -2.14 -19.30 10.15
CA HIS A 1048 -3.37 -20.05 10.51
C HIS A 1048 -3.23 -20.77 11.86
N ALA A 1049 -4.30 -20.86 12.66
CA ALA A 1049 -4.28 -21.46 14.00
C ALA A 1049 -3.80 -22.92 14.01
N THR A 1050 -4.20 -23.73 13.03
CA THR A 1050 -3.69 -25.11 12.86
C THR A 1050 -2.17 -25.14 12.59
N GLU A 1051 -1.66 -24.20 11.78
CA GLU A 1051 -0.23 -24.10 11.51
C GLU A 1051 0.54 -23.56 12.73
N GLN A 1052 -0.06 -22.67 13.52
CA GLN A 1052 0.46 -22.31 14.84
C GLN A 1052 0.58 -23.52 15.75
N HIS A 1053 -0.41 -24.42 15.78
CA HIS A 1053 -0.30 -25.66 16.57
C HIS A 1053 0.80 -26.59 16.03
N ARG A 1054 0.92 -26.72 14.72
CA ARG A 1054 1.94 -27.53 14.04
C ARG A 1054 3.35 -27.02 14.32
N GLN A 1055 3.60 -25.73 14.16
CA GLN A 1055 4.90 -25.12 14.47
C GLN A 1055 5.29 -25.32 15.94
N LEU A 1056 4.32 -25.17 16.86
CA LEU A 1056 4.58 -25.38 18.28
C LEU A 1056 5.00 -26.83 18.56
N LEU A 1057 4.31 -27.81 17.97
CA LEU A 1057 4.57 -29.23 18.20
C LEU A 1057 5.76 -29.79 17.42
N ALA A 1058 6.18 -29.15 16.34
CA ALA A 1058 7.42 -29.47 15.64
C ALA A 1058 8.63 -29.39 16.59
N ALA A 1059 8.60 -28.48 17.57
CA ALA A 1059 9.65 -28.30 18.56
C ALA A 1059 9.87 -29.54 19.47
N VAL A 1060 8.90 -30.45 19.54
CA VAL A 1060 8.98 -31.72 20.29
C VAL A 1060 8.98 -32.95 19.37
N GLY A 1061 9.26 -32.75 18.08
CA GLY A 1061 9.48 -33.82 17.11
C GLY A 1061 8.20 -34.47 16.61
N VAL A 1062 7.08 -33.74 16.62
CA VAL A 1062 5.85 -34.15 15.95
C VAL A 1062 5.94 -33.73 14.48
N THR A 1063 5.93 -34.71 13.58
CA THR A 1063 6.02 -34.49 12.12
C THR A 1063 4.74 -34.87 11.38
N ASP A 1064 3.96 -35.78 11.94
CA ASP A 1064 2.70 -36.25 11.37
C ASP A 1064 1.55 -35.35 11.80
N TRP A 1065 0.70 -34.97 10.84
CA TRP A 1065 -0.41 -34.06 11.06
C TRP A 1065 -1.63 -34.49 10.25
N SER A 1066 -2.81 -34.37 10.84
CA SER A 1066 -4.12 -34.65 10.24
C SER A 1066 -4.95 -33.38 10.13
N ASP A 1067 -5.95 -33.39 9.28
CA ASP A 1067 -6.98 -32.34 9.28
C ASP A 1067 -7.85 -32.44 10.54
N PRO A 1068 -8.52 -31.35 10.96
CA PRO A 1068 -9.45 -31.39 12.08
C PRO A 1068 -10.51 -32.47 11.89
N GLU A 1069 -10.61 -33.38 12.86
CA GLU A 1069 -11.58 -34.47 12.87
C GLU A 1069 -12.38 -34.46 14.18
N LEU A 1070 -13.63 -34.90 14.11
CA LEU A 1070 -14.52 -35.13 15.25
C LEU A 1070 -14.96 -36.59 15.28
N PHE A 1071 -15.25 -37.10 16.49
CA PHE A 1071 -15.50 -38.52 16.72
C PHE A 1071 -16.91 -38.77 17.29
N PRO A 1072 -18.00 -38.47 16.57
CA PRO A 1072 -19.33 -38.85 17.03
C PRO A 1072 -19.43 -40.38 17.15
N SER A 1073 -19.99 -40.87 18.26
CA SER A 1073 -20.21 -42.29 18.49
C SER A 1073 -21.43 -42.81 17.69
N PRO A 1074 -21.56 -44.13 17.50
CA PRO A 1074 -22.78 -44.72 16.91
C PRO A 1074 -24.08 -44.32 17.62
N ALA A 1075 -24.01 -44.02 18.92
CA ALA A 1075 -25.16 -43.52 19.68
C ALA A 1075 -25.57 -42.10 19.26
N HIS A 1076 -24.62 -41.22 18.93
CA HIS A 1076 -24.91 -39.87 18.42
C HIS A 1076 -25.58 -39.93 17.04
N HIS A 1077 -25.07 -40.76 16.12
CA HIS A 1077 -25.70 -40.98 14.82
C HIS A 1077 -27.14 -41.52 14.97
N SER A 1078 -27.32 -42.53 15.82
CA SER A 1078 -28.64 -43.11 16.10
C SER A 1078 -29.62 -42.11 16.73
N ALA A 1079 -29.14 -41.17 17.55
CA ALA A 1079 -29.96 -40.12 18.16
C ALA A 1079 -30.43 -39.08 17.13
N VAL A 1080 -29.56 -38.72 16.18
CA VAL A 1080 -29.89 -37.84 15.06
C VAL A 1080 -30.94 -38.49 14.16
N GLU A 1081 -30.74 -39.74 13.74
CA GLU A 1081 -31.67 -40.47 12.87
C GLU A 1081 -33.07 -40.64 13.49
N LYS A 1082 -33.14 -40.88 14.82
CA LYS A 1082 -34.41 -40.94 15.56
C LYS A 1082 -35.14 -39.60 15.62
N THR A 1083 -34.40 -38.51 15.57
CA THR A 1083 -34.94 -37.15 15.68
C THR A 1083 -35.40 -36.64 14.32
N HIS A 1084 -34.60 -36.86 13.27
CA HIS A 1084 -34.91 -36.41 11.92
C HIS A 1084 -34.20 -37.28 10.87
N SER A 1085 -34.91 -37.64 9.80
CA SER A 1085 -34.34 -38.31 8.63
C SER A 1085 -33.98 -37.25 7.59
N PHE A 1086 -32.69 -37.15 7.27
CA PHE A 1086 -32.16 -36.16 6.33
C PHE A 1086 -32.28 -36.67 4.90
N GLU A 1087 -32.91 -35.89 4.03
CA GLU A 1087 -33.02 -36.21 2.61
C GLU A 1087 -31.74 -35.82 1.86
N PRO A 1088 -31.36 -36.52 0.78
CA PRO A 1088 -30.27 -36.09 -0.09
C PRO A 1088 -30.47 -34.65 -0.59
N GLY A 1089 -29.44 -33.82 -0.49
CA GLY A 1089 -29.53 -32.40 -0.87
C GLY A 1089 -29.91 -31.44 0.26
N THR A 1090 -30.08 -31.93 1.50
CA THR A 1090 -30.44 -31.09 2.65
C THR A 1090 -29.42 -29.97 2.90
N ILE A 1091 -29.89 -28.73 2.98
CA ILE A 1091 -29.10 -27.55 3.33
C ILE A 1091 -29.36 -27.16 4.79
N ALA A 1092 -28.31 -27.10 5.60
CA ALA A 1092 -28.39 -26.63 6.98
C ALA A 1092 -28.18 -25.12 7.06
N LEU A 1093 -29.07 -24.41 7.76
CA LEU A 1093 -28.92 -23.01 8.11
C LEU A 1093 -28.60 -22.88 9.61
N PHE A 1094 -27.56 -22.10 9.93
CA PHE A 1094 -27.20 -21.79 11.31
C PHE A 1094 -27.11 -20.26 11.47
N PRO A 1095 -28.18 -19.60 11.97
CA PRO A 1095 -28.26 -18.14 12.08
C PRO A 1095 -27.55 -17.57 13.30
N GLY A 1096 -27.11 -18.44 14.21
CA GLY A 1096 -26.46 -18.08 15.46
C GLY A 1096 -25.06 -17.48 15.27
N ALA A 1097 -24.64 -16.65 16.24
CA ALA A 1097 -23.26 -16.21 16.40
C ALA A 1097 -23.04 -15.69 17.82
N GLY A 1098 -21.87 -16.00 18.41
CA GLY A 1098 -21.52 -15.59 19.77
C GLY A 1098 -21.23 -14.09 19.96
N VAL A 1099 -21.14 -13.34 18.85
CA VAL A 1099 -20.92 -11.89 18.83
C VAL A 1099 -22.03 -11.29 17.97
N PRO A 1100 -22.85 -10.36 18.48
CA PRO A 1100 -23.97 -9.78 17.72
C PRO A 1100 -23.57 -9.19 16.36
N LEU A 1101 -22.41 -8.54 16.29
CA LEU A 1101 -21.84 -7.97 15.06
C LEU A 1101 -21.50 -9.01 13.97
N LYS A 1102 -21.47 -10.30 14.30
CA LYS A 1102 -21.26 -11.39 13.34
C LYS A 1102 -22.58 -12.00 12.85
N LYS A 1103 -23.74 -11.54 13.33
CA LYS A 1103 -25.03 -12.09 12.92
C LYS A 1103 -25.51 -11.43 11.62
N TRP A 1104 -25.63 -12.21 10.55
CA TRP A 1104 -26.39 -11.80 9.37
C TRP A 1104 -27.88 -11.69 9.73
N PRO A 1105 -28.61 -10.66 9.24
CA PRO A 1105 -29.99 -10.42 9.66
C PRO A 1105 -30.91 -11.64 9.48
N ILE A 1106 -31.70 -11.95 10.51
CA ILE A 1106 -32.62 -13.10 10.49
C ILE A 1106 -33.61 -13.02 9.31
N ALA A 1107 -34.10 -11.82 8.98
CA ALA A 1107 -34.96 -11.62 7.82
C ALA A 1107 -34.32 -12.10 6.49
N LYS A 1108 -32.98 -11.99 6.37
CA LYS A 1108 -32.24 -12.47 5.21
C LYS A 1108 -32.05 -13.99 5.22
N PHE A 1109 -31.82 -14.59 6.39
CA PHE A 1109 -31.89 -16.06 6.54
C PHE A 1109 -33.27 -16.60 6.18
N THR A 1110 -34.36 -15.95 6.62
CA THR A 1110 -35.73 -16.33 6.26
C THR A 1110 -35.97 -16.23 4.76
N LYS A 1111 -35.53 -15.13 4.11
CA LYS A 1111 -35.63 -14.97 2.65
C LYS A 1111 -34.80 -16.04 1.90
N LEU A 1112 -33.59 -16.35 2.38
CA LEU A 1112 -32.77 -17.42 1.81
C LEU A 1112 -33.46 -18.77 1.92
N ALA A 1113 -34.00 -19.11 3.09
CA ALA A 1113 -34.71 -20.37 3.30
C ALA A 1113 -35.91 -20.53 2.35
N HIS A 1114 -36.68 -19.45 2.13
CA HIS A 1114 -37.77 -19.42 1.16
C HIS A 1114 -37.28 -19.74 -0.27
N LEU A 1115 -36.23 -19.07 -0.73
CA LEU A 1115 -35.67 -19.27 -2.08
C LEU A 1115 -35.08 -20.68 -2.28
N LEU A 1116 -34.55 -21.30 -1.21
CA LEU A 1116 -34.05 -22.68 -1.25
C LEU A 1116 -35.19 -23.70 -1.33
N VAL A 1117 -36.25 -23.51 -0.55
CA VAL A 1117 -37.45 -24.36 -0.62
C VAL A 1117 -38.16 -24.24 -1.97
N GLU A 1118 -38.28 -23.02 -2.52
CA GLU A 1118 -38.82 -22.82 -3.88
C GLU A 1118 -38.02 -23.54 -4.97
N GLN A 1119 -36.72 -23.76 -4.74
CA GLN A 1119 -35.85 -24.54 -5.63
C GLN A 1119 -35.95 -26.06 -5.40
N GLY A 1120 -36.83 -26.50 -4.51
CA GLY A 1120 -37.04 -27.91 -4.18
C GLY A 1120 -35.93 -28.52 -3.31
N LEU A 1121 -35.13 -27.70 -2.61
CA LEU A 1121 -34.10 -28.18 -1.70
C LEU A 1121 -34.67 -28.36 -0.28
N PRO A 1122 -34.42 -29.50 0.39
CA PRO A 1122 -34.76 -29.66 1.81
C PRO A 1122 -33.92 -28.70 2.66
N VAL A 1123 -34.57 -27.98 3.60
CA VAL A 1123 -33.89 -26.99 4.45
C VAL A 1123 -34.14 -27.30 5.92
N VAL A 1124 -33.06 -27.35 6.70
CA VAL A 1124 -33.12 -27.49 8.16
C VAL A 1124 -32.47 -26.30 8.84
N VAL A 1125 -33.00 -25.87 9.98
CA VAL A 1125 -32.38 -24.87 10.84
C VAL A 1125 -31.85 -25.55 12.09
N ILE A 1126 -30.55 -25.41 12.33
CA ILE A 1126 -29.86 -25.98 13.49
C ILE A 1126 -29.28 -24.82 14.31
N GLY A 1127 -29.29 -24.94 15.64
CA GLY A 1127 -28.90 -23.88 16.56
C GLY A 1127 -28.88 -24.36 18.00
N ALA A 1128 -28.30 -23.56 18.89
CA ALA A 1128 -28.36 -23.80 20.33
C ALA A 1128 -29.75 -23.45 20.90
N ARG A 1129 -30.08 -23.91 22.11
CA ARG A 1129 -31.42 -23.70 22.69
C ARG A 1129 -31.76 -22.22 22.92
N ASP A 1130 -30.77 -21.38 23.16
CA ASP A 1130 -30.89 -19.93 23.30
C ASP A 1130 -31.10 -19.18 21.97
N GLU A 1131 -31.04 -19.89 20.84
CA GLU A 1131 -31.27 -19.36 19.49
C GLU A 1131 -32.65 -19.77 18.93
N LEU A 1132 -33.50 -20.37 19.76
CA LEU A 1132 -34.80 -20.92 19.35
C LEU A 1132 -35.72 -19.86 18.73
N GLU A 1133 -35.74 -18.64 19.28
CA GLU A 1133 -36.57 -17.54 18.77
C GLU A 1133 -36.17 -17.13 17.33
N ASP A 1134 -34.87 -17.08 17.06
CA ASP A 1134 -34.34 -16.76 15.73
C ASP A 1134 -34.63 -17.91 14.74
N ALA A 1135 -34.51 -19.16 15.20
CA ALA A 1135 -34.83 -20.34 14.41
C ALA A 1135 -36.32 -20.46 14.09
N GLU A 1136 -37.21 -20.12 15.03
CA GLU A 1136 -38.67 -20.11 14.84
C GLU A 1136 -39.08 -19.18 13.70
N LYS A 1137 -38.47 -17.98 13.62
CA LYS A 1137 -38.70 -17.00 12.54
C LYS A 1137 -38.31 -17.53 11.15
N ILE A 1138 -37.28 -18.37 11.07
CA ILE A 1138 -36.84 -18.98 9.80
C ILE A 1138 -37.75 -20.16 9.45
N SER A 1139 -38.10 -20.99 10.44
CA SER A 1139 -38.97 -22.15 10.25
C SER A 1139 -40.45 -21.82 10.01
N ALA A 1140 -40.85 -20.54 10.14
CA ALA A 1140 -42.15 -20.07 9.70
C ALA A 1140 -42.33 -20.17 8.17
N VAL A 1141 -41.25 -20.33 7.41
CA VAL A 1141 -41.28 -20.65 5.97
C VAL A 1141 -41.76 -22.11 5.79
N PRO A 1142 -42.87 -22.36 5.07
CA PRO A 1142 -43.33 -23.72 4.81
C PRO A 1142 -42.25 -24.57 4.14
N GLY A 1143 -41.98 -25.77 4.65
CA GLY A 1143 -40.95 -26.68 4.12
C GLY A 1143 -39.60 -26.61 4.84
N VAL A 1144 -39.41 -25.68 5.78
CA VAL A 1144 -38.21 -25.61 6.64
C VAL A 1144 -38.44 -26.37 7.95
N VAL A 1145 -37.51 -27.26 8.32
CA VAL A 1145 -37.59 -28.02 9.58
C VAL A 1145 -36.72 -27.37 10.67
N ASN A 1146 -37.31 -27.08 11.83
CA ASN A 1146 -36.60 -26.53 12.98
C ASN A 1146 -36.03 -27.64 13.88
N LEU A 1147 -34.70 -27.76 13.91
CA LEU A 1147 -33.96 -28.70 14.77
C LEU A 1147 -33.14 -27.95 15.85
N CYS A 1148 -33.42 -26.66 16.05
CA CYS A 1148 -32.74 -25.83 17.05
C CYS A 1148 -32.94 -26.38 18.47
N GLY A 1149 -31.84 -26.51 19.21
CA GLY A 1149 -31.83 -27.03 20.58
C GLY A 1149 -32.19 -28.52 20.71
N LYS A 1150 -32.19 -29.29 19.61
CA LYS A 1150 -32.48 -30.74 19.60
C LYS A 1150 -31.24 -31.62 19.70
N PHE A 1151 -30.06 -31.08 19.41
CA PHE A 1151 -28.80 -31.82 19.33
C PHE A 1151 -27.75 -31.27 20.30
N SER A 1152 -26.98 -32.16 20.92
CA SER A 1152 -25.68 -31.88 21.53
C SER A 1152 -24.62 -31.53 20.47
N LEU A 1153 -23.38 -31.21 20.87
CA LEU A 1153 -22.33 -30.83 19.93
C LEU A 1153 -21.92 -31.98 18.98
N LEU A 1154 -21.79 -33.21 19.49
CA LEU A 1154 -21.45 -34.37 18.66
C LEU A 1154 -22.65 -34.90 17.85
N GLU A 1155 -23.88 -34.71 18.34
CA GLU A 1155 -25.08 -34.93 17.52
C GLU A 1155 -25.21 -33.86 16.43
N THR A 1156 -24.83 -32.61 16.69
CA THR A 1156 -24.76 -31.55 15.66
C THR A 1156 -23.73 -31.92 14.58
N ALA A 1157 -22.56 -32.42 14.98
CA ALA A 1157 -21.57 -32.95 14.04
C ALA A 1157 -22.15 -34.09 13.18
N SER A 1158 -22.86 -35.02 13.81
CA SER A 1158 -23.54 -36.13 13.11
C SER A 1158 -24.63 -35.64 12.15
N ALA A 1159 -25.40 -34.63 12.53
CA ALA A 1159 -26.43 -34.03 11.69
C ALA A 1159 -25.85 -33.27 10.48
N LEU A 1160 -24.76 -32.51 10.69
CA LEU A 1160 -24.07 -31.79 9.62
C LEU A 1160 -23.44 -32.74 8.60
N ALA A 1161 -22.91 -33.88 9.03
CA ALA A 1161 -22.39 -34.93 8.15
C ALA A 1161 -23.46 -35.49 7.18
N CYS A 1162 -24.74 -35.41 7.54
CA CYS A 1162 -25.85 -35.81 6.68
C CYS A 1162 -26.33 -34.70 5.72
N CYS A 1163 -25.81 -33.47 5.85
CA CYS A 1163 -26.20 -32.32 5.04
C CYS A 1163 -25.27 -32.15 3.83
N SER A 1164 -25.79 -31.58 2.74
CA SER A 1164 -25.02 -31.30 1.52
C SER A 1164 -24.24 -29.98 1.60
N ALA A 1165 -24.69 -29.02 2.40
CA ALA A 1165 -23.93 -27.82 2.75
C ALA A 1165 -24.46 -27.16 4.04
N LEU A 1166 -23.58 -26.40 4.70
CA LEU A 1166 -23.92 -25.50 5.80
C LEU A 1166 -23.84 -24.04 5.34
N VAL A 1167 -24.87 -23.24 5.61
CA VAL A 1167 -24.82 -21.77 5.54
C VAL A 1167 -24.85 -21.22 6.96
N SER A 1168 -23.77 -20.55 7.38
CA SER A 1168 -23.63 -20.08 8.75
C SER A 1168 -22.85 -18.78 8.82
N ASN A 1169 -23.14 -17.97 9.85
CA ASN A 1169 -22.25 -16.89 10.27
C ASN A 1169 -20.91 -17.46 10.76
N ASP A 1170 -19.84 -16.66 10.73
CA ASP A 1170 -18.51 -17.00 11.27
C ASP A 1170 -18.55 -17.41 12.77
N SER A 1171 -18.73 -18.71 13.01
CA SER A 1171 -19.05 -19.32 14.31
C SER A 1171 -18.67 -20.81 14.36
N ALA A 1172 -18.76 -21.43 15.54
CA ALA A 1172 -18.28 -22.80 15.76
C ALA A 1172 -18.81 -23.88 14.78
N PRO A 1173 -20.10 -23.87 14.34
CA PRO A 1173 -20.63 -24.79 13.35
C PRO A 1173 -19.87 -24.83 12.03
N VAL A 1174 -19.27 -23.71 11.61
CA VAL A 1174 -18.43 -23.64 10.40
C VAL A 1174 -17.27 -24.62 10.50
N HIS A 1175 -16.61 -24.70 11.66
CA HIS A 1175 -15.53 -25.63 11.90
C HIS A 1175 -16.00 -27.07 12.12
N ILE A 1176 -17.16 -27.25 12.77
CA ILE A 1176 -17.74 -28.58 12.99
C ILE A 1176 -18.12 -29.22 11.65
N ALA A 1177 -18.80 -28.48 10.76
CA ALA A 1177 -19.13 -28.95 9.42
C ALA A 1177 -17.88 -29.33 8.62
N ALA A 1178 -16.85 -28.47 8.67
CA ALA A 1178 -15.57 -28.73 8.02
C ALA A 1178 -14.91 -30.03 8.52
N ALA A 1179 -14.85 -30.23 9.84
CA ALA A 1179 -14.29 -31.44 10.44
C ALA A 1179 -15.09 -32.72 10.13
N MET A 1180 -16.35 -32.59 9.71
CA MET A 1180 -17.21 -33.69 9.28
C MET A 1180 -17.24 -33.85 7.75
N GLY A 1181 -16.48 -33.06 6.99
CA GLY A 1181 -16.44 -33.12 5.53
C GLY A 1181 -17.60 -32.42 4.81
N THR A 1182 -18.43 -31.65 5.51
CA THR A 1182 -19.60 -30.96 4.95
C THR A 1182 -19.19 -29.59 4.39
N PRO A 1183 -19.42 -29.29 3.09
CA PRO A 1183 -19.11 -27.98 2.50
C PRO A 1183 -19.75 -26.80 3.25
N VAL A 1184 -19.02 -25.68 3.37
CA VAL A 1184 -19.46 -24.52 4.16
C VAL A 1184 -19.53 -23.24 3.34
N ILE A 1185 -20.61 -22.50 3.53
CA ILE A 1185 -20.76 -21.11 3.11
C ILE A 1185 -20.73 -20.24 4.36
N CYS A 1186 -19.58 -19.62 4.59
CA CYS A 1186 -19.33 -18.79 5.77
C CYS A 1186 -19.69 -17.33 5.47
N ILE A 1187 -20.67 -16.78 6.19
CA ILE A 1187 -21.02 -15.37 6.13
C ILE A 1187 -20.15 -14.63 7.14
N THR A 1188 -19.30 -13.75 6.64
CA THR A 1188 -18.29 -13.08 7.46
C THR A 1188 -18.02 -11.66 7.00
N ARG A 1189 -17.33 -10.89 7.83
CA ARG A 1189 -17.00 -9.49 7.58
C ARG A 1189 -15.72 -9.38 6.71
N PRO A 1190 -15.54 -8.27 5.99
CA PRO A 1190 -14.26 -7.99 5.31
C PRO A 1190 -13.12 -7.99 6.34
N LEU A 1191 -11.93 -8.45 5.95
CA LEU A 1191 -10.72 -8.54 6.81
C LEU A 1191 -10.73 -9.62 7.89
N VAL A 1192 -11.67 -10.58 7.90
CA VAL A 1192 -11.47 -11.78 8.73
C VAL A 1192 -10.24 -12.51 8.20
N ARG A 1193 -9.18 -12.43 9.00
CA ARG A 1193 -7.89 -13.09 8.81
C ARG A 1193 -8.12 -14.54 8.39
N ASP A 1194 -7.37 -15.03 7.42
CA ASP A 1194 -7.20 -16.47 7.15
C ASP A 1194 -6.69 -17.25 8.38
N GLU A 1195 -6.52 -16.62 9.55
CA GLU A 1195 -6.05 -17.23 10.78
C GLU A 1195 -6.98 -18.33 11.31
N PHE A 1196 -8.29 -18.22 11.10
CA PHE A 1196 -9.30 -19.15 11.62
C PHE A 1196 -10.27 -19.63 10.51
N SER A 1197 -9.80 -19.73 9.27
CA SER A 1197 -10.65 -20.25 8.20
C SER A 1197 -10.90 -21.77 8.37
N PRO A 1198 -11.96 -22.33 7.79
CA PRO A 1198 -12.17 -23.78 7.80
C PRO A 1198 -11.08 -24.51 7.01
N VAL A 1199 -10.67 -25.70 7.48
CA VAL A 1199 -9.60 -26.52 6.88
C VAL A 1199 -10.18 -27.86 6.44
N GLY A 1200 -9.60 -28.47 5.40
CA GLY A 1200 -9.93 -29.84 4.96
C GLY A 1200 -11.15 -29.98 4.05
N ILE A 1201 -11.85 -28.88 3.71
CA ILE A 1201 -13.04 -28.90 2.85
C ILE A 1201 -13.09 -27.71 1.88
N GLN A 1202 -13.92 -27.85 0.84
CA GLN A 1202 -14.36 -26.71 0.03
C GLN A 1202 -15.23 -25.78 0.89
N HIS A 1203 -14.78 -24.54 1.07
CA HIS A 1203 -15.54 -23.51 1.75
C HIS A 1203 -15.58 -22.23 0.91
N LEU A 1204 -16.70 -21.52 0.98
CA LEU A 1204 -16.91 -20.27 0.29
C LEU A 1204 -17.25 -19.17 1.29
N THR A 1205 -16.52 -18.07 1.22
CA THR A 1205 -16.70 -16.95 2.13
C THR A 1205 -17.58 -15.88 1.49
N CYS A 1206 -18.74 -15.58 2.08
CA CYS A 1206 -19.58 -14.43 1.75
C CYS A 1206 -19.14 -13.22 2.58
N CYS A 1207 -18.57 -12.21 1.94
CA CYS A 1207 -18.19 -10.95 2.56
C CYS A 1207 -18.52 -9.77 1.64
N ALA A 1208 -18.77 -8.60 2.24
CA ALA A 1208 -18.82 -7.33 1.49
C ALA A 1208 -17.40 -6.91 1.06
N ASN A 1209 -17.30 -5.94 0.15
CA ASN A 1209 -16.01 -5.47 -0.37
C ASN A 1209 -15.24 -4.56 0.61
N LEU A 1210 -15.95 -3.85 1.50
CA LEU A 1210 -15.39 -2.85 2.41
C LEU A 1210 -16.07 -2.90 3.79
N CYS A 1211 -15.28 -2.64 4.83
CA CYS A 1211 -15.78 -2.43 6.20
C CYS A 1211 -15.44 -1.00 6.62
N TYR A 1212 -16.45 -0.14 6.73
CA TYR A 1212 -16.29 1.30 6.99
C TYR A 1212 -15.77 1.65 8.40
N ASN A 1213 -15.57 0.66 9.28
CA ASN A 1213 -15.01 0.84 10.62
C ASN A 1213 -14.00 -0.29 10.94
N PRO A 1214 -12.81 0.01 11.51
CA PRO A 1214 -11.87 -1.02 11.96
C PRO A 1214 -12.45 -1.76 13.17
N CYS A 1215 -13.06 -2.93 12.92
CA CYS A 1215 -13.68 -3.77 13.95
C CYS A 1215 -12.68 -4.71 14.66
N ASP A 1216 -11.42 -4.70 14.23
CA ASP A 1216 -10.36 -5.59 14.71
C ASP A 1216 -9.70 -5.02 15.98
N GLY A 1217 -10.43 -5.11 17.09
CA GLY A 1217 -9.96 -4.66 18.41
C GLY A 1217 -11.02 -4.68 19.50
N PHE A 1218 -12.05 -5.52 19.37
CA PHE A 1218 -13.22 -5.49 20.24
C PHE A 1218 -12.85 -5.91 21.68
N ASP A 1219 -12.79 -4.92 22.57
CA ASP A 1219 -12.74 -5.11 24.02
C ASP A 1219 -14.16 -5.41 24.53
N PRO A 1220 -14.45 -6.64 25.01
CA PRO A 1220 -15.77 -7.03 25.47
C PRO A 1220 -16.28 -6.23 26.70
N THR A 1221 -15.44 -5.38 27.31
CA THR A 1221 -15.82 -4.51 28.43
C THR A 1221 -16.46 -3.18 28.00
N LYS A 1222 -16.33 -2.76 26.73
CA LYS A 1222 -16.89 -1.50 26.21
C LYS A 1222 -18.21 -1.74 25.46
N ARG A 1223 -19.25 -2.13 26.19
CA ARG A 1223 -20.52 -2.67 25.65
C ARG A 1223 -21.47 -1.69 24.94
N SER A 1224 -21.21 -0.39 24.80
CA SER A 1224 -22.29 0.56 24.47
C SER A 1224 -22.12 1.47 23.25
N ILE A 1225 -21.06 1.38 22.43
CA ILE A 1225 -20.86 2.37 21.34
C ILE A 1225 -20.72 1.74 19.93
N ALA A 1226 -20.40 0.45 19.80
CA ALA A 1226 -20.02 -0.13 18.50
C ALA A 1226 -21.11 -0.94 17.75
N VAL A 1227 -22.30 -1.15 18.33
CA VAL A 1227 -23.30 -2.07 17.73
C VAL A 1227 -24.11 -1.44 16.61
N GLU A 1228 -24.33 -0.12 16.62
CA GLU A 1228 -25.17 0.57 15.61
C GLU A 1228 -24.42 1.01 14.33
N GLN A 1229 -23.11 0.77 14.22
CA GLN A 1229 -22.24 1.40 13.19
C GLN A 1229 -21.47 0.42 12.29
N CYS A 1230 -21.79 -0.88 12.28
CA CYS A 1230 -21.11 -1.88 11.44
C CYS A 1230 -22.06 -2.45 10.37
N GLN A 1231 -22.13 -1.79 9.20
CA GLN A 1231 -23.05 -2.16 8.10
C GLN A 1231 -22.55 -3.28 7.19
N CYS A 1232 -21.26 -3.67 7.24
CA CYS A 1232 -20.66 -4.58 6.27
C CYS A 1232 -21.29 -5.99 6.22
N ILE A 1233 -21.78 -6.53 7.35
CA ILE A 1233 -22.49 -7.82 7.35
C ILE A 1233 -23.93 -7.66 6.85
N GLU A 1234 -24.53 -6.48 7.06
CA GLU A 1234 -25.83 -6.14 6.51
C GLU A 1234 -25.78 -5.93 5.00
N ASP A 1235 -24.65 -5.54 4.41
CA ASP A 1235 -24.53 -5.33 2.96
C ASP A 1235 -24.50 -6.65 2.16
N ILE A 1236 -24.21 -7.78 2.80
CA ILE A 1236 -24.20 -9.10 2.14
C ILE A 1236 -25.64 -9.44 1.74
N THR A 1237 -25.89 -9.54 0.43
CA THR A 1237 -27.21 -9.79 -0.12
C THR A 1237 -27.56 -11.28 -0.06
N VAL A 1238 -28.87 -11.59 -0.10
CA VAL A 1238 -29.32 -13.00 -0.14
C VAL A 1238 -28.90 -13.65 -1.45
N GLU A 1239 -28.88 -12.87 -2.52
CA GLU A 1239 -28.49 -13.26 -3.86
C GLU A 1239 -27.01 -13.66 -3.93
N ASP A 1240 -26.12 -12.98 -3.19
CA ASP A 1240 -24.70 -13.34 -3.09
C ASP A 1240 -24.49 -14.69 -2.41
N VAL A 1241 -25.22 -14.94 -1.31
CA VAL A 1241 -25.19 -16.22 -0.60
C VAL A 1241 -25.77 -17.32 -1.48
N LEU A 1242 -26.90 -17.07 -2.13
CA LEU A 1242 -27.57 -18.03 -3.01
C LEU A 1242 -26.72 -18.42 -4.23
N ARG A 1243 -25.97 -17.46 -4.81
CA ARG A 1243 -25.02 -17.73 -5.91
C ARG A 1243 -23.95 -18.73 -5.47
N LYS A 1244 -23.47 -18.62 -4.22
CA LYS A 1244 -22.48 -19.54 -3.64
C LYS A 1244 -23.07 -20.91 -3.32
N VAL A 1245 -24.30 -20.96 -2.82
CA VAL A 1245 -25.04 -22.24 -2.66
C VAL A 1245 -25.11 -22.97 -4.00
N ARG A 1246 -25.45 -22.26 -5.08
CA ARG A 1246 -25.51 -22.83 -6.43
C ARG A 1246 -24.16 -23.34 -6.94
N SER A 1247 -23.06 -22.69 -6.58
CA SER A 1247 -21.72 -23.10 -7.03
C SER A 1247 -21.22 -24.39 -6.38
N ILE A 1248 -21.70 -24.72 -5.18
CA ILE A 1248 -21.39 -25.99 -4.50
C ILE A 1248 -22.10 -27.17 -5.20
N ASN A 1249 -23.20 -26.91 -5.92
CA ASN A 1249 -23.95 -27.93 -6.65
C ASN A 1249 -23.44 -28.24 -8.06
N ALA A 1250 -22.39 -27.57 -8.56
CA ALA A 1250 -21.94 -27.70 -9.95
C ALA A 1250 -20.80 -28.70 -10.19
N LEU A 1251 -20.28 -29.39 -9.16
CA LEU A 1251 -19.27 -30.44 -9.33
C LEU A 1251 -19.57 -31.63 -8.40
N SER A 1252 -19.97 -32.75 -9.02
CA SER A 1252 -20.03 -34.12 -8.49
C SER A 1252 -20.98 -34.45 -7.32
N PHE A 1253 -22.17 -34.94 -7.68
CA PHE A 1253 -22.67 -36.17 -7.07
C PHE A 1253 -21.65 -37.30 -7.33
N CYS A 1254 -20.78 -37.57 -6.36
CA CYS A 1254 -20.07 -38.84 -6.30
C CYS A 1254 -20.63 -39.62 -5.11
N SER A 1255 -21.42 -40.63 -5.43
CA SER A 1255 -21.88 -41.64 -4.48
C SER A 1255 -20.68 -42.40 -3.92
N SER A 1256 -20.16 -42.00 -2.77
CA SER A 1256 -19.42 -42.90 -1.90
C SER A 1256 -20.34 -43.32 -0.75
N SER A 1257 -20.90 -44.51 -0.92
CA SER A 1257 -21.46 -45.34 0.14
C SER A 1257 -20.64 -45.25 1.42
N LEU A 1258 -21.35 -45.19 2.56
CA LEU A 1258 -20.84 -45.55 3.89
C LEU A 1258 -19.80 -46.67 3.78
N PRO A 1259 -18.65 -46.60 4.48
CA PRO A 1259 -17.70 -47.70 4.49
C PRO A 1259 -18.38 -48.94 5.07
N ALA A 1260 -18.64 -49.91 4.20
CA ALA A 1260 -18.97 -51.27 4.61
C ALA A 1260 -17.79 -51.83 5.40
N GLU A 1261 -18.14 -52.54 6.47
CA GLU A 1261 -17.29 -53.33 7.36
C GLU A 1261 -16.00 -53.85 6.69
N SER A 1262 -14.84 -53.30 7.07
CA SER A 1262 -13.57 -53.99 6.85
C SER A 1262 -13.27 -54.85 8.07
N SER A 1263 -13.48 -56.16 7.90
CA SER A 1263 -13.05 -57.24 8.76
C SER A 1263 -11.64 -57.01 9.35
N ALA A 1264 -11.55 -57.06 10.67
CA ALA A 1264 -10.28 -57.19 11.40
C ALA A 1264 -9.54 -58.47 10.99
N PRO A 1265 -8.21 -58.47 10.85
CA PRO A 1265 -7.46 -59.71 10.79
C PRO A 1265 -7.45 -60.34 12.18
N ALA A 1266 -7.99 -61.56 12.26
CA ALA A 1266 -7.94 -62.39 13.44
C ALA A 1266 -6.48 -62.60 13.88
N VAL A 1267 -6.16 -62.12 15.08
CA VAL A 1267 -5.07 -62.66 15.89
C VAL A 1267 -5.68 -63.75 16.77
N THR A 1268 -5.39 -65.00 16.45
CA THR A 1268 -5.60 -66.16 17.32
C THR A 1268 -4.26 -66.53 17.98
N PRO A 1269 -4.30 -67.15 19.17
CA PRO A 1269 -3.77 -66.64 20.44
C PRO A 1269 -2.24 -66.61 20.57
#